data_AF-A0A024F9F0-F1
#
_entry.id   AF-A0A024F9F0-F1
#
_cell.length_a   1.000
_cell.length_b   1.000
_cell.length_c   1.000
_cell.angle_alpha   90.00
_cell.angle_beta   90.00
_cell.angle_gamma   90.00
#
_symmetry.space_group_name_H-M   'P 1'
#
loop_
_entity.id
_entity.type
_entity.pdbx_description
1 polymer ?
#
loop_
_entity_poly.entity_id
_entity_poly.type
_entity_poly.pdbx_seq_one_letter_code
_entity_poly.pdbx_strand_id
1 'polypeptide(L)'
;MALAEQVALNQLEMDHDTVRTTVLHVNGRNVSWASDNKVIPNNLIPIAVTSAGNKKKQAGKELLEKATLGSQKLPLSDQSDQPNGGFRNALSSAIRVLTCRYHDDNDDDDDLLETKVVPASDRFLPAVNEVLADGRTKAPKTGACGATCDIRNSPNRILKAAEKGNMAEFQRLLAADERRLQFRDSRGRQAIHHAAAHNRINILEFILNRPNVDLRPLDNEGNTPLHSACINGAAQAIAFFINNDPEQLQCFNKEHQSPLHVATQLNKVASLKALCNFKDKIDVEQRSKHGRTALHIACISDNAEAALVLLRDFAASPKTTCDNGFYPIHEAAKNASANAMRVLLEFCESIGIPRADMMKLFDADGNVPLHSAVHAGDLKAVELCLESGALISTQQHDLSTPVHLACSQGAIDIVKLMFRCQPDQKMGCLTCADAQNMTPLHCAAMFDHVELVNFLVDEGASLNATDKEGRSVVLLAAARSAWKTVTSVLKLGADLGLQRDNQGRNLLHHIVLSSGSIEEFTTSINDRLEDFIQLLNERDSYGCTALHYAARNGQLKSIQSLIALGASVNLKNNENQSPLHFAAMFGRFNTVRHLLDSKKGHLIINEMDGMGKTPLHLASQCGHVRVVHLLLVKGALLHRDHKGRTPLHYASMNGYNNTMDQLLAVHSHLLDQTDRDGNTALHMAAMKNRSSTAINLLNLNCKIIKNGLDMTPMDYALHYKHSEVAMAMVIHPSRSDEVMTCQVKTYSCLVEGLIAVMPEVMTTVLDRGISKSKMSHDSDEYFVKYSFTCLQNSEGADVVPMTDEPLPVMNIMVRYGREELLSHPLSVKYLETKWNAYGIYFHILNLMVYTVFLCFLTLNAVQLMQDNKKRHQGISSFEVADAFVRPSLATLSSMTSVVVLSFVLVNVVKEAFQLIQQRTKYFVDVMNILEWTLYLAAGLMALSQLTRIEEKSYQNIVAAVAVFLAWFNYLLFLQRFNRVGLYVVMFLEILSTLLRVVMVFSVLIIAFGLSFHILLARVDLTVQQPIFDHRTGNVTFKPISLGDKGFHTPLVSLIRVGTMMLGELDFLGTYLRPLRNLENSTWYQIVAATLFLVAFIILMPILLMNLLIGLAVGDIETVRRNAQLKRLTMQVRLHTDLERKLPKRILDSVDRTEVSIHPNQKGTGNIFWRTIKRWFGSPRNNGNGVQSRNSKNLHKSFTQFIESNINDIHQQLGRQKDKIREISRNMEMQVTLLRLLVSKMEIKSEAEELDEGEFNSASLARDTAEQVDGDSATDIK
;
A
#
# COMPACT_ATOMS: atom_id res chain seq x y z
N MET A 1 -19.61 -37.45 10.42
CA MET A 1 -20.23 -36.10 10.33
C MET A 1 -19.13 -35.10 10.03
N ALA A 2 -18.85 -34.85 8.75
CA ALA A 2 -17.89 -33.82 8.30
C ALA A 2 -18.28 -33.25 6.90
N LEU A 3 -19.54 -33.45 6.51
CA LEU A 3 -20.07 -33.12 5.18
C LEU A 3 -21.48 -32.47 5.25
N ALA A 4 -22.03 -32.31 6.45
CA ALA A 4 -23.37 -31.76 6.68
C ALA A 4 -23.35 -30.27 7.08
N GLU A 5 -22.23 -29.79 7.61
CA GLU A 5 -22.09 -28.43 8.14
C GLU A 5 -21.65 -27.42 7.06
N GLN A 6 -21.01 -27.90 5.98
CA GLN A 6 -20.62 -27.09 4.82
C GLN A 6 -21.78 -26.77 3.86
N VAL A 7 -22.92 -27.47 3.97
CA VAL A 7 -24.09 -27.26 3.10
C VAL A 7 -24.99 -26.13 3.64
N ALA A 8 -25.09 -25.99 4.97
CA ALA A 8 -25.99 -25.03 5.61
C ALA A 8 -25.57 -23.55 5.51
N LEU A 9 -24.32 -23.27 5.11
CA LEU A 9 -23.76 -21.91 5.03
C LEU A 9 -23.72 -21.30 3.62
N ASN A 10 -23.98 -22.11 2.58
CA ASN A 10 -23.93 -21.67 1.16
C ASN A 10 -25.33 -21.54 0.52
N GLN A 11 -26.39 -21.31 1.32
CA GLN A 11 -27.78 -21.44 0.86
C GLN A 11 -28.71 -20.27 1.26
N LEU A 12 -28.15 -19.07 1.46
CA LEU A 12 -28.89 -17.87 1.87
C LEU A 12 -28.50 -16.58 1.13
N GLU A 13 -28.16 -16.67 -0.17
CA GLU A 13 -28.08 -15.49 -1.05
C GLU A 13 -28.41 -15.88 -2.51
N MET A 14 -29.40 -15.19 -3.11
CA MET A 14 -29.91 -15.34 -4.49
C MET A 14 -30.54 -16.71 -4.86
N ASP A 15 -31.57 -16.83 -5.71
CA ASP A 15 -32.34 -15.85 -6.51
C ASP A 15 -33.85 -16.21 -6.44
N HIS A 16 -34.74 -15.20 -6.54
CA HIS A 16 -35.94 -15.30 -7.38
C HIS A 16 -36.61 -13.93 -7.55
N ASP A 17 -36.76 -13.49 -8.81
CA ASP A 17 -37.22 -12.14 -9.14
C ASP A 17 -38.52 -12.14 -9.97
N THR A 18 -39.40 -11.16 -9.70
CA THR A 18 -40.65 -10.79 -10.41
C THR A 18 -41.76 -11.83 -10.68
N VAL A 19 -43.04 -11.43 -10.47
CA VAL A 19 -44.06 -11.19 -11.52
C VAL A 19 -45.50 -11.10 -10.94
N ARG A 20 -46.30 -10.13 -11.45
CA ARG A 20 -47.78 -9.96 -11.36
C ARG A 20 -48.48 -9.67 -10.02
N THR A 21 -48.74 -8.38 -9.82
CA THR A 21 -50.09 -7.77 -9.74
C THR A 21 -51.29 -8.58 -9.20
N THR A 22 -51.85 -8.13 -8.07
CA THR A 22 -53.31 -7.85 -8.00
C THR A 22 -53.66 -6.73 -7.01
N VAL A 23 -54.78 -6.07 -7.29
CA VAL A 23 -55.37 -4.96 -6.54
C VAL A 23 -55.87 -5.40 -5.16
N LEU A 24 -55.62 -4.58 -4.12
CA LEU A 24 -56.62 -4.28 -3.09
C LEU A 24 -56.50 -2.81 -2.66
N HIS A 25 -57.57 -2.26 -2.09
CA HIS A 25 -57.92 -0.84 -2.19
C HIS A 25 -58.51 -0.32 -0.86
N VAL A 26 -58.80 0.99 -0.77
CA VAL A 26 -59.67 1.68 0.23
C VAL A 26 -59.06 2.10 1.59
N ASN A 27 -58.84 3.42 1.73
CA ASN A 27 -59.00 4.33 2.90
C ASN A 27 -58.26 4.05 4.25
N GLY A 28 -57.90 5.05 5.07
CA GLY A 28 -57.95 6.52 4.92
C GLY A 28 -58.04 7.29 6.27
N ARG A 29 -57.97 8.63 6.22
CA ARG A 29 -58.18 9.63 7.32
C ARG A 29 -57.05 9.92 8.34
N ASN A 30 -56.17 10.86 7.97
CA ASN A 30 -56.06 12.24 8.49
C ASN A 30 -56.51 12.63 9.95
N VAL A 31 -55.75 13.60 10.51
CA VAL A 31 -56.15 14.73 11.41
C VAL A 31 -56.01 14.62 12.97
N SER A 32 -54.83 15.05 13.45
CA SER A 32 -54.54 16.19 14.38
C SER A 32 -54.72 16.19 15.93
N TRP A 33 -53.60 16.55 16.60
CA TRP A 33 -53.39 17.50 17.73
C TRP A 33 -53.76 17.21 19.20
N ALA A 34 -52.90 17.75 20.09
CA ALA A 34 -53.09 18.15 21.51
C ALA A 34 -53.29 17.05 22.59
N SER A 35 -52.81 17.20 23.85
CA SER A 35 -51.84 18.15 24.45
C SER A 35 -51.28 17.63 25.81
N ASP A 36 -50.36 18.40 26.41
CA ASP A 36 -49.95 18.38 27.85
C ASP A 36 -49.07 17.22 28.36
N ASN A 37 -48.21 17.38 29.38
CA ASN A 37 -48.05 18.51 30.33
C ASN A 37 -46.57 18.79 30.75
N LYS A 38 -46.40 19.90 31.50
CA LYS A 38 -45.21 20.54 32.13
C LYS A 38 -44.16 19.58 32.76
N VAL A 39 -42.89 19.97 33.00
CA VAL A 39 -42.39 21.17 33.71
C VAL A 39 -41.02 21.69 33.19
N ILE A 40 -40.83 23.02 33.23
CA ILE A 40 -39.53 23.74 33.12
C ILE A 40 -39.54 24.86 34.19
N PRO A 41 -38.42 25.13 34.89
CA PRO A 41 -37.74 26.43 34.74
C PRO A 41 -36.22 26.25 34.55
N ASN A 42 -35.58 26.78 33.51
CA ASN A 42 -35.33 28.20 33.15
C ASN A 42 -34.24 28.87 34.01
N ASN A 43 -33.06 29.05 33.41
CA ASN A 43 -32.58 30.34 32.88
C ASN A 43 -31.40 30.04 31.91
N LEU A 44 -31.56 30.22 30.60
CA LEU A 44 -31.37 31.44 29.77
C LEU A 44 -29.86 31.70 29.45
N ILE A 45 -29.34 31.70 28.20
CA ILE A 45 -29.83 32.14 26.85
C ILE A 45 -29.96 33.69 26.84
N PRO A 46 -29.40 34.48 25.88
CA PRO A 46 -29.41 34.35 24.40
C PRO A 46 -28.00 34.27 23.76
N ILE A 47 -27.75 34.27 22.43
CA ILE A 47 -28.42 34.80 21.22
C ILE A 47 -28.32 33.72 20.10
N ALA A 48 -29.32 33.28 19.32
CA ALA A 48 -30.58 33.81 18.75
C ALA A 48 -30.49 34.25 17.26
N VAL A 49 -30.99 33.38 16.36
CA VAL A 49 -31.81 33.60 15.11
C VAL A 49 -31.40 34.76 14.16
N THR A 50 -31.21 34.60 12.84
CA THR A 50 -32.21 34.10 11.85
C THR A 50 -31.66 33.39 10.60
N SER A 51 -32.22 32.19 10.36
CA SER A 51 -32.64 31.58 9.07
C SER A 51 -32.21 32.14 7.70
N ALA A 52 -31.62 31.27 6.86
CA ALA A 52 -31.77 31.32 5.41
C ALA A 52 -31.60 29.94 4.72
N GLY A 53 -32.42 29.65 3.71
CA GLY A 53 -32.02 28.84 2.53
C GLY A 53 -31.78 27.33 2.68
N ASN A 54 -32.84 26.53 2.88
CA ASN A 54 -32.76 25.07 2.75
C ASN A 54 -32.68 24.62 1.27
N LYS A 55 -31.53 24.82 0.60
CA LYS A 55 -31.25 24.42 -0.80
C LYS A 55 -29.81 23.92 -1.02
N LYS A 56 -29.37 22.84 -0.34
CA LYS A 56 -28.09 22.17 -0.67
C LYS A 56 -27.91 20.69 -0.27
N LYS A 57 -28.97 20.00 0.18
CA LYS A 57 -28.93 18.55 0.52
C LYS A 57 -29.74 17.62 -0.41
N GLN A 58 -30.27 18.15 -1.51
CA GLN A 58 -31.12 17.40 -2.45
C GLN A 58 -30.50 17.20 -3.85
N ALA A 59 -29.36 17.85 -4.14
CA ALA A 59 -28.61 17.65 -5.40
C ALA A 59 -27.58 16.49 -5.35
N GLY A 60 -27.44 15.83 -4.19
CA GLY A 60 -26.48 14.73 -3.97
C GLY A 60 -27.09 13.33 -4.08
N LYS A 61 -28.30 13.18 -4.64
CA LYS A 61 -29.01 11.89 -4.71
C LYS A 61 -29.48 11.49 -6.11
N GLU A 62 -29.79 12.44 -7.00
CA GLU A 62 -30.17 12.14 -8.40
C GLU A 62 -28.95 11.82 -9.29
N LEU A 63 -27.74 12.24 -8.90
CA LEU A 63 -26.50 11.94 -9.64
C LEU A 63 -25.97 10.51 -9.44
N LEU A 64 -26.56 9.71 -8.55
CA LEU A 64 -26.17 8.31 -8.33
C LEU A 64 -27.03 7.29 -9.09
N GLU A 65 -28.15 7.72 -9.67
CA GLU A 65 -29.19 6.82 -10.19
C GLU A 65 -29.16 6.67 -11.73
N LYS A 66 -28.27 7.40 -12.41
CA LYS A 66 -28.01 7.27 -13.86
C LYS A 66 -26.74 6.50 -14.22
N ALA A 67 -26.05 5.90 -13.24
CA ALA A 67 -24.82 5.13 -13.46
C ALA A 67 -25.02 3.60 -13.51
N THR A 68 -26.25 3.11 -13.29
CA THR A 68 -26.52 1.67 -13.07
C THR A 68 -27.77 1.18 -13.81
N LEU A 69 -27.74 1.21 -15.15
CA LEU A 69 -28.70 0.50 -16.02
C LEU A 69 -28.08 0.34 -17.41
N GLY A 70 -27.45 -0.80 -17.71
CA GLY A 70 -26.73 -0.97 -18.99
C GLY A 70 -25.92 -2.25 -19.23
N SER A 71 -26.01 -3.29 -18.39
CA SER A 71 -25.26 -4.54 -18.58
C SER A 71 -26.12 -5.78 -18.34
N GLN A 72 -26.64 -6.38 -19.41
CA GLN A 72 -27.22 -7.73 -19.36
C GLN A 72 -26.12 -8.81 -19.37
N LYS A 73 -26.45 -10.00 -18.86
CA LYS A 73 -25.53 -11.13 -18.64
C LYS A 73 -25.06 -11.77 -19.96
N LEU A 74 -23.77 -12.10 -20.05
CA LEU A 74 -23.22 -13.26 -20.77
C LEU A 74 -22.12 -13.91 -19.88
N PRO A 75 -21.85 -15.23 -19.98
CA PRO A 75 -21.23 -16.00 -18.90
C PRO A 75 -19.69 -16.15 -18.97
N LEU A 76 -19.13 -16.70 -17.88
CA LEU A 76 -17.69 -16.93 -17.63
C LEU A 76 -17.11 -18.17 -18.34
N SER A 77 -15.96 -18.00 -18.99
CA SER A 77 -14.79 -18.92 -19.04
C SER A 77 -13.71 -18.33 -19.98
N ASP A 78 -12.40 -18.43 -19.75
CA ASP A 78 -11.63 -18.79 -18.54
C ASP A 78 -10.19 -18.22 -18.65
N GLN A 79 -9.43 -18.22 -17.55
CA GLN A 79 -7.94 -18.13 -17.43
C GLN A 79 -7.15 -16.81 -17.68
N SER A 80 -6.34 -16.49 -16.64
CA SER A 80 -4.95 -15.95 -16.61
C SER A 80 -4.57 -14.53 -17.11
N ASP A 81 -4.36 -13.66 -16.11
CA ASP A 81 -3.10 -12.95 -15.78
C ASP A 81 -2.57 -11.68 -16.52
N GLN A 82 -1.99 -10.80 -15.67
CA GLN A 82 -1.13 -9.61 -15.91
C GLN A 82 -1.82 -8.30 -16.40
N PRO A 83 -1.23 -7.10 -16.11
CA PRO A 83 -2.05 -5.94 -15.68
C PRO A 83 -2.24 -4.79 -16.70
N ASN A 84 -3.37 -4.10 -16.53
CA ASN A 84 -3.76 -2.92 -17.32
C ASN A 84 -2.91 -1.66 -17.04
N GLY A 85 -2.08 -1.25 -18.00
CA GLY A 85 -1.41 0.06 -18.05
C GLY A 85 -2.33 1.24 -18.47
N GLY A 86 -3.62 1.17 -18.18
CA GLY A 86 -4.68 1.93 -18.86
C GLY A 86 -5.13 3.24 -18.21
N PHE A 87 -4.22 4.17 -17.87
CA PHE A 87 -4.63 5.51 -17.38
C PHE A 87 -3.71 6.70 -17.72
N ARG A 88 -2.66 6.49 -18.55
CA ARG A 88 -1.70 7.58 -18.91
C ARG A 88 -1.96 8.26 -20.25
N ASN A 89 -2.53 7.56 -21.22
CA ASN A 89 -2.56 8.04 -22.61
C ASN A 89 -3.62 9.13 -22.86
N ALA A 90 -4.70 9.16 -22.08
CA ALA A 90 -5.78 10.16 -22.19
C ALA A 90 -5.34 11.60 -21.87
N LEU A 91 -4.15 11.82 -21.31
CA LEU A 91 -3.58 13.16 -21.09
C LEU A 91 -2.53 13.56 -22.15
N SER A 92 -2.14 12.63 -23.05
CA SER A 92 -1.10 12.87 -24.06
C SER A 92 -1.65 13.37 -25.40
N SER A 93 -2.94 13.16 -25.68
CA SER A 93 -3.62 13.63 -26.89
C SER A 93 -3.97 15.12 -26.86
N ALA A 94 -4.26 15.67 -25.66
CA ALA A 94 -4.78 17.03 -25.48
C ALA A 94 -3.74 18.17 -25.60
N ILE A 95 -2.47 17.87 -25.89
CA ILE A 95 -1.35 18.84 -25.84
C ILE A 95 -0.66 19.01 -27.23
N ARG A 96 -1.18 18.38 -28.29
CA ARG A 96 -0.49 18.26 -29.59
C ARG A 96 -1.26 18.83 -30.80
N VAL A 97 -2.11 19.84 -30.59
CA VAL A 97 -3.03 20.40 -31.61
C VAL A 97 -2.95 21.94 -31.70
N LEU A 98 -1.77 22.52 -31.49
CA LEU A 98 -1.47 23.93 -31.80
C LEU A 98 -0.06 24.05 -32.36
N THR A 99 0.10 24.88 -33.41
CA THR A 99 1.33 25.20 -34.17
C THR A 99 2.07 23.97 -34.79
N CYS A 100 2.32 23.87 -36.10
CA CYS A 100 2.31 24.85 -37.20
C CYS A 100 1.62 24.30 -38.48
N ARG A 101 1.47 25.18 -39.49
CA ARG A 101 1.16 24.82 -40.89
C ARG A 101 2.21 25.50 -41.79
N TYR A 102 2.43 24.91 -42.97
CA TYR A 102 3.04 25.48 -44.19
C TYR A 102 4.56 25.49 -44.43
N HIS A 103 4.84 25.26 -45.72
CA HIS A 103 6.09 25.27 -46.53
C HIS A 103 7.20 24.28 -46.13
N ASP A 104 7.89 23.61 -47.07
CA ASP A 104 7.83 23.75 -48.54
C ASP A 104 7.93 22.40 -49.31
N ASP A 105 7.75 22.48 -50.64
CA ASP A 105 7.63 21.35 -51.58
C ASP A 105 8.97 20.67 -52.01
N ASN A 106 8.83 19.44 -52.51
CA ASN A 106 9.65 18.72 -53.52
C ASN A 106 11.01 18.05 -53.18
N ASP A 107 11.21 16.96 -53.95
CA ASP A 107 12.42 16.31 -54.47
C ASP A 107 13.49 15.67 -53.53
N ASP A 108 13.45 14.33 -53.55
CA ASP A 108 14.54 13.33 -53.61
C ASP A 108 15.87 13.44 -52.81
N ASP A 109 16.13 12.31 -52.11
CA ASP A 109 17.41 11.62 -51.85
C ASP A 109 18.43 12.07 -50.77
N ASP A 110 19.20 11.05 -50.37
CA ASP A 110 20.51 10.98 -49.69
C ASP A 110 20.73 11.48 -48.23
N ASP A 111 20.87 10.47 -47.35
CA ASP A 111 22.05 10.15 -46.52
C ASP A 111 22.63 11.14 -45.45
N LEU A 112 22.88 10.56 -44.26
CA LEU A 112 23.97 10.90 -43.31
C LEU A 112 23.94 12.29 -42.61
N LEU A 113 24.78 12.58 -41.59
CA LEU A 113 25.12 11.83 -40.36
C LEU A 113 25.69 12.79 -39.30
N GLU A 114 25.56 12.40 -38.02
CA GLU A 114 26.52 12.67 -36.92
C GLU A 114 26.70 14.08 -36.31
N THR A 115 27.15 14.06 -35.04
CA THR A 115 27.68 15.16 -34.18
C THR A 115 26.65 15.98 -33.35
N LYS A 116 26.95 16.71 -32.24
CA LYS A 116 28.00 16.77 -31.17
C LYS A 116 27.45 17.71 -30.03
N VAL A 117 27.80 17.67 -28.73
CA VAL A 117 28.57 16.75 -27.87
C VAL A 117 28.27 16.97 -26.34
N VAL A 118 28.40 15.93 -25.51
CA VAL A 118 28.93 15.82 -24.10
C VAL A 118 29.14 17.14 -23.28
N PRO A 119 28.71 17.28 -21.99
CA PRO A 119 29.13 16.42 -20.85
C PRO A 119 28.00 16.11 -19.80
N ALA A 120 28.20 15.39 -18.67
CA ALA A 120 29.42 14.98 -17.96
C ALA A 120 29.28 13.67 -17.12
N SER A 121 30.42 12.99 -16.89
CA SER A 121 30.92 12.31 -15.66
C SER A 121 29.96 11.82 -14.54
N ASP A 122 30.17 10.71 -13.84
CA ASP A 122 31.16 9.60 -13.92
C ASP A 122 30.83 8.49 -12.90
N ARG A 123 31.36 7.26 -13.09
CA ARG A 123 32.34 6.62 -12.16
C ARG A 123 32.52 5.09 -12.32
N PHE A 124 33.75 4.71 -12.69
CA PHE A 124 34.52 3.51 -12.31
C PHE A 124 34.10 2.06 -12.72
N LEU A 125 34.87 1.55 -13.70
CA LEU A 125 35.59 0.25 -13.76
C LEU A 125 34.87 -1.10 -13.54
N PRO A 126 35.03 -2.01 -14.52
CA PRO A 126 35.19 -3.46 -14.30
C PRO A 126 36.61 -3.96 -14.64
N ALA A 127 37.03 -5.08 -14.04
CA ALA A 127 38.24 -5.84 -14.42
C ALA A 127 38.15 -7.30 -13.94
N VAL A 128 38.97 -8.19 -14.53
CA VAL A 128 39.11 -9.65 -14.24
C VAL A 128 37.89 -10.46 -14.72
N ASN A 129 37.95 -11.23 -15.82
CA ASN A 129 38.63 -12.53 -16.08
C ASN A 129 38.10 -13.68 -15.18
N GLU A 130 37.96 -14.94 -15.61
CA GLU A 130 38.07 -15.64 -16.91
C GLU A 130 37.55 -17.10 -16.70
N VAL A 131 37.84 -18.01 -17.65
CA VAL A 131 37.90 -19.49 -17.49
C VAL A 131 36.67 -20.33 -17.91
N LEU A 132 36.71 -20.73 -19.19
CA LEU A 132 36.44 -22.09 -19.76
C LEU A 132 35.03 -22.75 -19.57
N ALA A 133 34.60 -23.70 -20.39
CA ALA A 133 35.28 -24.46 -21.47
C ALA A 133 34.37 -24.69 -22.71
N ASP A 134 35.02 -25.08 -23.81
CA ASP A 134 34.58 -25.76 -25.06
C ASP A 134 33.08 -25.94 -25.42
N GLY A 135 32.71 -25.82 -26.71
CA GLY A 135 33.54 -25.48 -27.87
C GLY A 135 32.90 -25.88 -29.21
N ARG A 136 33.01 -25.00 -30.23
CA ARG A 136 32.73 -25.33 -31.64
C ARG A 136 33.72 -24.61 -32.56
N THR A 137 34.04 -25.26 -33.67
CA THR A 137 35.18 -24.92 -34.54
C THR A 137 34.98 -23.64 -35.34
N LYS A 138 36.07 -22.88 -35.49
CA LYS A 138 36.11 -21.64 -36.28
C LYS A 138 35.98 -21.94 -37.79
N ALA A 139 35.20 -21.13 -38.49
CA ALA A 139 35.48 -20.79 -39.89
C ALA A 139 36.21 -19.42 -39.91
N PRO A 140 37.17 -19.19 -40.83
CA PRO A 140 38.13 -18.09 -40.69
C PRO A 140 37.60 -16.73 -41.19
N LYS A 141 38.15 -15.65 -40.60
CA LYS A 141 38.11 -14.32 -41.22
C LYS A 141 38.91 -14.35 -42.52
N THR A 142 38.39 -13.75 -43.59
CA THR A 142 39.17 -13.46 -44.79
C THR A 142 40.18 -12.35 -44.48
N GLY A 143 41.45 -12.73 -44.27
CA GLY A 143 42.55 -11.78 -44.34
C GLY A 143 42.75 -11.32 -45.79
N ALA A 144 43.16 -10.07 -46.00
CA ALA A 144 43.52 -9.58 -47.32
C ALA A 144 44.76 -10.33 -47.83
N CYS A 145 44.67 -10.91 -49.02
CA CYS A 145 45.80 -11.43 -49.77
C CYS A 145 45.59 -11.09 -51.25
N GLY A 146 46.66 -10.68 -51.93
CA GLY A 146 46.58 -10.16 -53.30
C GLY A 146 46.26 -11.26 -54.31
N ALA A 147 44.98 -11.45 -54.61
CA ALA A 147 44.50 -12.25 -55.73
C ALA A 147 43.43 -11.47 -56.49
N THR A 148 43.62 -11.27 -57.79
CA THR A 148 42.64 -10.62 -58.66
C THR A 148 41.36 -11.45 -58.72
N CYS A 149 40.28 -10.95 -58.11
CA CYS A 149 38.97 -11.61 -58.16
C CYS A 149 38.47 -11.68 -59.61
N ASP A 150 38.55 -12.88 -60.19
CA ASP A 150 38.16 -13.13 -61.58
C ASP A 150 36.68 -12.75 -61.80
N ILE A 151 36.44 -11.75 -62.65
CA ILE A 151 35.11 -11.16 -62.97
C ILE A 151 34.13 -12.25 -63.40
N ARG A 152 34.64 -13.38 -63.91
CA ARG A 152 33.86 -14.56 -64.28
C ARG A 152 33.03 -15.15 -63.13
N ASN A 153 33.45 -15.01 -61.87
CA ASN A 153 32.90 -15.76 -60.72
C ASN A 153 32.17 -14.93 -59.66
N SER A 154 31.82 -13.66 -59.91
CA SER A 154 31.09 -12.85 -58.93
C SER A 154 29.67 -13.38 -58.64
N PRO A 155 29.25 -13.50 -57.36
CA PRO A 155 27.97 -14.13 -57.01
C PRO A 155 26.75 -13.34 -57.53
N ASN A 156 26.86 -12.00 -57.63
CA ASN A 156 25.81 -11.14 -58.19
C ASN A 156 25.37 -11.52 -59.62
N ARG A 157 26.18 -12.27 -60.39
CA ARG A 157 25.79 -12.73 -61.73
C ARG A 157 24.56 -13.63 -61.73
N ILE A 158 24.29 -14.40 -60.68
CA ILE A 158 23.10 -15.26 -60.66
C ILE A 158 21.81 -14.42 -60.55
N LEU A 159 21.84 -13.33 -59.76
CA LEU A 159 20.73 -12.39 -59.66
C LEU A 159 20.52 -11.66 -60.99
N LYS A 160 21.61 -11.18 -61.62
CA LYS A 160 21.54 -10.51 -62.93
C LYS A 160 21.13 -11.42 -64.09
N ALA A 161 21.39 -12.73 -63.98
CA ALA A 161 20.85 -13.73 -64.90
C ALA A 161 19.35 -13.99 -64.66
N ALA A 162 18.89 -13.99 -63.39
CA ALA A 162 17.49 -14.09 -63.02
C ALA A 162 16.67 -12.89 -63.52
N GLU A 163 17.12 -11.66 -63.22
CA GLU A 163 16.59 -10.38 -63.71
C GLU A 163 16.38 -10.37 -65.24
N LYS A 164 17.41 -10.80 -65.99
CA LYS A 164 17.40 -10.85 -67.46
C LYS A 164 16.63 -12.02 -68.07
N GLY A 165 16.27 -13.05 -67.29
CA GLY A 165 15.69 -14.28 -67.83
C GLY A 165 16.68 -15.16 -68.59
N ASN A 166 18.01 -15.00 -68.40
CA ASN A 166 19.02 -15.74 -69.16
C ASN A 166 19.20 -17.18 -68.63
N MET A 167 18.25 -18.05 -68.97
CA MET A 167 18.17 -19.44 -68.53
C MET A 167 19.49 -20.23 -68.72
N ALA A 168 20.14 -20.10 -69.88
CA ALA A 168 21.38 -20.83 -70.17
C ALA A 168 22.60 -20.34 -69.36
N GLU A 169 22.58 -19.08 -68.88
CA GLU A 169 23.59 -18.57 -67.95
C GLU A 169 23.22 -18.91 -66.50
N PHE A 170 21.94 -18.82 -66.14
CA PHE A 170 21.43 -19.18 -64.81
C PHE A 170 21.71 -20.65 -64.47
N GLN A 171 21.37 -21.57 -65.38
CA GLN A 171 21.69 -23.00 -65.26
C GLN A 171 23.20 -23.25 -65.11
N ARG A 172 24.03 -22.59 -65.92
CA ARG A 172 25.50 -22.74 -65.87
C ARG A 172 26.09 -22.24 -64.55
N LEU A 173 25.59 -21.12 -64.03
CA LEU A 173 26.05 -20.53 -62.77
C LEU A 173 25.62 -21.36 -61.55
N LEU A 174 24.44 -21.98 -61.61
CA LEU A 174 23.89 -22.81 -60.55
C LEU A 174 24.49 -24.23 -60.55
N ALA A 175 24.74 -24.82 -61.73
CA ALA A 175 25.44 -26.10 -61.84
C ALA A 175 26.91 -26.04 -61.39
N ALA A 176 27.50 -24.84 -61.31
CA ALA A 176 28.84 -24.63 -60.76
C ALA A 176 28.85 -24.49 -59.22
N ASP A 177 27.77 -24.02 -58.61
CA ASP A 177 27.56 -23.93 -57.15
C ASP A 177 26.08 -23.66 -56.85
N GLU A 178 25.40 -24.65 -56.27
CA GLU A 178 23.96 -24.55 -55.99
C GLU A 178 23.63 -23.58 -54.85
N ARG A 179 24.59 -23.27 -53.96
CA ARG A 179 24.39 -22.35 -52.83
C ARG A 179 24.11 -20.93 -53.29
N ARG A 180 24.46 -20.60 -54.54
CA ARG A 180 24.17 -19.32 -55.19
C ARG A 180 22.67 -19.01 -55.27
N LEU A 181 21.78 -20.00 -55.18
CA LEU A 181 20.33 -19.73 -55.11
C LEU A 181 19.93 -18.98 -53.82
N GLN A 182 20.61 -19.26 -52.70
CA GLN A 182 20.38 -18.64 -51.40
C GLN A 182 21.10 -17.28 -51.24
N PHE A 183 21.84 -16.84 -52.25
CA PHE A 183 22.52 -15.55 -52.23
C PHE A 183 21.52 -14.39 -52.22
N ARG A 184 21.79 -13.37 -51.41
CA ARG A 184 20.92 -12.20 -51.19
C ARG A 184 21.63 -10.92 -51.62
N ASP A 185 20.89 -9.99 -52.23
CA ASP A 185 21.38 -8.62 -52.47
C ASP A 185 21.38 -7.76 -51.20
N SER A 186 21.79 -6.48 -51.32
CA SER A 186 21.81 -5.52 -50.21
C SER A 186 20.43 -5.21 -49.62
N ARG A 187 19.34 -5.46 -50.35
CA ARG A 187 17.96 -5.39 -49.86
C ARG A 187 17.45 -6.75 -49.37
N GLY A 188 18.31 -7.75 -49.26
CA GLY A 188 17.99 -9.09 -48.78
C GLY A 188 17.35 -10.02 -49.82
N ARG A 189 17.12 -9.55 -51.05
CA ARG A 189 16.33 -10.26 -52.07
C ARG A 189 17.15 -11.39 -52.73
N GLN A 190 16.51 -12.52 -52.98
CA GLN A 190 17.11 -13.69 -53.63
C GLN A 190 16.82 -13.70 -55.14
N ALA A 191 17.42 -14.66 -55.87
CA ALA A 191 17.20 -14.83 -57.32
C ALA A 191 15.71 -14.97 -57.70
N ILE A 192 14.89 -15.58 -56.84
CA ILE A 192 13.46 -15.74 -57.04
C ILE A 192 12.70 -14.40 -56.99
N HIS A 193 13.07 -13.45 -56.12
CA HIS A 193 12.50 -12.09 -56.11
C HIS A 193 12.81 -11.32 -57.39
N HIS A 194 14.05 -11.44 -57.90
CA HIS A 194 14.47 -10.78 -59.14
C HIS A 194 13.77 -11.37 -60.38
N ALA A 195 13.60 -12.70 -60.43
CA ALA A 195 12.80 -13.36 -61.46
C ALA A 195 11.30 -13.01 -61.36
N ALA A 196 10.77 -12.85 -60.15
CA ALA A 196 9.39 -12.45 -59.90
C ALA A 196 9.11 -11.00 -60.36
N ALA A 197 9.94 -10.05 -59.92
CA ALA A 197 9.83 -8.62 -60.26
C ALA A 197 9.89 -8.38 -61.78
N HIS A 198 10.72 -9.12 -62.51
CA HIS A 198 10.89 -8.98 -63.96
C HIS A 198 10.13 -10.04 -64.78
N ASN A 199 9.13 -10.71 -64.17
CA ASN A 199 8.17 -11.58 -64.87
C ASN A 199 8.84 -12.73 -65.67
N ARG A 200 9.89 -13.35 -65.10
CA ARG A 200 10.74 -14.36 -65.76
C ARG A 200 10.30 -15.80 -65.48
N ILE A 201 9.12 -16.16 -65.99
CA ILE A 201 8.45 -17.45 -65.74
C ILE A 201 9.39 -18.65 -65.97
N ASN A 202 10.15 -18.67 -67.07
CA ASN A 202 11.08 -19.76 -67.42
C ASN A 202 12.15 -20.04 -66.33
N ILE A 203 12.51 -19.04 -65.51
CA ILE A 203 13.43 -19.20 -64.38
C ILE A 203 12.67 -19.58 -63.10
N LEU A 204 11.45 -19.05 -62.90
CA LEU A 204 10.58 -19.45 -61.77
C LEU A 204 10.19 -20.94 -61.86
N GLU A 205 9.80 -21.43 -63.04
CA GLU A 205 9.54 -22.85 -63.32
C GLU A 205 10.77 -23.73 -63.06
N PHE A 206 11.96 -23.27 -63.47
CA PHE A 206 13.20 -24.02 -63.25
C PHE A 206 13.62 -24.05 -61.76
N ILE A 207 13.31 -22.99 -61.02
CA ILE A 207 13.50 -22.93 -59.56
C ILE A 207 12.48 -23.84 -58.86
N LEU A 208 11.22 -23.87 -59.30
CA LEU A 208 10.16 -24.72 -58.73
C LEU A 208 10.41 -26.22 -58.94
N ASN A 209 10.96 -26.62 -60.08
CA ASN A 209 11.27 -28.02 -60.42
C ASN A 209 12.45 -28.63 -59.63
N ARG A 210 12.87 -28.03 -58.51
CA ARG A 210 13.98 -28.48 -57.66
C ARG A 210 13.47 -28.83 -56.25
N PRO A 211 13.93 -29.94 -55.64
CA PRO A 211 13.50 -30.33 -54.30
C PRO A 211 13.99 -29.34 -53.23
N ASN A 212 13.18 -29.15 -52.19
CA ASN A 212 13.46 -28.31 -51.01
C ASN A 212 13.73 -26.82 -51.31
N VAL A 213 13.06 -26.25 -52.33
CA VAL A 213 13.08 -24.81 -52.60
C VAL A 213 12.01 -24.08 -51.80
N ASP A 214 12.41 -23.03 -51.09
CA ASP A 214 11.50 -22.07 -50.44
C ASP A 214 10.93 -21.10 -51.49
N LEU A 215 9.60 -21.01 -51.56
CA LEU A 215 8.87 -20.08 -52.43
C LEU A 215 8.50 -18.77 -51.72
N ARG A 216 8.68 -18.69 -50.38
CA ARG A 216 8.33 -17.54 -49.53
C ARG A 216 9.54 -16.87 -48.86
N PRO A 217 10.77 -16.83 -49.45
CA PRO A 217 11.89 -16.17 -48.78
C PRO A 217 11.58 -14.68 -48.62
N LEU A 218 11.74 -14.17 -47.40
CA LEU A 218 11.51 -12.75 -47.09
C LEU A 218 12.76 -11.93 -47.43
N ASP A 219 12.58 -10.70 -47.92
CA ASP A 219 13.65 -9.71 -48.05
C ASP A 219 13.86 -8.88 -46.76
N ASN A 220 14.65 -7.80 -46.82
CA ASN A 220 14.91 -6.95 -45.64
C ASN A 220 13.68 -6.16 -45.15
N GLU A 221 12.65 -5.98 -45.98
CA GLU A 221 11.38 -5.33 -45.66
C GLU A 221 10.30 -6.34 -45.24
N GLY A 222 10.58 -7.64 -45.35
CA GLY A 222 9.62 -8.72 -45.11
C GLY A 222 8.76 -9.05 -46.34
N ASN A 223 9.08 -8.54 -47.52
CA ASN A 223 8.33 -8.83 -48.74
C ASN A 223 8.62 -10.26 -49.24
N THR A 224 7.57 -10.98 -49.62
CA THR A 224 7.69 -12.25 -50.38
C THR A 224 7.98 -12.00 -51.86
N PRO A 225 8.34 -13.02 -52.66
CA PRO A 225 8.45 -12.87 -54.12
C PRO A 225 7.16 -12.38 -54.78
N LEU A 226 5.98 -12.76 -54.27
CA LEU A 226 4.70 -12.23 -54.73
C LEU A 226 4.54 -10.73 -54.47
N HIS A 227 4.97 -10.21 -53.32
CA HIS A 227 5.01 -8.76 -53.07
C HIS A 227 5.93 -8.05 -54.08
N SER A 228 7.12 -8.61 -54.36
CA SER A 228 8.03 -8.07 -55.39
C SER A 228 7.42 -8.08 -56.80
N ALA A 229 6.61 -9.07 -57.15
CA ALA A 229 5.86 -9.10 -58.41
C ALA A 229 4.75 -8.03 -58.44
N CYS A 230 4.00 -7.87 -57.34
CA CYS A 230 2.96 -6.84 -57.21
C CYS A 230 3.49 -5.41 -57.32
N ILE A 231 4.64 -5.11 -56.71
CA ILE A 231 5.32 -3.80 -56.77
C ILE A 231 5.67 -3.42 -58.22
N ASN A 232 6.12 -4.40 -59.02
CA ASN A 232 6.64 -4.17 -60.38
C ASN A 232 5.61 -4.37 -61.52
N GLY A 233 4.36 -4.73 -61.21
CA GLY A 233 3.33 -4.95 -62.24
C GLY A 233 3.42 -6.30 -62.96
N ALA A 234 4.14 -7.29 -62.40
CA ALA A 234 4.49 -8.55 -63.06
C ALA A 234 3.32 -9.56 -63.09
N ALA A 235 2.29 -9.24 -63.88
CA ALA A 235 1.00 -9.96 -63.92
C ALA A 235 1.10 -11.49 -64.12
N GLN A 236 2.04 -11.99 -64.93
CA GLN A 236 2.18 -13.43 -65.17
C GLN A 236 2.91 -14.11 -64.02
N ALA A 237 3.87 -13.44 -63.37
CA ALA A 237 4.50 -13.94 -62.14
C ALA A 237 3.50 -13.99 -60.97
N ILE A 238 2.63 -12.98 -60.84
CA ILE A 238 1.53 -12.98 -59.86
C ILE A 238 0.64 -14.22 -60.05
N ALA A 239 0.21 -14.50 -61.28
CA ALA A 239 -0.58 -15.70 -61.59
C ALA A 239 0.22 -17.02 -61.35
N PHE A 240 1.52 -17.04 -61.63
CA PHE A 240 2.39 -18.19 -61.37
C PHE A 240 2.47 -18.51 -59.87
N PHE A 241 2.70 -17.52 -59.00
CA PHE A 241 2.76 -17.75 -57.55
C PHE A 241 1.41 -18.18 -56.98
N ILE A 242 0.30 -17.52 -57.35
CA ILE A 242 -1.04 -17.82 -56.79
C ILE A 242 -1.57 -19.21 -57.20
N ASN A 243 -1.13 -19.73 -58.35
CA ASN A 243 -1.49 -21.08 -58.81
C ASN A 243 -0.67 -22.20 -58.13
N ASN A 244 0.57 -21.93 -57.72
CA ASN A 244 1.44 -22.92 -57.08
C ASN A 244 1.44 -22.84 -55.54
N ASP A 245 1.27 -21.65 -54.97
CA ASP A 245 1.37 -21.37 -53.54
C ASP A 245 0.39 -20.23 -53.13
N PRO A 246 -0.91 -20.53 -52.92
CA PRO A 246 -1.94 -19.51 -52.68
C PRO A 246 -1.81 -18.82 -51.32
N GLU A 247 -1.14 -19.42 -50.33
CA GLU A 247 -0.95 -18.85 -48.99
C GLU A 247 -0.11 -17.57 -49.01
N GLN A 248 0.64 -17.30 -50.09
CA GLN A 248 1.39 -16.04 -50.24
C GLN A 248 0.51 -14.79 -50.26
N LEU A 249 -0.79 -14.93 -50.56
CA LEU A 249 -1.77 -13.84 -50.50
C LEU A 249 -2.08 -13.41 -49.05
N GLN A 250 -1.94 -14.32 -48.08
CA GLN A 250 -2.19 -14.06 -46.66
C GLN A 250 -0.91 -13.65 -45.91
N CYS A 251 0.25 -13.73 -46.55
CA CYS A 251 1.52 -13.29 -45.98
C CYS A 251 1.56 -11.75 -45.90
N PHE A 252 2.10 -11.23 -44.79
CA PHE A 252 2.28 -9.78 -44.57
C PHE A 252 3.77 -9.39 -44.57
N ASN A 253 4.08 -8.20 -45.08
CA ASN A 253 5.40 -7.57 -44.88
C ASN A 253 5.53 -6.94 -43.47
N LYS A 254 6.67 -6.30 -43.17
CA LYS A 254 6.92 -5.69 -41.85
C LYS A 254 5.93 -4.58 -41.48
N GLU A 255 5.38 -3.88 -42.47
CA GLU A 255 4.35 -2.84 -42.28
C GLU A 255 2.92 -3.41 -42.19
N HIS A 256 2.78 -4.74 -42.05
CA HIS A 256 1.49 -5.42 -41.97
C HIS A 256 0.62 -5.22 -43.22
N GLN A 257 1.25 -5.07 -44.38
CA GLN A 257 0.59 -5.02 -45.69
C GLN A 257 0.68 -6.38 -46.38
N SER A 258 -0.39 -6.77 -47.07
CA SER A 258 -0.42 -7.95 -47.96
C SER A 258 -0.20 -7.53 -49.42
N PRO A 259 -0.05 -8.47 -50.38
CA PRO A 259 0.22 -8.14 -51.78
C PRO A 259 -0.86 -7.25 -52.43
N LEU A 260 -2.12 -7.33 -51.97
CA LEU A 260 -3.23 -6.48 -52.42
C LEU A 260 -3.06 -5.03 -51.94
N HIS A 261 -2.67 -4.84 -50.67
CA HIS A 261 -2.43 -3.53 -50.08
C HIS A 261 -1.28 -2.80 -50.79
N VAL A 262 -0.15 -3.49 -51.03
CA VAL A 262 1.02 -2.92 -51.71
C VAL A 262 0.71 -2.58 -53.18
N ALA A 263 -0.02 -3.45 -53.89
CA ALA A 263 -0.47 -3.17 -55.27
C ALA A 263 -1.41 -1.94 -55.33
N THR A 264 -2.21 -1.73 -54.28
CA THR A 264 -3.15 -0.59 -54.17
C THR A 264 -2.43 0.72 -53.85
N GLN A 265 -1.50 0.71 -52.88
CA GLN A 265 -0.72 1.90 -52.51
C GLN A 265 0.10 2.44 -53.68
N LEU A 266 0.72 1.55 -54.46
CA LEU A 266 1.59 1.91 -55.59
C LEU A 266 0.83 2.07 -56.92
N ASN A 267 -0.52 2.12 -56.87
CA ASN A 267 -1.45 2.25 -57.99
C ASN A 267 -1.17 1.27 -59.15
N LYS A 268 -0.78 0.03 -58.85
CA LYS A 268 -0.41 -0.98 -59.86
C LYS A 268 -1.65 -1.69 -60.39
N VAL A 269 -2.44 -0.97 -61.19
CA VAL A 269 -3.67 -1.45 -61.85
C VAL A 269 -3.46 -2.79 -62.59
N ALA A 270 -2.28 -3.02 -63.18
CA ALA A 270 -1.93 -4.31 -63.80
C ALA A 270 -1.84 -5.46 -62.78
N SER A 271 -1.24 -5.22 -61.61
CA SER A 271 -1.20 -6.18 -60.49
C SER A 271 -2.60 -6.43 -59.92
N LEU A 272 -3.40 -5.38 -59.73
CA LEU A 272 -4.78 -5.49 -59.25
C LEU A 272 -5.66 -6.31 -60.21
N LYS A 273 -5.57 -6.07 -61.52
CA LYS A 273 -6.29 -6.87 -62.54
C LYS A 273 -5.80 -8.32 -62.60
N ALA A 274 -4.50 -8.57 -62.39
CA ALA A 274 -3.97 -9.93 -62.28
C ALA A 274 -4.48 -10.67 -61.03
N LEU A 275 -4.55 -9.98 -59.89
CA LEU A 275 -5.12 -10.48 -58.64
C LEU A 275 -6.65 -10.74 -58.76
N CYS A 276 -7.38 -9.89 -59.49
CA CYS A 276 -8.83 -10.00 -59.65
C CYS A 276 -9.29 -11.33 -60.28
N ASN A 277 -8.46 -11.92 -61.15
CA ASN A 277 -8.70 -13.25 -61.73
C ASN A 277 -8.74 -14.38 -60.68
N PHE A 278 -8.31 -14.10 -59.45
CA PHE A 278 -8.26 -15.02 -58.31
C PHE A 278 -9.06 -14.49 -57.10
N LYS A 279 -10.03 -13.59 -57.31
CA LYS A 279 -10.80 -12.95 -56.22
C LYS A 279 -11.39 -13.93 -55.21
N ASP A 280 -11.81 -15.13 -55.64
CA ASP A 280 -12.40 -16.15 -54.77
C ASP A 280 -11.39 -16.77 -53.78
N LYS A 281 -10.10 -16.43 -53.91
CA LYS A 281 -9.00 -16.80 -53.00
C LYS A 281 -8.47 -15.60 -52.18
N ILE A 282 -9.02 -14.41 -52.35
CA ILE A 282 -8.52 -13.15 -51.77
C ILE A 282 -9.55 -12.57 -50.83
N ASP A 283 -9.16 -12.37 -49.56
CA ASP A 283 -9.93 -11.51 -48.66
C ASP A 283 -9.69 -10.03 -49.03
N VAL A 284 -10.72 -9.38 -49.54
CA VAL A 284 -10.69 -7.98 -50.00
C VAL A 284 -10.77 -7.01 -48.82
N GLU A 285 -11.37 -7.43 -47.71
CA GLU A 285 -11.51 -6.66 -46.46
C GLU A 285 -10.42 -7.02 -45.43
N GLN A 286 -9.39 -7.77 -45.87
CA GLN A 286 -8.21 -8.09 -45.07
C GLN A 286 -7.65 -6.81 -44.44
N ARG A 287 -7.45 -6.83 -43.11
CA ARG A 287 -6.96 -5.67 -42.37
C ARG A 287 -5.44 -5.57 -42.41
N SER A 288 -4.94 -4.40 -42.78
CA SER A 288 -3.56 -3.98 -42.55
C SER A 288 -3.41 -3.20 -41.24
N LYS A 289 -2.26 -2.57 -41.01
CA LYS A 289 -1.92 -1.74 -39.84
C LYS A 289 -3.00 -0.68 -39.56
N HIS A 290 -3.52 -0.64 -38.32
CA HIS A 290 -4.67 0.17 -37.88
C HIS A 290 -6.04 -0.24 -38.49
N GLY A 291 -6.19 -1.49 -38.94
CA GLY A 291 -7.47 -2.02 -39.42
C GLY A 291 -7.86 -1.54 -40.82
N ARG A 292 -6.98 -0.82 -41.50
CA ARG A 292 -7.21 -0.25 -42.84
C ARG A 292 -7.24 -1.37 -43.88
N THR A 293 -8.33 -1.46 -44.63
CA THR A 293 -8.45 -2.39 -45.78
C THR A 293 -7.82 -1.78 -47.03
N ALA A 294 -7.69 -2.54 -48.11
CA ALA A 294 -7.12 -2.04 -49.37
C ALA A 294 -7.83 -0.76 -49.87
N LEU A 295 -9.16 -0.71 -49.77
CA LEU A 295 -9.95 0.47 -50.17
C LEU A 295 -9.62 1.72 -49.33
N HIS A 296 -9.34 1.56 -48.03
CA HIS A 296 -8.88 2.68 -47.19
C HIS A 296 -7.51 3.21 -47.68
N ILE A 297 -6.58 2.33 -48.06
CA ILE A 297 -5.27 2.75 -48.61
C ILE A 297 -5.43 3.48 -49.95
N ALA A 298 -6.31 3.02 -50.84
CA ALA A 298 -6.62 3.75 -52.08
C ALA A 298 -7.11 5.18 -51.80
N CYS A 299 -7.89 5.36 -50.74
CA CYS A 299 -8.44 6.66 -50.30
C CYS A 299 -7.45 7.54 -49.54
N ILE A 300 -6.36 7.00 -49.01
CA ILE A 300 -5.27 7.76 -48.37
C ILE A 300 -4.26 8.27 -49.41
N SER A 301 -4.18 7.63 -50.57
CA SER A 301 -3.21 7.92 -51.64
C SER A 301 -3.83 8.53 -52.90
N ASP A 302 -5.06 9.06 -52.82
CA ASP A 302 -5.91 9.53 -53.95
C ASP A 302 -5.93 8.62 -55.20
N ASN A 303 -5.73 7.31 -55.03
CA ASN A 303 -5.56 6.35 -56.11
C ASN A 303 -6.93 5.94 -56.70
N ALA A 304 -7.59 6.89 -57.37
CA ALA A 304 -8.94 6.76 -57.94
C ALA A 304 -9.13 5.50 -58.83
N GLU A 305 -8.18 5.19 -59.71
CA GLU A 305 -8.22 3.97 -60.55
C GLU A 305 -8.13 2.67 -59.73
N ALA A 306 -7.30 2.64 -58.69
CA ALA A 306 -7.21 1.49 -57.78
C ALA A 306 -8.48 1.33 -56.95
N ALA A 307 -9.05 2.44 -56.46
CA ALA A 307 -10.35 2.45 -55.78
C ALA A 307 -11.46 1.92 -56.71
N LEU A 308 -11.53 2.38 -57.96
CA LEU A 308 -12.53 1.92 -58.94
C LEU A 308 -12.42 0.41 -59.22
N VAL A 309 -11.21 -0.13 -59.36
CA VAL A 309 -10.98 -1.58 -59.55
C VAL A 309 -11.37 -2.37 -58.30
N LEU A 310 -11.02 -1.91 -57.10
CA LEU A 310 -11.42 -2.56 -55.85
C LEU A 310 -12.94 -2.57 -55.67
N LEU A 311 -13.59 -1.45 -55.94
CA LEU A 311 -15.04 -1.29 -55.83
C LEU A 311 -15.79 -2.15 -56.88
N ARG A 312 -15.46 -2.01 -58.17
CA ARG A 312 -16.21 -2.65 -59.26
C ARG A 312 -15.83 -4.11 -59.48
N ASP A 313 -14.54 -4.44 -59.49
CA ASP A 313 -14.05 -5.74 -59.97
C ASP A 313 -13.83 -6.74 -58.79
N PHE A 314 -13.41 -6.24 -57.62
CA PHE A 314 -13.28 -7.02 -56.38
C PHE A 314 -14.52 -6.95 -55.46
N ALA A 315 -15.48 -6.06 -55.71
CA ALA A 315 -16.65 -5.81 -54.85
C ALA A 315 -16.31 -5.38 -53.41
N ALA A 316 -15.23 -4.61 -53.23
CA ALA A 316 -14.85 -4.00 -51.95
C ALA A 316 -15.98 -3.12 -51.39
N SER A 317 -16.21 -3.19 -50.08
CA SER A 317 -17.34 -2.51 -49.46
C SER A 317 -16.98 -1.08 -49.00
N PRO A 318 -17.71 -0.04 -49.41
CA PRO A 318 -17.45 1.34 -49.02
C PRO A 318 -17.92 1.67 -47.58
N LYS A 319 -18.28 0.64 -46.80
CA LYS A 319 -18.88 0.74 -45.46
C LYS A 319 -18.17 -0.09 -44.37
N THR A 320 -17.04 -0.74 -44.66
CA THR A 320 -16.15 -1.22 -43.58
C THR A 320 -15.45 -0.05 -42.91
N THR A 321 -15.13 -0.18 -41.63
CA THR A 321 -14.41 0.82 -40.84
C THR A 321 -13.05 0.29 -40.41
N CYS A 322 -12.04 1.16 -40.40
CA CYS A 322 -10.74 0.87 -39.78
C CYS A 322 -10.85 0.84 -38.24
N ASP A 323 -9.75 0.55 -37.52
CA ASP A 323 -9.78 0.41 -36.06
C ASP A 323 -10.12 1.73 -35.33
N ASN A 324 -9.95 2.88 -35.99
CA ASN A 324 -10.34 4.20 -35.52
C ASN A 324 -11.81 4.57 -35.85
N GLY A 325 -12.59 3.66 -36.44
CA GLY A 325 -13.98 3.93 -36.84
C GLY A 325 -14.16 4.76 -38.12
N PHE A 326 -13.10 5.34 -38.71
CA PHE A 326 -13.19 5.98 -40.02
C PHE A 326 -13.62 4.99 -41.09
N TYR A 327 -14.56 5.41 -41.95
CA TYR A 327 -14.88 4.79 -43.24
C TYR A 327 -13.89 5.24 -44.33
N PRO A 328 -13.82 4.58 -45.51
CA PRO A 328 -12.96 5.00 -46.61
C PRO A 328 -13.20 6.46 -47.05
N ILE A 329 -14.45 6.93 -46.99
CA ILE A 329 -14.81 8.31 -47.34
C ILE A 329 -14.32 9.35 -46.32
N HIS A 330 -14.20 8.98 -45.03
CA HIS A 330 -13.59 9.86 -44.01
C HIS A 330 -12.07 9.95 -44.18
N GLU A 331 -11.40 8.84 -44.50
CA GLU A 331 -9.97 8.89 -44.87
C GLU A 331 -9.78 9.68 -46.17
N ALA A 332 -10.64 9.53 -47.18
CA ALA A 332 -10.56 10.32 -48.42
C ALA A 332 -10.69 11.83 -48.14
N ALA A 333 -11.67 12.23 -47.34
CA ALA A 333 -11.86 13.62 -46.91
C ALA A 333 -10.68 14.15 -46.08
N LYS A 334 -10.16 13.34 -45.15
CA LYS A 334 -9.04 13.70 -44.24
C LYS A 334 -7.71 13.85 -44.95
N ASN A 335 -7.47 13.09 -46.03
CA ASN A 335 -6.22 13.11 -46.80
C ASN A 335 -6.39 13.89 -48.12
N ALA A 336 -7.34 14.85 -48.19
CA ALA A 336 -7.64 15.72 -49.35
C ALA A 336 -7.80 14.97 -50.70
N SER A 337 -8.17 13.69 -50.65
CA SER A 337 -8.19 12.77 -51.78
C SER A 337 -9.50 12.88 -52.56
N ALA A 338 -9.69 14.04 -53.19
CA ALA A 338 -10.92 14.44 -53.86
C ALA A 338 -11.28 13.54 -55.07
N ASN A 339 -10.31 12.87 -55.71
CA ASN A 339 -10.59 12.02 -56.86
C ASN A 339 -11.04 10.62 -56.43
N ALA A 340 -10.39 10.04 -55.41
CA ALA A 340 -10.86 8.82 -54.74
C ALA A 340 -12.24 9.03 -54.09
N MET A 341 -12.47 10.20 -53.46
CA MET A 341 -13.78 10.55 -52.89
C MET A 341 -14.87 10.66 -53.97
N ARG A 342 -14.57 11.26 -55.13
CA ARG A 342 -15.51 11.34 -56.26
C ARG A 342 -15.87 9.95 -56.79
N VAL A 343 -14.87 9.08 -57.02
CA VAL A 343 -15.08 7.69 -57.48
C VAL A 343 -15.91 6.87 -56.48
N LEU A 344 -15.67 7.01 -55.16
CA LEU A 344 -16.50 6.38 -54.13
C LEU A 344 -17.98 6.78 -54.25
N LEU A 345 -18.25 8.08 -54.43
CA LEU A 345 -19.60 8.63 -54.48
C LEU A 345 -20.35 8.24 -55.75
N GLU A 346 -19.71 8.34 -56.92
CA GLU A 346 -20.26 7.92 -58.20
C GLU A 346 -20.55 6.41 -58.23
N PHE A 347 -19.65 5.60 -57.66
CA PHE A 347 -19.86 4.15 -57.54
C PHE A 347 -21.03 3.81 -56.61
N CYS A 348 -21.13 4.45 -55.44
CA CYS A 348 -22.23 4.22 -54.50
C CYS A 348 -23.59 4.64 -55.08
N GLU A 349 -23.63 5.74 -55.83
CA GLU A 349 -24.80 6.18 -56.59
C GLU A 349 -25.20 5.16 -57.67
N SER A 350 -24.24 4.53 -58.36
CA SER A 350 -24.51 3.46 -59.33
C SER A 350 -25.13 2.18 -58.71
N ILE A 351 -24.96 1.99 -57.39
CA ILE A 351 -25.58 0.91 -56.59
C ILE A 351 -26.92 1.34 -55.97
N GLY A 352 -27.31 2.62 -56.12
CA GLY A 352 -28.54 3.18 -55.55
C GLY A 352 -28.41 3.69 -54.12
N ILE A 353 -27.19 3.89 -53.61
CA ILE A 353 -26.93 4.58 -52.33
C ILE A 353 -26.75 6.07 -52.64
N PRO A 354 -27.63 6.98 -52.16
CA PRO A 354 -27.52 8.40 -52.46
C PRO A 354 -26.30 9.03 -51.75
N ARG A 355 -25.62 9.96 -52.42
CA ARG A 355 -24.43 10.68 -51.90
C ARG A 355 -24.65 11.25 -50.49
N ALA A 356 -25.84 11.83 -50.26
CA ALA A 356 -26.24 12.40 -48.98
C ALA A 356 -26.29 11.39 -47.82
N ASP A 357 -26.43 10.07 -48.07
CA ASP A 357 -26.39 9.06 -47.01
C ASP A 357 -24.96 8.61 -46.67
N MET A 358 -24.00 8.78 -47.58
CA MET A 358 -22.58 8.66 -47.24
C MET A 358 -22.09 9.86 -46.41
N MET A 359 -22.62 11.06 -46.70
CA MET A 359 -22.32 12.29 -45.95
C MET A 359 -22.95 12.34 -44.54
N LYS A 360 -23.75 11.33 -44.15
CA LYS A 360 -24.31 11.14 -42.80
C LYS A 360 -23.64 10.02 -42.01
N LEU A 361 -22.59 9.38 -42.55
CA LEU A 361 -21.82 8.39 -41.81
C LEU A 361 -21.02 9.08 -40.69
N PHE A 362 -21.10 8.53 -39.48
CA PHE A 362 -20.38 9.03 -38.30
C PHE A 362 -19.20 8.10 -37.98
N ASP A 363 -18.01 8.65 -37.77
CA ASP A 363 -16.86 7.89 -37.24
C ASP A 363 -16.99 7.63 -35.71
N ALA A 364 -15.93 7.10 -35.08
CA ALA A 364 -15.93 6.80 -33.64
C ALA A 364 -15.95 8.05 -32.73
N ASP A 365 -15.56 9.22 -33.25
CA ASP A 365 -15.60 10.51 -32.54
C ASP A 365 -16.87 11.32 -32.88
N GLY A 366 -17.72 10.79 -33.78
CA GLY A 366 -18.95 11.43 -34.22
C GLY A 366 -18.77 12.45 -35.35
N ASN A 367 -17.64 12.46 -36.06
CA ASN A 367 -17.45 13.30 -37.24
C ASN A 367 -18.22 12.76 -38.45
N VAL A 368 -18.79 13.65 -39.26
CA VAL A 368 -19.16 13.33 -40.65
C VAL A 368 -17.99 13.67 -41.59
N PRO A 369 -17.96 13.20 -42.86
CA PRO A 369 -16.81 13.44 -43.75
C PRO A 369 -16.48 14.92 -43.95
N LEU A 370 -17.46 15.83 -43.83
CA LEU A 370 -17.25 17.27 -43.86
C LEU A 370 -16.38 17.78 -42.70
N HIS A 371 -16.53 17.26 -41.46
CA HIS A 371 -15.60 17.59 -40.37
C HIS A 371 -14.17 17.13 -40.70
N SER A 372 -14.00 15.96 -41.31
CA SER A 372 -12.69 15.44 -41.73
C SER A 372 -12.05 16.27 -42.84
N ALA A 373 -12.81 16.71 -43.85
CA ALA A 373 -12.34 17.61 -44.90
C ALA A 373 -11.92 18.98 -44.34
N VAL A 374 -12.67 19.51 -43.37
CA VAL A 374 -12.33 20.75 -42.67
C VAL A 374 -11.11 20.55 -41.78
N HIS A 375 -10.91 19.39 -41.15
CA HIS A 375 -9.69 19.09 -40.41
C HIS A 375 -8.44 19.07 -41.32
N ALA A 376 -8.56 18.59 -42.57
CA ALA A 376 -7.48 18.70 -43.55
C ALA A 376 -7.25 20.17 -43.98
N GLY A 377 -8.32 20.96 -44.01
CA GLY A 377 -8.31 22.35 -44.43
C GLY A 377 -8.09 22.49 -45.94
N ASP A 378 -8.57 21.52 -46.73
CA ASP A 378 -8.63 21.59 -48.20
C ASP A 378 -9.99 22.12 -48.66
N LEU A 379 -9.96 23.15 -49.50
CA LEU A 379 -11.14 23.77 -50.08
C LEU A 379 -11.92 22.79 -50.99
N LYS A 380 -11.22 21.93 -51.75
CA LYS A 380 -11.83 21.07 -52.79
C LYS A 380 -12.57 19.88 -52.20
N ALA A 381 -12.02 19.24 -51.18
CA ALA A 381 -12.70 18.20 -50.42
C ALA A 381 -13.95 18.77 -49.70
N VAL A 382 -13.86 19.98 -49.13
CA VAL A 382 -15.02 20.65 -48.52
C VAL A 382 -16.10 20.98 -49.56
N GLU A 383 -15.72 21.55 -50.70
CA GLU A 383 -16.63 21.85 -51.82
C GLU A 383 -17.37 20.59 -52.28
N LEU A 384 -16.64 19.51 -52.58
CA LEU A 384 -17.22 18.22 -53.00
C LEU A 384 -18.12 17.58 -51.93
N CYS A 385 -17.81 17.73 -50.63
CA CYS A 385 -18.68 17.30 -49.54
C CYS A 385 -19.99 18.11 -49.48
N LEU A 386 -19.93 19.43 -49.67
CA LEU A 386 -21.10 20.32 -49.67
C LEU A 386 -22.00 20.06 -50.89
N GLU A 387 -21.43 19.93 -52.09
CA GLU A 387 -22.15 19.52 -53.30
C GLU A 387 -22.82 18.13 -53.15
N SER A 388 -22.18 17.23 -52.41
CA SER A 388 -22.69 15.88 -52.13
C SER A 388 -23.74 15.82 -51.01
N GLY A 389 -24.16 16.97 -50.45
CA GLY A 389 -25.25 17.08 -49.49
C GLY A 389 -24.85 16.96 -48.02
N ALA A 390 -23.58 17.15 -47.66
CA ALA A 390 -23.18 17.34 -46.26
C ALA A 390 -23.73 18.67 -45.70
N LEU A 391 -24.18 18.70 -44.45
CA LEU A 391 -24.80 19.88 -43.83
C LEU A 391 -23.86 20.58 -42.85
N ILE A 392 -23.68 21.90 -43.00
CA ILE A 392 -22.79 22.71 -42.14
C ILE A 392 -23.25 22.81 -40.67
N SER A 393 -24.49 22.43 -40.39
CA SER A 393 -25.12 22.40 -39.06
C SER A 393 -25.05 21.04 -38.35
N THR A 394 -24.41 20.02 -38.96
CA THR A 394 -24.16 18.75 -38.28
C THR A 394 -23.25 18.91 -37.07
N GLN A 395 -23.58 18.24 -35.97
CA GLN A 395 -22.82 18.27 -34.72
C GLN A 395 -22.12 16.93 -34.49
N GLN A 396 -20.86 16.94 -34.05
CA GLN A 396 -20.14 15.75 -33.60
C GLN A 396 -20.41 15.46 -32.10
N HIS A 397 -19.71 14.49 -31.49
CA HIS A 397 -19.95 14.12 -30.09
C HIS A 397 -19.69 15.23 -29.05
N ASP A 398 -18.84 16.22 -29.36
CA ASP A 398 -18.64 17.41 -28.50
C ASP A 398 -19.62 18.56 -28.78
N LEU A 399 -20.64 18.31 -29.62
CA LEU A 399 -21.64 19.27 -30.11
C LEU A 399 -21.10 20.39 -31.03
N SER A 400 -19.81 20.38 -31.41
CA SER A 400 -19.27 21.33 -32.38
C SER A 400 -19.65 20.98 -33.82
N THR A 401 -19.77 22.01 -34.65
CA THR A 401 -20.08 21.91 -36.09
C THR A 401 -18.82 22.08 -36.95
N PRO A 402 -18.83 21.72 -38.26
CA PRO A 402 -17.72 22.02 -39.16
C PRO A 402 -17.29 23.49 -39.16
N VAL A 403 -18.24 24.42 -38.93
CA VAL A 403 -17.97 25.86 -38.79
C VAL A 403 -17.12 26.15 -37.54
N HIS A 404 -17.38 25.50 -36.39
CA HIS A 404 -16.57 25.66 -35.18
C HIS A 404 -15.12 25.20 -35.41
N LEU A 405 -14.92 24.09 -36.15
CA LEU A 405 -13.60 23.56 -36.48
C LEU A 405 -12.84 24.46 -37.48
N ALA A 406 -13.52 24.99 -38.50
CA ALA A 406 -12.93 25.99 -39.39
C ALA A 406 -12.56 27.28 -38.62
N CYS A 407 -13.37 27.66 -37.62
CA CYS A 407 -13.12 28.83 -36.77
C CYS A 407 -11.97 28.63 -35.77
N SER A 408 -11.70 27.41 -35.28
CA SER A 408 -10.51 27.17 -34.46
C SER A 408 -9.21 27.22 -35.27
N GLN A 409 -9.25 26.79 -36.54
CA GLN A 409 -8.11 26.87 -37.45
C GLN A 409 -7.84 28.27 -38.02
N GLY A 410 -8.82 29.18 -37.99
CA GLY A 410 -8.74 30.46 -38.70
C GLY A 410 -8.96 30.35 -40.21
N ALA A 411 -9.59 29.26 -40.68
CA ALA A 411 -9.76 28.94 -42.10
C ALA A 411 -10.87 29.79 -42.76
N ILE A 412 -10.64 31.10 -42.87
CA ILE A 412 -11.61 32.10 -43.34
C ILE A 412 -12.30 31.69 -44.65
N ASP A 413 -11.55 31.24 -45.65
CA ASP A 413 -12.12 30.93 -46.97
C ASP A 413 -12.97 29.65 -46.98
N ILE A 414 -12.71 28.72 -46.05
CA ILE A 414 -13.58 27.56 -45.81
C ILE A 414 -14.90 28.01 -45.16
N VAL A 415 -14.87 28.97 -44.23
CA VAL A 415 -16.09 29.55 -43.63
C VAL A 415 -16.89 30.33 -44.68
N LYS A 416 -16.24 31.15 -45.52
CA LYS A 416 -16.87 31.83 -46.66
C LYS A 416 -17.53 30.83 -47.63
N LEU A 417 -16.84 29.74 -47.98
CA LEU A 417 -17.37 28.69 -48.85
C LEU A 417 -18.63 28.05 -48.25
N MET A 418 -18.57 27.62 -46.98
CA MET A 418 -19.71 27.04 -46.27
C MET A 418 -20.95 27.96 -46.28
N PHE A 419 -20.76 29.23 -45.93
CA PHE A 419 -21.87 30.19 -45.86
C PHE A 419 -22.42 30.55 -47.24
N ARG A 420 -21.58 30.56 -48.28
CA ARG A 420 -22.00 30.74 -49.68
C ARG A 420 -22.79 29.55 -50.21
N CYS A 421 -22.40 28.33 -49.86
CA CYS A 421 -23.06 27.10 -50.32
C CYS A 421 -24.35 26.79 -49.55
N GLN A 422 -24.46 27.16 -48.27
CA GLN A 422 -25.63 26.85 -47.42
C GLN A 422 -26.09 28.06 -46.58
N PRO A 423 -26.62 29.13 -47.22
CA PRO A 423 -27.04 30.35 -46.54
C PRO A 423 -28.16 30.11 -45.51
N ASP A 424 -29.10 29.21 -45.80
CA ASP A 424 -30.24 28.89 -44.91
C ASP A 424 -29.80 28.31 -43.55
N GLN A 425 -28.66 27.60 -43.53
CA GLN A 425 -28.10 27.00 -42.32
C GLN A 425 -27.18 27.98 -41.56
N LYS A 426 -26.73 29.08 -42.18
CA LYS A 426 -25.74 30.03 -41.62
C LYS A 426 -26.14 30.53 -40.24
N MET A 427 -27.33 31.10 -40.10
CA MET A 427 -27.78 31.68 -38.83
C MET A 427 -27.90 30.63 -37.73
N GLY A 428 -28.38 29.43 -38.06
CA GLY A 428 -28.41 28.30 -37.12
C GLY A 428 -27.01 27.91 -36.65
N CYS A 429 -26.01 27.91 -37.53
CA CYS A 429 -24.62 27.60 -37.17
C CYS A 429 -23.96 28.68 -36.32
N LEU A 430 -24.22 29.96 -36.59
CA LEU A 430 -23.67 31.09 -35.83
C LEU A 430 -24.23 31.15 -34.40
N THR A 431 -25.47 30.69 -34.17
CA THR A 431 -26.08 30.58 -32.84
C THR A 431 -25.95 29.20 -32.19
N CYS A 432 -25.46 28.19 -32.92
CA CYS A 432 -25.14 26.87 -32.39
C CYS A 432 -23.99 26.98 -31.38
N ALA A 433 -24.00 26.08 -30.38
CA ALA A 433 -23.00 26.07 -29.32
C ALA A 433 -22.55 24.63 -28.99
N ASP A 434 -21.27 24.49 -28.64
CA ASP A 434 -20.63 23.23 -28.29
C ASP A 434 -20.94 22.74 -26.85
N ALA A 435 -20.30 21.65 -26.41
CA ALA A 435 -20.43 21.10 -25.06
C ALA A 435 -19.88 22.01 -23.91
N GLN A 436 -19.21 23.12 -24.25
CA GLN A 436 -18.82 24.19 -23.33
C GLN A 436 -19.67 25.47 -23.52
N ASN A 437 -20.76 25.39 -24.30
CA ASN A 437 -21.64 26.49 -24.67
C ASN A 437 -20.92 27.63 -25.45
N MET A 438 -19.83 27.30 -26.14
CA MET A 438 -19.10 28.22 -27.02
C MET A 438 -19.68 28.20 -28.42
N THR A 439 -19.87 29.38 -29.02
CA THR A 439 -20.27 29.56 -30.42
C THR A 439 -19.05 29.60 -31.35
N PRO A 440 -19.17 29.55 -32.70
CA PRO A 440 -18.01 29.61 -33.60
C PRO A 440 -17.14 30.87 -33.39
N LEU A 441 -17.77 31.98 -33.01
CA LEU A 441 -17.10 33.24 -32.65
C LEU A 441 -16.23 33.12 -31.39
N HIS A 442 -16.65 32.33 -30.39
CA HIS A 442 -15.81 32.02 -29.23
C HIS A 442 -14.58 31.19 -29.62
N CYS A 443 -14.72 30.26 -30.57
CA CYS A 443 -13.59 29.49 -31.10
C CYS A 443 -12.60 30.40 -31.84
N ALA A 444 -13.06 31.23 -32.79
CA ALA A 444 -12.19 32.17 -33.51
C ALA A 444 -11.45 33.13 -32.55
N ALA A 445 -12.16 33.66 -31.54
CA ALA A 445 -11.59 34.57 -30.55
C ALA A 445 -10.68 33.89 -29.51
N MET A 446 -10.74 32.57 -29.35
CA MET A 446 -9.83 31.82 -28.46
C MET A 446 -8.41 31.73 -29.02
N PHE A 447 -8.25 31.81 -30.35
CA PHE A 447 -6.98 31.62 -31.06
C PHE A 447 -6.49 32.90 -31.78
N ASP A 448 -6.99 34.08 -31.37
CA ASP A 448 -6.65 35.42 -31.89
C ASP A 448 -6.88 35.65 -33.40
N HIS A 449 -7.83 34.93 -34.02
CA HIS A 449 -8.15 35.02 -35.45
C HIS A 449 -8.94 36.29 -35.80
N VAL A 450 -8.29 37.46 -35.71
CA VAL A 450 -8.91 38.80 -35.83
C VAL A 450 -9.79 38.97 -37.07
N GLU A 451 -9.29 38.64 -38.25
CA GLU A 451 -10.03 38.84 -39.50
C GLU A 451 -11.29 37.94 -39.58
N LEU A 452 -11.19 36.72 -39.05
CA LEU A 452 -12.34 35.82 -38.96
C LEU A 452 -13.35 36.30 -37.91
N VAL A 453 -12.89 36.85 -36.79
CA VAL A 453 -13.76 37.47 -35.77
C VAL A 453 -14.53 38.65 -36.37
N ASN A 454 -13.87 39.54 -37.12
CA ASN A 454 -14.54 40.64 -37.82
C ASN A 454 -15.59 40.11 -38.80
N PHE A 455 -15.20 39.19 -39.71
CA PHE A 455 -16.08 38.60 -40.70
C PHE A 455 -17.30 37.89 -40.08
N LEU A 456 -17.12 37.14 -38.98
CA LEU A 456 -18.23 36.48 -38.29
C LEU A 456 -19.21 37.48 -37.67
N VAL A 457 -18.72 38.63 -37.16
CA VAL A 457 -19.58 39.70 -36.61
C VAL A 457 -20.35 40.40 -37.73
N ASP A 458 -19.69 40.71 -38.86
CA ASP A 458 -20.33 41.27 -40.06
C ASP A 458 -21.43 40.32 -40.63
N GLU A 459 -21.19 39.01 -40.58
CA GLU A 459 -22.15 37.97 -40.98
C GLU A 459 -23.28 37.72 -39.95
N GLY A 460 -23.24 38.38 -38.78
CA GLY A 460 -24.32 38.42 -37.78
C GLY A 460 -24.07 37.67 -36.46
N ALA A 461 -22.83 37.30 -36.12
CA ALA A 461 -22.53 36.62 -34.85
C ALA A 461 -22.66 37.53 -33.62
N SER A 462 -23.20 36.99 -32.51
CA SER A 462 -23.51 37.79 -31.32
C SER A 462 -22.33 37.86 -30.32
N LEU A 463 -21.83 39.09 -30.10
CA LEU A 463 -20.79 39.39 -29.09
C LEU A 463 -21.21 39.05 -27.65
N ASN A 464 -22.52 39.09 -27.37
CA ASN A 464 -23.11 38.89 -26.06
C ASN A 464 -23.47 37.42 -25.75
N ALA A 465 -23.14 36.47 -26.62
CA ALA A 465 -23.16 35.06 -26.26
C ALA A 465 -22.12 34.77 -25.15
N THR A 466 -22.40 33.79 -24.29
CA THR A 466 -21.53 33.42 -23.16
C THR A 466 -21.30 31.92 -23.08
N ASP A 467 -20.09 31.52 -22.74
CA ASP A 467 -19.75 30.12 -22.46
C ASP A 467 -20.30 29.62 -21.11
N LYS A 468 -20.04 28.35 -20.81
CA LYS A 468 -20.42 27.63 -19.58
C LYS A 468 -19.79 28.16 -18.29
N GLU A 469 -18.71 28.93 -18.37
CA GLU A 469 -18.15 29.71 -17.26
C GLU A 469 -18.80 31.10 -17.13
N GLY A 470 -19.74 31.45 -18.02
CA GLY A 470 -20.37 32.77 -18.10
C GLY A 470 -19.50 33.80 -18.84
N ARG A 471 -18.38 33.39 -19.46
CA ARG A 471 -17.49 34.31 -20.16
C ARG A 471 -18.09 34.68 -21.52
N SER A 472 -18.27 35.96 -21.78
CA SER A 472 -18.43 36.46 -23.16
C SER A 472 -17.12 36.29 -23.94
N VAL A 473 -17.23 36.30 -25.27
CA VAL A 473 -16.15 36.30 -26.27
C VAL A 473 -14.92 37.14 -25.82
N VAL A 474 -15.13 38.37 -25.33
CA VAL A 474 -14.03 39.27 -24.90
C VAL A 474 -13.30 38.74 -23.66
N LEU A 475 -14.04 38.20 -22.69
CA LEU A 475 -13.46 37.61 -21.48
C LEU A 475 -12.72 36.31 -21.80
N LEU A 476 -13.21 35.51 -22.75
CA LEU A 476 -12.54 34.30 -23.21
C LEU A 476 -11.24 34.61 -23.95
N ALA A 477 -11.26 35.58 -24.87
CA ALA A 477 -10.08 36.06 -25.60
C ALA A 477 -9.01 36.62 -24.65
N ALA A 478 -9.40 37.48 -23.70
CA ALA A 478 -8.49 38.02 -22.69
C ALA A 478 -7.95 36.95 -21.72
N ALA A 479 -8.74 35.91 -21.41
CA ALA A 479 -8.28 34.76 -20.64
C ALA A 479 -7.26 33.90 -21.39
N ARG A 480 -7.18 34.02 -22.72
CA ARG A 480 -6.22 33.31 -23.60
C ARG A 480 -5.12 34.22 -24.17
N SER A 481 -5.04 35.48 -23.74
CA SER A 481 -4.07 36.48 -24.22
C SER A 481 -4.20 36.86 -25.71
N ALA A 482 -5.38 36.71 -26.30
CA ALA A 482 -5.70 37.09 -27.68
C ALA A 482 -5.88 38.63 -27.80
N TRP A 483 -4.77 39.38 -27.66
CA TRP A 483 -4.81 40.84 -27.50
C TRP A 483 -5.30 41.59 -28.73
N LYS A 484 -5.00 41.09 -29.93
CA LYS A 484 -5.41 41.72 -31.19
C LYS A 484 -6.94 41.59 -31.34
N THR A 485 -7.49 40.41 -31.07
CA THR A 485 -8.94 40.16 -31.05
C THR A 485 -9.65 40.94 -29.95
N VAL A 486 -9.13 40.97 -28.70
CA VAL A 486 -9.77 41.78 -27.64
C VAL A 486 -9.86 43.25 -28.05
N THR A 487 -8.79 43.80 -28.65
CA THR A 487 -8.78 45.18 -29.15
C THR A 487 -9.80 45.38 -30.28
N SER A 488 -9.89 44.46 -31.24
CA SER A 488 -10.85 44.55 -32.36
C SER A 488 -12.31 44.41 -31.90
N VAL A 489 -12.62 43.48 -31.00
CA VAL A 489 -13.99 43.30 -30.48
C VAL A 489 -14.42 44.50 -29.60
N LEU A 490 -13.48 45.17 -28.93
CA LEU A 490 -13.76 46.44 -28.23
C LEU A 490 -13.99 47.62 -29.18
N LYS A 491 -13.37 47.63 -30.36
CA LYS A 491 -13.65 48.58 -31.45
C LYS A 491 -14.99 48.30 -32.14
N LEU A 492 -15.39 47.02 -32.24
CA LEU A 492 -16.72 46.58 -32.70
C LEU A 492 -17.86 46.83 -31.68
N GLY A 493 -17.59 47.56 -30.58
CA GLY A 493 -18.63 48.07 -29.69
C GLY A 493 -19.04 47.14 -28.53
N ALA A 494 -18.22 46.17 -28.13
CA ALA A 494 -18.55 45.31 -26.99
C ALA A 494 -18.68 46.07 -25.64
N ASP A 495 -19.69 45.69 -24.85
CA ASP A 495 -20.04 46.32 -23.56
C ASP A 495 -19.17 45.82 -22.40
N LEU A 496 -18.20 46.65 -21.99
CA LEU A 496 -17.28 46.36 -20.89
C LEU A 496 -17.94 46.18 -19.51
N GLY A 497 -19.05 46.89 -19.23
CA GLY A 497 -19.67 46.88 -17.90
C GLY A 497 -20.60 45.70 -17.60
N LEU A 498 -21.14 45.06 -18.65
CA LEU A 498 -22.12 43.96 -18.56
C LEU A 498 -21.46 42.58 -18.61
N GLN A 499 -20.26 42.47 -19.18
CA GLN A 499 -19.58 41.19 -19.37
C GLN A 499 -18.80 40.80 -18.09
N ARG A 500 -19.35 39.84 -17.34
CA ARG A 500 -18.73 39.22 -16.15
C ARG A 500 -18.91 37.71 -16.21
N ASP A 501 -17.93 36.97 -15.73
CA ASP A 501 -18.05 35.51 -15.59
C ASP A 501 -18.94 35.11 -14.39
N ASN A 502 -19.21 33.81 -14.24
CA ASN A 502 -19.96 33.24 -13.13
C ASN A 502 -19.32 33.47 -11.73
N GLN A 503 -18.09 34.00 -11.66
CA GLN A 503 -17.40 34.37 -10.42
C GLN A 503 -17.40 35.90 -10.20
N GLY A 504 -18.04 36.69 -11.07
CA GLY A 504 -18.09 38.15 -11.01
C GLY A 504 -16.80 38.84 -11.49
N ARG A 505 -15.87 38.11 -12.11
CA ARG A 505 -14.61 38.65 -12.64
C ARG A 505 -14.88 39.45 -13.91
N ASN A 506 -14.37 40.68 -13.95
CA ASN A 506 -14.40 41.54 -15.14
C ASN A 506 -13.15 41.34 -16.03
N LEU A 507 -13.09 42.03 -17.16
CA LEU A 507 -11.98 41.95 -18.12
C LEU A 507 -10.60 42.12 -17.48
N LEU A 508 -10.42 43.11 -16.60
CA LEU A 508 -9.15 43.40 -15.93
C LEU A 508 -8.65 42.24 -15.05
N HIS A 509 -9.56 41.52 -14.39
CA HIS A 509 -9.22 40.31 -13.63
C HIS A 509 -8.69 39.21 -14.56
N HIS A 510 -9.27 39.07 -15.76
CA HIS A 510 -8.79 38.11 -16.75
C HIS A 510 -7.43 38.51 -17.33
N ILE A 511 -7.18 39.79 -17.63
CA ILE A 511 -5.87 40.30 -18.11
C ILE A 511 -4.74 39.96 -17.13
N VAL A 512 -4.96 40.24 -15.84
CA VAL A 512 -3.99 39.92 -14.78
C VAL A 512 -3.82 38.40 -14.61
N LEU A 513 -4.89 37.62 -14.77
CA LEU A 513 -4.83 36.15 -14.72
C LEU A 513 -4.13 35.53 -15.93
N SER A 514 -4.14 36.17 -17.10
CA SER A 514 -3.46 35.69 -18.32
C SER A 514 -2.02 36.22 -18.50
N SER A 515 -1.60 37.17 -17.67
CA SER A 515 -0.27 37.83 -17.69
C SER A 515 -0.08 38.95 -18.72
N GLY A 516 -1.17 39.51 -19.27
CA GLY A 516 -1.07 40.59 -20.25
C GLY A 516 -0.31 41.82 -19.78
N SER A 517 0.48 42.41 -20.69
CA SER A 517 1.01 43.75 -20.55
C SER A 517 -0.13 44.76 -20.54
N ILE A 518 -0.47 45.25 -19.34
CA ILE A 518 -1.49 46.31 -19.18
C ILE A 518 -1.09 47.57 -19.94
N GLU A 519 0.22 47.84 -20.07
CA GLU A 519 0.79 48.98 -20.81
C GLU A 519 0.45 48.94 -22.31
N GLU A 520 0.70 47.81 -22.99
CA GLU A 520 0.34 47.59 -24.39
C GLU A 520 -1.18 47.73 -24.58
N PHE A 521 -1.97 47.08 -23.71
CA PHE A 521 -3.43 47.14 -23.72
C PHE A 521 -3.96 48.58 -23.56
N THR A 522 -3.46 49.36 -22.60
CA THR A 522 -3.89 50.75 -22.40
C THR A 522 -3.48 51.67 -23.55
N THR A 523 -2.34 51.40 -24.21
CA THR A 523 -1.91 52.14 -25.39
C THR A 523 -2.85 51.90 -26.57
N SER A 524 -3.34 50.66 -26.73
CA SER A 524 -4.25 50.27 -27.81
C SER A 524 -5.70 50.77 -27.65
N ILE A 525 -6.12 51.18 -26.45
CA ILE A 525 -7.52 51.47 -26.08
C ILE A 525 -7.65 52.89 -25.47
N ASN A 526 -6.86 53.83 -25.97
CA ASN A 526 -6.85 55.23 -25.54
C ASN A 526 -8.26 55.88 -25.58
N ASP A 527 -9.07 55.55 -26.58
CA ASP A 527 -10.41 56.13 -26.80
C ASP A 527 -11.49 55.61 -25.83
N ARG A 528 -11.23 54.52 -25.08
CA ARG A 528 -12.14 53.96 -24.05
C ARG A 528 -11.48 53.84 -22.67
N LEU A 529 -10.46 54.64 -22.41
CA LEU A 529 -9.70 54.59 -21.16
C LEU A 529 -10.56 54.91 -19.92
N GLU A 530 -11.60 55.74 -20.04
CA GLU A 530 -12.51 56.07 -18.93
C GLU A 530 -13.37 54.87 -18.48
N ASP A 531 -13.90 54.07 -19.42
CA ASP A 531 -14.57 52.79 -19.10
C ASP A 531 -13.62 51.88 -18.31
N PHE A 532 -12.38 51.76 -18.78
CA PHE A 532 -11.36 50.89 -18.20
C PHE A 532 -10.93 51.34 -16.79
N ILE A 533 -10.83 52.65 -16.54
CA ILE A 533 -10.52 53.22 -15.23
C ILE A 533 -11.61 52.88 -14.19
N GLN A 534 -12.88 52.85 -14.58
CA GLN A 534 -13.98 52.46 -13.68
C GLN A 534 -13.86 51.00 -13.22
N LEU A 535 -13.37 50.10 -14.09
CA LEU A 535 -13.16 48.68 -13.78
C LEU A 535 -12.03 48.39 -12.77
N LEU A 536 -11.12 49.35 -12.50
CA LEU A 536 -9.92 49.15 -11.67
C LEU A 536 -10.19 48.76 -10.20
N ASN A 537 -11.29 49.27 -9.64
CA ASN A 537 -11.62 49.14 -8.22
C ASN A 537 -12.82 48.20 -7.96
N GLU A 538 -13.34 47.57 -9.02
CA GLU A 538 -14.36 46.53 -8.91
C GLU A 538 -13.83 45.28 -8.21
N ARG A 539 -14.77 44.51 -7.66
CA ARG A 539 -14.48 43.27 -6.92
C ARG A 539 -15.25 42.10 -7.51
N ASP A 540 -14.61 40.94 -7.51
CA ASP A 540 -15.25 39.66 -7.82
C ASP A 540 -16.13 39.15 -6.65
N SER A 541 -16.71 37.96 -6.82
CA SER A 541 -17.51 37.28 -5.78
C SER A 541 -16.75 36.95 -4.48
N TYR A 542 -15.41 36.93 -4.50
CA TYR A 542 -14.55 36.78 -3.33
C TYR A 542 -14.16 38.12 -2.69
N GLY A 543 -14.60 39.24 -3.26
CA GLY A 543 -14.22 40.59 -2.86
C GLY A 543 -12.82 41.00 -3.36
N CYS A 544 -12.13 40.14 -4.11
CA CYS A 544 -10.80 40.43 -4.63
C CYS A 544 -10.90 41.43 -5.79
N THR A 545 -9.88 42.29 -5.90
CA THR A 545 -9.66 43.16 -7.07
C THR A 545 -8.55 42.60 -7.93
N ALA A 546 -8.40 43.07 -9.18
CA ALA A 546 -7.32 42.66 -10.08
C ALA A 546 -5.92 42.83 -9.43
N LEU A 547 -5.72 43.85 -8.59
CA LEU A 547 -4.46 44.06 -7.86
C LEU A 547 -4.13 42.93 -6.86
N HIS A 548 -5.13 42.26 -6.28
CA HIS A 548 -4.91 41.07 -5.43
C HIS A 548 -4.36 39.89 -6.24
N TYR A 549 -4.89 39.68 -7.45
CA TYR A 549 -4.41 38.66 -8.38
C TYR A 549 -3.00 38.97 -8.88
N ALA A 550 -2.69 40.23 -9.19
CA ALA A 550 -1.35 40.65 -9.61
C ALA A 550 -0.33 40.45 -8.49
N ALA A 551 -0.70 40.78 -7.24
CA ALA A 551 0.12 40.56 -6.04
C ALA A 551 0.37 39.08 -5.74
N ARG A 552 -0.62 38.20 -5.95
CA ARG A 552 -0.50 36.73 -5.88
C ARG A 552 0.44 36.17 -6.96
N ASN A 553 0.27 36.63 -8.20
CA ASN A 553 1.06 36.17 -9.34
C ASN A 553 2.52 36.68 -9.26
N GLY A 554 2.74 37.86 -8.67
CA GLY A 554 4.05 38.50 -8.59
C GLY A 554 4.39 39.39 -9.79
N GLN A 555 3.39 39.75 -10.61
CA GLN A 555 3.55 40.53 -11.84
C GLN A 555 3.89 41.99 -11.51
N LEU A 556 5.19 42.31 -11.44
CA LEU A 556 5.67 43.64 -11.02
C LEU A 556 5.21 44.74 -11.98
N LYS A 557 5.35 44.55 -13.30
CA LYS A 557 4.87 45.49 -14.33
C LYS A 557 3.38 45.79 -14.15
N SER A 558 2.54 44.76 -14.18
CA SER A 558 1.08 44.92 -14.03
C SER A 558 0.68 45.64 -12.73
N ILE A 559 1.40 45.44 -11.62
CA ILE A 559 1.20 46.22 -10.38
C ILE A 559 1.61 47.68 -10.55
N GLN A 560 2.72 47.97 -11.23
CA GLN A 560 3.16 49.32 -11.53
C GLN A 560 2.16 50.05 -12.42
N SER A 561 1.72 49.45 -13.53
CA SER A 561 0.72 50.02 -14.43
C SER A 561 -0.63 50.24 -13.70
N LEU A 562 -1.12 49.25 -12.93
CA LEU A 562 -2.35 49.40 -12.13
C LEU A 562 -2.27 50.56 -11.13
N ILE A 563 -1.13 50.71 -10.42
CA ILE A 563 -0.94 51.81 -9.46
C ILE A 563 -0.81 53.17 -10.17
N ALA A 564 -0.18 53.22 -11.35
CA ALA A 564 -0.09 54.43 -12.17
C ALA A 564 -1.47 54.87 -12.70
N LEU A 565 -2.32 53.91 -13.09
CA LEU A 565 -3.73 54.13 -13.48
C LEU A 565 -4.66 54.48 -12.29
N GLY A 566 -4.15 54.49 -11.06
CA GLY A 566 -4.89 54.91 -9.86
C GLY A 566 -5.61 53.80 -9.08
N ALA A 567 -5.32 52.51 -9.35
CA ALA A 567 -5.92 51.40 -8.61
C ALA A 567 -5.60 51.48 -7.10
N SER A 568 -6.62 51.29 -6.26
CA SER A 568 -6.48 51.55 -4.82
C SER A 568 -5.92 50.35 -4.02
N VAL A 569 -4.68 50.49 -3.57
CA VAL A 569 -3.88 49.45 -2.88
C VAL A 569 -4.50 48.97 -1.55
N ASN A 570 -5.34 49.78 -0.91
CA ASN A 570 -5.93 49.52 0.41
C ASN A 570 -7.28 48.78 0.36
N LEU A 571 -7.76 48.37 -0.82
CA LEU A 571 -8.97 47.54 -0.91
C LEU A 571 -8.71 46.15 -0.32
N LYS A 572 -9.74 45.59 0.31
CA LYS A 572 -9.72 44.30 0.99
C LYS A 572 -10.78 43.36 0.43
N ASN A 573 -10.44 42.08 0.37
CA ASN A 573 -11.35 41.01 -0.01
C ASN A 573 -12.34 40.64 1.12
N ASN A 574 -13.21 39.66 0.87
CA ASN A 574 -14.21 39.20 1.85
C ASN A 574 -13.59 38.56 3.11
N GLU A 575 -12.31 38.17 3.08
CA GLU A 575 -11.53 37.71 4.25
C GLU A 575 -10.74 38.85 4.95
N ASN A 576 -11.01 40.11 4.59
CA ASN A 576 -10.29 41.32 5.04
C ASN A 576 -8.78 41.35 4.72
N GLN A 577 -8.31 40.50 3.78
CA GLN A 577 -6.95 40.50 3.28
C GLN A 577 -6.79 41.61 2.23
N SER A 578 -5.67 42.34 2.30
CA SER A 578 -5.23 43.30 1.28
C SER A 578 -4.20 42.67 0.32
N PRO A 579 -3.86 43.28 -0.84
CA PRO A 579 -2.91 42.69 -1.80
C PRO A 579 -1.55 42.31 -1.20
N LEU A 580 -1.09 43.03 -0.17
CA LEU A 580 0.16 42.71 0.53
C LEU A 580 0.10 41.36 1.27
N HIS A 581 -1.07 40.94 1.77
CA HIS A 581 -1.26 39.62 2.38
C HIS A 581 -1.05 38.50 1.36
N PHE A 582 -1.55 38.68 0.12
CA PHE A 582 -1.30 37.74 -0.98
C PHE A 582 0.18 37.72 -1.38
N ALA A 583 0.80 38.88 -1.61
CA ALA A 583 2.22 38.97 -1.96
C ALA A 583 3.12 38.31 -0.89
N ALA A 584 2.80 38.48 0.39
CA ALA A 584 3.51 37.86 1.51
C ALA A 584 3.29 36.35 1.61
N MET A 585 2.04 35.87 1.44
CA MET A 585 1.70 34.44 1.46
C MET A 585 2.37 33.67 0.32
N PHE A 586 2.45 34.26 -0.88
CA PHE A 586 3.09 33.65 -2.05
C PHE A 586 4.58 34.02 -2.20
N GLY A 587 5.21 34.64 -1.19
CA GLY A 587 6.66 34.84 -1.13
C GLY A 587 7.22 35.84 -2.15
N ARG A 588 6.38 36.71 -2.72
CA ARG A 588 6.70 37.58 -3.87
C ARG A 588 7.53 38.80 -3.46
N PHE A 589 8.81 38.57 -3.12
CA PHE A 589 9.73 39.58 -2.58
C PHE A 589 9.74 40.93 -3.33
N ASN A 590 9.79 40.92 -4.66
CA ASN A 590 9.83 42.15 -5.46
C ASN A 590 8.52 42.96 -5.38
N THR A 591 7.35 42.30 -5.38
CA THR A 591 6.06 43.00 -5.28
C THR A 591 5.75 43.41 -3.84
N VAL A 592 6.15 42.62 -2.83
CA VAL A 592 6.15 43.07 -1.41
C VAL A 592 6.99 44.35 -1.27
N ARG A 593 8.20 44.37 -1.83
CA ARG A 593 9.07 45.56 -1.81
C ARG A 593 8.37 46.75 -2.47
N HIS A 594 7.85 46.60 -3.69
CA HIS A 594 7.22 47.71 -4.42
C HIS A 594 5.93 48.22 -3.75
N LEU A 595 5.13 47.34 -3.13
CA LEU A 595 3.94 47.75 -2.38
C LEU A 595 4.33 48.54 -1.10
N LEU A 596 5.40 48.14 -0.41
CA LEU A 596 5.93 48.83 0.77
C LEU A 596 6.68 50.13 0.45
N ASP A 597 7.34 50.20 -0.71
CA ASP A 597 8.03 51.41 -1.22
C ASP A 597 7.03 52.43 -1.83
N SER A 598 5.74 52.07 -1.97
CA SER A 598 4.68 52.97 -2.42
C SER A 598 4.28 54.02 -1.37
N LYS A 599 3.67 55.13 -1.80
CA LYS A 599 3.20 56.22 -0.92
C LYS A 599 2.22 55.78 0.20
N LYS A 600 1.59 54.60 0.10
CA LYS A 600 0.68 54.03 1.12
C LYS A 600 1.25 52.78 1.81
N GLY A 601 2.48 52.37 1.48
CA GLY A 601 3.12 51.14 1.97
C GLY A 601 3.22 51.05 3.49
N HIS A 602 3.41 52.18 4.16
CA HIS A 602 3.50 52.25 5.63
C HIS A 602 2.17 52.01 6.35
N LEU A 603 1.01 52.13 5.67
CA LEU A 603 -0.31 51.85 6.23
C LEU A 603 -0.64 50.36 6.16
N ILE A 604 -0.31 49.72 5.04
CA ILE A 604 -0.68 48.32 4.74
C ILE A 604 0.18 47.28 5.47
N ILE A 605 1.40 47.63 5.92
CA ILE A 605 2.36 46.67 6.50
C ILE A 605 1.86 45.97 7.77
N ASN A 606 1.06 46.67 8.59
CA ASN A 606 0.52 46.19 9.86
C ASN A 606 -0.99 45.93 9.82
N GLU A 607 -1.61 45.94 8.64
CA GLU A 607 -3.00 45.50 8.50
C GLU A 607 -3.17 44.05 8.93
N MET A 608 -4.36 43.73 9.43
CA MET A 608 -4.76 42.38 9.83
C MET A 608 -5.86 41.86 8.89
N ASP A 609 -5.83 40.55 8.60
CA ASP A 609 -6.92 39.80 7.98
C ASP A 609 -8.06 39.48 8.98
N GLY A 610 -9.13 38.83 8.51
CA GLY A 610 -10.27 38.44 9.36
C GLY A 610 -9.94 37.45 10.49
N MET A 611 -8.76 36.83 10.47
CA MET A 611 -8.24 35.95 11.52
C MET A 611 -7.26 36.67 12.46
N GLY A 612 -7.01 37.97 12.24
CA GLY A 612 -6.09 38.81 13.00
C GLY A 612 -4.63 38.69 12.55
N LYS A 613 -4.34 38.04 11.43
CA LYS A 613 -2.97 37.84 10.94
C LYS A 613 -2.50 39.05 10.15
N THR A 614 -1.28 39.50 10.42
CA THR A 614 -0.56 40.47 9.57
C THR A 614 0.19 39.76 8.42
N PRO A 615 0.65 40.46 7.38
CA PRO A 615 1.48 39.88 6.32
C PRO A 615 2.72 39.13 6.84
N LEU A 616 3.29 39.56 7.97
CA LEU A 616 4.42 38.90 8.64
C LEU A 616 4.05 37.51 9.18
N HIS A 617 2.82 37.31 9.65
CA HIS A 617 2.32 35.99 10.05
C HIS A 617 2.20 35.05 8.84
N LEU A 618 1.69 35.55 7.71
CA LEU A 618 1.52 34.76 6.48
C LEU A 618 2.88 34.38 5.87
N ALA A 619 3.82 35.33 5.78
CA ALA A 619 5.19 35.06 5.34
C ALA A 619 5.89 34.01 6.23
N SER A 620 5.68 34.08 7.54
CA SER A 620 6.24 33.11 8.50
C SER A 620 5.54 31.74 8.43
N GLN A 621 4.21 31.72 8.23
CA GLN A 621 3.42 30.50 8.02
C GLN A 621 3.84 29.75 6.75
N CYS A 622 4.31 30.47 5.71
CA CYS A 622 4.73 29.87 4.44
C CYS A 622 6.26 29.72 4.29
N GLY A 623 7.05 30.09 5.30
CA GLY A 623 8.50 29.87 5.30
C GLY A 623 9.33 30.89 4.50
N HIS A 624 8.76 32.04 4.13
CA HIS A 624 9.37 33.00 3.19
C HIS A 624 10.42 33.90 3.83
N VAL A 625 11.57 33.32 4.21
CA VAL A 625 12.76 33.96 4.83
C VAL A 625 13.02 35.38 4.32
N ARG A 626 13.22 35.58 3.00
CA ARG A 626 13.52 36.89 2.42
C ARG A 626 12.40 37.94 2.61
N VAL A 627 11.14 37.50 2.65
CA VAL A 627 9.98 38.37 2.86
C VAL A 627 9.80 38.70 4.34
N VAL A 628 10.01 37.73 5.23
CA VAL A 628 10.05 37.94 6.70
C VAL A 628 11.11 38.99 7.05
N HIS A 629 12.34 38.84 6.53
CA HIS A 629 13.41 39.82 6.72
C HIS A 629 13.05 41.21 6.19
N LEU A 630 12.51 41.32 4.97
CA LEU A 630 12.09 42.58 4.37
C LEU A 630 11.00 43.30 5.20
N LEU A 631 10.00 42.56 5.69
CA LEU A 631 8.94 43.11 6.53
C LEU A 631 9.49 43.62 7.87
N LEU A 632 10.40 42.88 8.52
CA LEU A 632 11.07 43.31 9.74
C LEU A 632 11.90 44.60 9.50
N VAL A 633 12.70 44.64 8.44
CA VAL A 633 13.50 45.83 8.05
C VAL A 633 12.63 47.04 7.71
N LYS A 634 11.40 46.82 7.21
CA LYS A 634 10.42 47.89 6.92
C LYS A 634 9.53 48.26 8.12
N GLY A 635 9.79 47.72 9.32
CA GLY A 635 9.09 48.11 10.55
C GLY A 635 7.76 47.38 10.81
N ALA A 636 7.59 46.16 10.31
CA ALA A 636 6.43 45.33 10.63
C ALA A 636 6.39 44.98 12.13
N LEU A 637 5.24 45.24 12.77
CA LEU A 637 5.03 45.03 14.20
C LEU A 637 4.65 43.57 14.52
N LEU A 638 5.16 43.07 15.64
CA LEU A 638 4.81 41.76 16.21
C LEU A 638 3.45 41.80 16.93
N HIS A 639 2.38 42.01 16.17
CA HIS A 639 1.01 41.78 16.66
C HIS A 639 0.77 40.30 16.97
N ARG A 640 -0.37 40.01 17.64
CA ARG A 640 -0.89 38.66 17.87
C ARG A 640 -2.19 38.47 17.08
N ASP A 641 -2.43 37.26 16.59
CA ASP A 641 -3.68 36.90 15.91
C ASP A 641 -4.88 36.78 16.89
N HIS A 642 -6.08 36.49 16.37
CA HIS A 642 -7.28 36.29 17.21
C HIS A 642 -7.19 35.06 18.17
N LYS A 643 -6.16 34.23 18.04
CA LYS A 643 -5.81 33.10 18.92
C LYS A 643 -4.60 33.41 19.81
N GLY A 644 -4.13 34.65 19.86
CA GLY A 644 -2.97 35.08 20.65
C GLY A 644 -1.61 34.65 20.06
N ARG A 645 -1.58 34.04 18.88
CA ARG A 645 -0.37 33.47 18.27
C ARG A 645 0.48 34.56 17.64
N THR A 646 1.78 34.31 17.59
CA THR A 646 2.78 35.20 16.98
C THR A 646 3.36 34.57 15.70
N PRO A 647 4.13 35.31 14.87
CA PRO A 647 4.74 34.74 13.66
C PRO A 647 5.66 33.54 13.93
N LEU A 648 6.32 33.49 15.11
CA LEU A 648 7.14 32.36 15.55
C LEU A 648 6.32 31.09 15.76
N HIS A 649 5.10 31.19 16.30
CA HIS A 649 4.22 30.02 16.45
C HIS A 649 3.91 29.40 15.09
N TYR A 650 3.72 30.21 14.06
CA TYR A 650 3.47 29.75 12.69
C TYR A 650 4.71 29.16 12.01
N ALA A 651 5.89 29.77 12.19
CA ALA A 651 7.16 29.21 11.73
C ALA A 651 7.43 27.83 12.37
N SER A 652 7.27 27.74 13.70
CA SER A 652 7.48 26.51 14.47
C SER A 652 6.48 25.40 14.10
N MET A 653 5.19 25.74 14.00
CA MET A 653 4.11 24.82 13.64
C MET A 653 4.35 24.11 12.30
N ASN A 654 4.96 24.79 11.33
CA ASN A 654 5.21 24.22 10.00
C ASN A 654 6.63 23.65 9.82
N GLY A 655 7.60 24.06 10.64
CA GLY A 655 8.96 23.51 10.70
C GLY A 655 10.05 24.40 10.06
N TYR A 656 9.79 25.70 9.90
CA TYR A 656 10.69 26.61 9.20
C TYR A 656 11.76 27.20 10.12
N ASN A 657 12.81 26.44 10.38
CA ASN A 657 13.92 26.85 11.25
C ASN A 657 14.52 28.20 10.80
N ASN A 658 14.85 28.35 9.51
CA ASN A 658 15.49 29.58 9.00
C ASN A 658 14.63 30.85 9.15
N THR A 659 13.29 30.77 9.18
CA THR A 659 12.44 31.95 9.49
C THR A 659 12.35 32.20 10.99
N MET A 660 12.31 31.13 11.80
CA MET A 660 12.39 31.21 13.25
C MET A 660 13.71 31.86 13.70
N ASP A 661 14.85 31.45 13.13
CA ASP A 661 16.16 32.00 13.45
C ASP A 661 16.23 33.50 13.13
N GLN A 662 15.69 33.95 12.00
CA GLN A 662 15.59 35.38 11.67
C GLN A 662 14.62 36.16 12.57
N LEU A 663 13.47 35.57 12.95
CA LEU A 663 12.54 36.20 13.89
C LEU A 663 13.18 36.38 15.27
N LEU A 664 13.91 35.37 15.75
CA LEU A 664 14.57 35.38 17.07
C LEU A 664 15.85 36.21 17.10
N ALA A 665 16.58 36.32 15.99
CA ALA A 665 17.75 37.20 15.87
C ALA A 665 17.39 38.69 16.03
N VAL A 666 16.19 39.11 15.60
CA VAL A 666 15.68 40.46 15.83
C VAL A 666 14.89 40.56 17.15
N HIS A 667 14.17 39.51 17.53
CA HIS A 667 13.22 39.53 18.65
C HIS A 667 13.32 38.28 19.54
N SER A 668 14.42 38.14 20.27
CA SER A 668 14.67 37.00 21.19
C SER A 668 13.56 36.79 22.23
N HIS A 669 12.94 37.87 22.72
CA HIS A 669 11.81 37.87 23.66
C HIS A 669 10.54 37.15 23.14
N LEU A 670 10.53 36.68 21.89
CA LEU A 670 9.42 35.96 21.27
C LEU A 670 9.38 34.48 21.66
N LEU A 671 10.51 33.91 22.10
CA LEU A 671 10.72 32.47 22.35
C LEU A 671 9.76 31.87 23.38
N ASP A 672 9.61 32.54 24.53
CA ASP A 672 8.79 32.09 25.66
C ASP A 672 7.33 32.60 25.60
N GLN A 673 6.94 33.32 24.55
CA GLN A 673 5.56 33.81 24.45
C GLN A 673 4.58 32.66 24.20
N THR A 674 3.41 32.75 24.82
CA THR A 674 2.32 31.79 24.68
C THR A 674 1.19 32.33 23.80
N ASP A 675 0.47 31.44 23.13
CA ASP A 675 -0.84 31.72 22.54
C ASP A 675 -1.95 31.81 23.62
N ARG A 676 -3.20 32.05 23.20
CA ARG A 676 -4.36 32.21 24.09
C ARG A 676 -4.67 30.97 24.93
N ASP A 677 -4.28 29.79 24.45
CA ASP A 677 -4.47 28.51 25.15
C ASP A 677 -3.26 28.17 26.04
N GLY A 678 -2.28 29.08 26.16
CA GLY A 678 -1.05 28.91 26.94
C GLY A 678 0.06 28.14 26.22
N ASN A 679 -0.09 27.81 24.94
CA ASN A 679 0.92 27.04 24.20
C ASN A 679 2.11 27.92 23.81
N THR A 680 3.33 27.48 24.09
CA THR A 680 4.56 28.09 23.53
C THR A 680 4.88 27.59 22.11
N ALA A 681 5.88 28.20 21.46
CA ALA A 681 6.40 27.72 20.18
C ALA A 681 6.81 26.22 20.18
N LEU A 682 7.30 25.68 21.30
CA LEU A 682 7.68 24.26 21.42
C LEU A 682 6.45 23.32 21.41
N HIS A 683 5.33 23.74 21.99
CA HIS A 683 4.07 22.98 21.91
C HIS A 683 3.58 22.87 20.46
N MET A 684 3.75 23.92 19.65
CA MET A 684 3.37 23.91 18.22
C MET A 684 4.24 22.94 17.41
N ALA A 685 5.55 22.86 17.68
CA ALA A 685 6.44 21.88 17.06
C ALA A 685 6.04 20.44 17.43
N ALA A 686 5.74 20.19 18.71
CA ALA A 686 5.27 18.88 19.18
C ALA A 686 3.91 18.47 18.59
N MET A 687 2.95 19.41 18.52
CA MET A 687 1.65 19.22 17.87
C MET A 687 1.75 18.88 16.36
N LYS A 688 2.91 19.13 15.72
CA LYS A 688 3.12 18.93 14.27
C LYS A 688 4.30 18.03 13.91
N ASN A 689 4.82 17.28 14.87
CA ASN A 689 5.95 16.36 14.69
C ASN A 689 7.18 17.02 14.04
N ARG A 690 7.50 18.27 14.41
CA ARG A 690 8.66 19.02 13.85
C ARG A 690 9.89 18.86 14.74
N SER A 691 10.55 17.70 14.63
CA SER A 691 11.69 17.27 15.46
C SER A 691 12.90 18.19 15.37
N SER A 692 13.31 18.61 14.17
CA SER A 692 14.44 19.54 13.99
C SER A 692 14.17 20.91 14.61
N THR A 693 12.93 21.39 14.55
CA THR A 693 12.49 22.65 15.18
C THR A 693 12.44 22.53 16.70
N ALA A 694 11.98 21.39 17.24
CA ALA A 694 12.03 21.12 18.68
C ALA A 694 13.48 21.11 19.21
N ILE A 695 14.42 20.50 18.47
CA ILE A 695 15.87 20.54 18.80
C ILE A 695 16.39 21.98 18.79
N ASN A 696 16.09 22.77 17.75
CA ASN A 696 16.58 24.14 17.67
C ASN A 696 15.99 25.03 18.80
N LEU A 697 14.70 24.88 19.13
CA LEU A 697 14.08 25.56 20.27
C LEU A 697 14.71 25.19 21.62
N LEU A 698 15.10 23.91 21.81
CA LEU A 698 15.81 23.45 23.01
C LEU A 698 17.25 23.95 23.07
N ASN A 699 17.98 23.97 21.94
CA ASN A 699 19.32 24.60 21.83
C ASN A 699 19.28 26.08 22.20
N LEU A 700 18.21 26.79 21.82
CA LEU A 700 17.95 28.19 22.14
C LEU A 700 17.44 28.40 23.60
N ASN A 701 17.46 27.35 24.44
CA ASN A 701 17.09 27.38 25.86
C ASN A 701 15.67 27.87 26.16
N CYS A 702 14.69 27.51 25.34
CA CYS A 702 13.28 27.79 25.66
C CYS A 702 12.84 27.14 26.98
N LYS A 703 11.78 27.69 27.60
CA LYS A 703 11.19 27.14 28.82
C LYS A 703 10.16 26.04 28.51
N ILE A 704 10.25 24.92 29.25
CA ILE A 704 9.27 23.82 29.18
C ILE A 704 8.11 24.12 30.14
N ILE A 705 7.21 25.01 29.70
CA ILE A 705 6.03 25.47 30.47
C ILE A 705 4.85 24.50 30.23
N LYS A 706 3.89 24.40 31.17
CA LYS A 706 2.57 23.79 30.93
C LYS A 706 1.60 24.83 30.33
N ASN A 707 0.78 24.43 29.37
CA ASN A 707 -0.25 25.30 28.79
C ASN A 707 -1.47 25.48 29.72
N GLY A 708 -2.48 26.25 29.28
CA GLY A 708 -3.72 26.49 30.03
C GLY A 708 -4.63 25.26 30.23
N LEU A 709 -4.22 24.10 29.73
CA LEU A 709 -4.84 22.80 29.96
C LEU A 709 -3.96 21.89 30.83
N ASP A 710 -2.93 22.41 31.50
CA ASP A 710 -1.90 21.68 32.26
C ASP A 710 -1.09 20.66 31.42
N MET A 711 -1.08 20.80 30.09
CA MET A 711 -0.31 19.92 29.21
C MET A 711 1.05 20.53 28.88
N THR A 712 2.10 19.71 28.96
CA THR A 712 3.46 20.04 28.50
C THR A 712 3.58 19.81 26.97
N PRO A 713 4.68 20.25 26.32
CA PRO A 713 4.95 19.84 24.93
C PRO A 713 5.06 18.32 24.76
N MET A 714 5.46 17.60 25.82
CA MET A 714 5.57 16.14 25.80
C MET A 714 4.20 15.46 25.87
N ASP A 715 3.22 16.04 26.57
CA ASP A 715 1.81 15.58 26.52
C ASP A 715 1.24 15.67 25.11
N TYR A 716 1.58 16.72 24.34
CA TYR A 716 1.22 16.81 22.92
C TYR A 716 1.87 15.69 22.10
N ALA A 717 3.15 15.39 22.33
CA ALA A 717 3.85 14.31 21.64
C ALA A 717 3.25 12.92 21.97
N LEU A 718 2.89 12.67 23.25
CA LEU A 718 2.18 11.47 23.69
C LEU A 718 0.78 11.36 23.06
N HIS A 719 -0.04 12.41 23.17
CA HIS A 719 -1.43 12.43 22.71
C HIS A 719 -1.54 12.17 21.19
N TYR A 720 -0.67 12.79 20.39
CA TYR A 720 -0.62 12.59 18.94
C TYR A 720 0.33 11.46 18.49
N LYS A 721 0.99 10.76 19.43
CA LYS A 721 1.93 9.65 19.20
C LYS A 721 3.13 9.99 18.29
N HIS A 722 3.61 11.23 18.39
CA HIS A 722 4.68 11.79 17.57
C HIS A 722 6.08 11.36 18.04
N SER A 723 6.50 10.14 17.67
CA SER A 723 7.74 9.52 18.13
C SER A 723 9.00 10.27 17.73
N GLU A 724 9.03 10.95 16.58
CA GLU A 724 10.21 11.64 16.09
C GLU A 724 10.50 12.91 16.92
N VAL A 725 9.49 13.68 17.35
CA VAL A 725 9.68 14.77 18.34
C VAL A 725 9.97 14.24 19.74
N ALA A 726 9.21 13.24 20.21
CA ALA A 726 9.41 12.67 21.55
C ALA A 726 10.84 12.17 21.74
N MET A 727 11.37 11.43 20.75
CA MET A 727 12.75 10.95 20.72
C MET A 727 13.75 12.11 20.65
N ALA A 728 13.50 13.14 19.83
CA ALA A 728 14.37 14.31 19.72
C ALA A 728 14.48 15.12 21.02
N MET A 729 13.39 15.27 21.78
CA MET A 729 13.39 15.92 23.10
C MET A 729 14.13 15.07 24.15
N VAL A 730 13.92 13.75 24.14
CA VAL A 730 14.50 12.81 25.11
C VAL A 730 15.98 12.51 24.88
N ILE A 731 16.47 12.62 23.63
CA ILE A 731 17.90 12.46 23.30
C ILE A 731 18.70 13.76 23.57
N HIS A 732 18.05 14.90 23.82
CA HIS A 732 18.72 16.20 23.93
C HIS A 732 19.81 16.23 25.03
N PRO A 733 21.08 16.53 24.69
CA PRO A 733 22.23 16.16 25.53
C PRO A 733 22.33 16.90 26.88
N SER A 734 21.67 18.06 27.02
CA SER A 734 21.78 18.92 28.20
C SER A 734 20.44 19.22 28.91
N ARG A 735 19.30 18.82 28.33
CA ARG A 735 17.95 19.13 28.86
C ARG A 735 17.03 17.90 28.93
N SER A 736 17.50 16.71 28.52
CA SER A 736 16.70 15.49 28.52
C SER A 736 16.26 15.06 29.93
N ASP A 737 17.05 15.32 30.98
CA ASP A 737 16.65 14.98 32.34
C ASP A 737 15.51 15.88 32.86
N GLU A 738 15.49 17.17 32.49
CA GLU A 738 14.37 18.08 32.74
C GLU A 738 13.09 17.59 32.04
N VAL A 739 13.21 17.19 30.76
CA VAL A 739 12.12 16.55 29.99
C VAL A 739 11.63 15.27 30.71
N MET A 740 12.53 14.44 31.25
CA MET A 740 12.15 13.22 31.97
C MET A 740 11.49 13.47 33.33
N THR A 741 11.79 14.59 33.99
CA THR A 741 11.09 15.03 35.23
C THR A 741 9.74 15.73 34.98
N CYS A 742 9.34 15.95 33.73
CA CYS A 742 8.09 16.64 33.42
C CYS A 742 6.85 15.82 33.87
N GLN A 743 6.05 16.41 34.75
CA GLN A 743 4.74 15.88 35.13
C GLN A 743 3.75 15.96 33.96
N VAL A 744 3.44 14.79 33.42
CA VAL A 744 2.41 14.51 32.40
C VAL A 744 1.01 14.54 33.03
N LYS A 745 -0.01 14.90 32.25
CA LYS A 745 -1.41 15.03 32.75
C LYS A 745 -2.19 13.71 32.71
N THR A 746 -1.95 12.88 31.69
CA THR A 746 -2.74 11.67 31.40
C THR A 746 -2.26 10.43 32.16
N TYR A 747 -1.03 10.47 32.68
CA TYR A 747 -0.30 9.36 33.32
C TYR A 747 0.41 9.89 34.56
N SER A 748 0.71 9.03 35.54
CA SER A 748 1.30 9.45 36.81
C SER A 748 2.74 9.98 36.67
N CYS A 749 3.41 9.68 35.55
CA CYS A 749 4.72 10.22 35.18
C CYS A 749 4.92 10.06 33.66
N LEU A 750 5.96 10.70 33.10
CA LEU A 750 6.31 10.52 31.69
C LEU A 750 6.73 9.07 31.36
N VAL A 751 7.43 8.38 32.26
CA VAL A 751 7.86 6.99 32.06
C VAL A 751 6.66 6.05 31.83
N GLU A 752 5.57 6.21 32.58
CA GLU A 752 4.33 5.45 32.38
C GLU A 752 3.71 5.75 31.01
N GLY A 753 3.62 7.03 30.63
CA GLY A 753 3.10 7.44 29.32
C GLY A 753 3.90 6.89 28.14
N LEU A 754 5.24 6.87 28.25
CA LEU A 754 6.13 6.30 27.24
C LEU A 754 5.95 4.78 27.13
N ILE A 755 5.86 4.04 28.24
CA ILE A 755 5.63 2.58 28.23
C ILE A 755 4.23 2.23 27.68
N ALA A 756 3.23 3.03 28.04
CA ALA A 756 1.86 2.85 27.58
C ALA A 756 1.71 3.12 26.07
N VAL A 757 2.25 4.23 25.56
CA VAL A 757 1.93 4.74 24.22
C VAL A 757 3.09 4.58 23.21
N MET A 758 4.34 4.71 23.65
CA MET A 758 5.50 4.97 22.77
C MET A 758 6.75 4.16 23.18
N PRO A 759 6.69 2.81 23.19
CA PRO A 759 7.75 1.97 23.75
C PRO A 759 9.12 2.15 23.08
N GLU A 760 9.19 2.51 21.79
CA GLU A 760 10.44 2.81 21.07
C GLU A 760 11.18 4.06 21.57
N VAL A 761 10.46 5.01 22.18
CA VAL A 761 11.10 6.14 22.87
C VAL A 761 11.60 5.66 24.23
N MET A 762 10.89 4.74 24.89
CA MET A 762 11.37 4.15 26.14
C MET A 762 12.58 3.22 25.93
N THR A 763 12.72 2.51 24.80
CA THR A 763 13.95 1.74 24.53
C THR A 763 15.16 2.67 24.43
N THR A 764 15.07 3.81 23.74
CA THR A 764 16.19 4.77 23.69
C THR A 764 16.49 5.43 25.04
N VAL A 765 15.48 5.62 25.92
CA VAL A 765 15.71 5.98 27.34
C VAL A 765 16.52 4.90 28.07
N LEU A 766 16.17 3.63 27.89
CA LEU A 766 16.87 2.52 28.55
C LEU A 766 18.28 2.29 27.97
N ASP A 767 18.49 2.52 26.66
CA ASP A 767 19.81 2.51 26.03
C ASP A 767 20.72 3.63 26.58
N ARG A 768 20.17 4.82 26.86
CA ARG A 768 20.88 5.92 27.54
C ARG A 768 21.35 5.50 28.95
N GLY A 769 20.66 4.54 29.58
CA GLY A 769 21.08 3.89 30.82
C GLY A 769 22.24 2.88 30.69
N ILE A 770 22.70 2.57 29.47
CA ILE A 770 23.81 1.65 29.19
C ILE A 770 25.01 2.41 28.63
N SER A 771 25.94 2.76 29.52
CA SER A 771 27.21 3.40 29.13
C SER A 771 28.32 2.36 28.91
N LYS A 772 29.12 2.53 27.85
CA LYS A 772 30.28 1.68 27.52
C LYS A 772 31.57 2.48 27.67
N SER A 773 32.61 1.89 28.24
CA SER A 773 33.94 2.52 28.30
C SER A 773 34.50 2.77 26.90
N LYS A 774 35.25 3.87 26.70
CA LYS A 774 35.93 4.19 25.43
C LYS A 774 37.13 3.29 25.08
N MET A 775 37.47 2.31 25.93
CA MET A 775 38.56 1.38 25.72
C MET A 775 38.20 0.28 24.70
N SER A 776 39.19 -0.39 24.12
CA SER A 776 38.97 -1.49 23.17
C SER A 776 38.23 -2.66 23.81
N HIS A 777 37.35 -3.31 23.05
CA HIS A 777 36.47 -4.38 23.55
C HIS A 777 37.21 -5.58 24.16
N ASP A 778 38.46 -5.84 23.74
CA ASP A 778 39.27 -6.96 24.22
C ASP A 778 40.11 -6.64 25.47
N SER A 779 40.14 -5.38 25.92
CA SER A 779 40.89 -4.97 27.12
C SER A 779 40.22 -5.46 28.41
N ASP A 780 41.00 -5.88 29.42
CA ASP A 780 40.46 -6.28 30.74
C ASP A 780 39.86 -5.09 31.53
N GLU A 781 40.19 -3.86 31.14
CA GLU A 781 39.60 -2.63 31.66
C GLU A 781 38.25 -2.28 31.01
N TYR A 782 37.92 -2.86 29.84
CA TYR A 782 36.64 -2.59 29.18
C TYR A 782 35.47 -2.93 30.10
N PHE A 783 34.56 -1.96 30.30
CA PHE A 783 33.38 -2.12 31.13
C PHE A 783 32.11 -1.61 30.44
N VAL A 784 31.00 -2.24 30.81
CA VAL A 784 29.65 -1.76 30.56
C VAL A 784 29.05 -1.36 31.90
N LYS A 785 28.68 -0.09 32.04
CA LYS A 785 28.04 0.48 33.23
C LYS A 785 26.55 0.69 32.96
N TYR A 786 25.75 -0.03 33.74
CA TYR A 786 24.29 0.02 33.75
C TYR A 786 23.83 0.98 34.85
N SER A 787 23.08 2.02 34.49
CA SER A 787 22.43 2.95 35.42
C SER A 787 20.93 2.69 35.46
N PHE A 788 20.37 2.54 36.65
CA PHE A 788 18.98 2.16 36.87
C PHE A 788 18.08 3.35 37.23
N THR A 789 18.54 4.60 37.08
CA THR A 789 17.78 5.83 37.43
C THR A 789 16.44 5.97 36.70
N CYS A 790 16.31 5.42 35.49
CA CYS A 790 15.03 5.39 34.76
C CYS A 790 14.08 4.25 35.21
N LEU A 791 14.48 3.44 36.20
CA LEU A 791 13.73 2.28 36.71
C LEU A 791 13.35 2.40 38.20
N GLN A 792 14.05 3.25 38.96
CA GLN A 792 13.82 3.53 40.39
C GLN A 792 14.17 5.00 40.69
N ASN A 793 13.39 5.65 41.56
CA ASN A 793 13.70 7.03 41.99
C ASN A 793 15.01 7.05 42.80
N SER A 794 15.89 7.99 42.46
CA SER A 794 17.03 8.39 43.29
C SER A 794 16.63 9.55 44.19
N GLU A 795 17.35 9.73 45.31
CA GLU A 795 17.16 10.89 46.19
C GLU A 795 17.26 12.21 45.39
N GLY A 796 16.15 12.96 45.33
CA GLY A 796 16.08 14.27 44.69
C GLY A 796 15.43 14.34 43.29
N ALA A 797 14.95 13.24 42.69
CA ALA A 797 14.26 13.30 41.39
C ALA A 797 13.14 12.25 41.21
N ASP A 798 11.88 12.73 41.19
CA ASP A 798 10.67 11.91 41.06
C ASP A 798 10.36 11.59 39.58
N VAL A 799 11.23 10.83 38.92
CA VAL A 799 11.09 10.41 37.51
C VAL A 799 10.12 9.23 37.34
N VAL A 800 9.99 8.41 38.39
CA VAL A 800 9.25 7.14 38.45
C VAL A 800 8.02 7.35 39.36
N PRO A 801 6.83 6.78 39.04
CA PRO A 801 5.61 7.18 39.72
C PRO A 801 5.58 6.61 41.14
N MET A 802 5.18 7.45 42.09
CA MET A 802 5.10 7.10 43.51
C MET A 802 3.91 6.17 43.77
N THR A 803 4.17 4.86 43.80
CA THR A 803 3.17 3.83 44.11
C THR A 803 3.61 2.98 45.30
N ASP A 804 2.64 2.43 46.05
CA ASP A 804 2.87 1.44 47.11
C ASP A 804 3.38 0.07 46.58
N GLU A 805 3.53 -0.08 45.26
CA GLU A 805 4.07 -1.30 44.65
C GLU A 805 5.58 -1.14 44.39
N PRO A 806 6.46 -1.95 45.02
CA PRO A 806 7.87 -1.93 44.69
C PRO A 806 8.11 -2.39 43.25
N LEU A 807 9.21 -1.92 42.65
CA LEU A 807 9.54 -2.07 41.22
C LEU A 807 8.47 -1.49 40.26
N PRO A 808 7.97 -0.25 40.47
CA PRO A 808 6.85 0.33 39.73
C PRO A 808 7.01 0.28 38.20
N VAL A 809 8.18 0.63 37.65
CA VAL A 809 8.42 0.60 36.21
C VAL A 809 8.28 -0.81 35.62
N MET A 810 8.76 -1.83 36.34
CA MET A 810 8.64 -3.24 35.90
C MET A 810 7.20 -3.71 35.97
N ASN A 811 6.45 -3.35 37.02
CA ASN A 811 5.02 -3.66 37.14
C ASN A 811 4.22 -2.97 36.02
N ILE A 812 4.57 -1.74 35.64
CA ILE A 812 3.96 -0.99 34.52
C ILE A 812 4.26 -1.66 33.17
N MET A 813 5.52 -2.06 32.90
CA MET A 813 5.87 -2.80 31.68
C MET A 813 5.13 -4.13 31.57
N VAL A 814 4.95 -4.86 32.69
CA VAL A 814 4.13 -6.07 32.77
C VAL A 814 2.65 -5.76 32.51
N ARG A 815 2.09 -4.71 33.14
CA ARG A 815 0.68 -4.30 33.01
C ARG A 815 0.30 -3.92 31.57
N TYR A 816 1.24 -3.33 30.82
CA TYR A 816 1.07 -3.00 29.40
C TYR A 816 1.62 -4.07 28.43
N GLY A 817 2.06 -5.23 28.94
CA GLY A 817 2.51 -6.37 28.11
C GLY A 817 3.72 -6.09 27.22
N ARG A 818 4.64 -5.19 27.62
CA ARG A 818 5.75 -4.72 26.78
C ARG A 818 6.96 -5.67 26.82
N GLU A 819 6.91 -6.72 26.00
CA GLU A 819 7.96 -7.76 25.94
C GLU A 819 9.36 -7.19 25.63
N GLU A 820 9.46 -6.27 24.66
CA GLU A 820 10.71 -5.60 24.26
C GLU A 820 11.38 -4.87 25.45
N LEU A 821 10.58 -4.13 26.23
CA LEU A 821 11.07 -3.36 27.37
C LEU A 821 11.47 -4.26 28.55
N LEU A 822 10.78 -5.39 28.75
CA LEU A 822 11.14 -6.38 29.78
C LEU A 822 12.35 -7.24 29.40
N SER A 823 12.55 -7.49 28.10
CA SER A 823 13.70 -8.24 27.55
C SER A 823 14.92 -7.36 27.29
N HIS A 824 14.77 -6.03 27.33
CA HIS A 824 15.86 -5.06 27.20
C HIS A 824 17.03 -5.36 28.16
N PRO A 825 18.31 -5.24 27.73
CA PRO A 825 19.46 -5.62 28.57
C PRO A 825 19.51 -4.92 29.92
N LEU A 826 19.09 -3.65 30.02
CA LEU A 826 19.03 -2.93 31.29
C LEU A 826 18.01 -3.55 32.27
N SER A 827 16.80 -3.84 31.79
CA SER A 827 15.70 -4.43 32.56
C SER A 827 16.06 -5.83 33.06
N VAL A 828 16.62 -6.66 32.17
CA VAL A 828 17.11 -8.01 32.52
C VAL A 828 18.25 -7.92 33.53
N LYS A 829 19.19 -6.98 33.38
CA LYS A 829 20.31 -6.80 34.32
C LYS A 829 19.86 -6.29 35.69
N TYR A 830 18.86 -5.42 35.74
CA TYR A 830 18.23 -4.96 36.98
C TYR A 830 17.61 -6.12 37.77
N LEU A 831 16.76 -6.92 37.12
CA LEU A 831 16.17 -8.12 37.71
C LEU A 831 17.21 -9.17 38.10
N GLU A 832 18.27 -9.36 37.32
CA GLU A 832 19.39 -10.25 37.69
C GLU A 832 20.15 -9.72 38.91
N THR A 833 20.23 -8.40 39.09
CA THR A 833 20.90 -7.77 40.25
C THR A 833 20.07 -8.00 41.52
N LYS A 834 18.75 -7.70 41.48
CA LYS A 834 17.79 -8.02 42.56
C LYS A 834 17.74 -9.53 42.89
N TRP A 835 17.89 -10.41 41.89
CA TRP A 835 17.98 -11.87 42.09
C TRP A 835 19.26 -12.33 42.78
N ASN A 836 20.42 -11.78 42.38
CA ASN A 836 21.69 -12.07 43.03
C ASN A 836 21.80 -11.45 44.44
N ALA A 837 21.07 -10.36 44.69
CA ALA A 837 21.01 -9.65 45.97
C ALA A 837 20.30 -10.46 47.06
N TYR A 838 19.00 -10.77 46.89
CA TYR A 838 18.22 -11.48 47.90
C TYR A 838 17.45 -12.68 47.33
N GLY A 839 16.96 -12.61 46.08
CA GLY A 839 15.98 -13.57 45.55
C GLY A 839 16.46 -15.03 45.57
N ILE A 840 17.71 -15.26 45.16
CA ILE A 840 18.30 -16.60 45.16
C ILE A 840 18.43 -17.21 46.56
N TYR A 841 18.74 -16.41 47.57
CA TYR A 841 18.99 -16.88 48.94
C TYR A 841 17.69 -17.29 49.63
N PHE A 842 16.65 -16.45 49.58
CA PHE A 842 15.33 -16.79 50.14
C PHE A 842 14.70 -17.99 49.45
N HIS A 843 14.83 -18.11 48.12
CA HIS A 843 14.25 -19.25 47.40
C HIS A 843 14.97 -20.58 47.71
N ILE A 844 16.31 -20.60 47.74
CA ILE A 844 17.08 -21.79 48.11
C ILE A 844 16.81 -22.19 49.57
N LEU A 845 16.74 -21.22 50.50
CA LEU A 845 16.41 -21.50 51.90
C LEU A 845 15.03 -22.16 52.06
N ASN A 846 14.00 -21.60 51.41
CA ASN A 846 12.65 -22.17 51.45
C ASN A 846 12.59 -23.58 50.84
N LEU A 847 13.27 -23.79 49.70
CA LEU A 847 13.35 -25.10 49.06
C LEU A 847 14.05 -26.11 49.97
N MET A 848 15.19 -25.74 50.57
CA MET A 848 15.94 -26.60 51.50
C MET A 848 15.07 -27.01 52.71
N VAL A 849 14.43 -26.05 53.36
CA VAL A 849 13.52 -26.29 54.50
C VAL A 849 12.39 -27.25 54.12
N TYR A 850 11.79 -27.10 52.95
CA TYR A 850 10.76 -28.03 52.47
C TYR A 850 11.31 -29.42 52.11
N THR A 851 12.50 -29.52 51.52
CA THR A 851 13.11 -30.84 51.22
C THR A 851 13.44 -31.64 52.48
N VAL A 852 13.80 -30.96 53.59
CA VAL A 852 14.00 -31.61 54.89
C VAL A 852 12.69 -32.19 55.42
N PHE A 853 11.59 -31.43 55.37
CA PHE A 853 10.25 -31.94 55.70
C PHE A 853 9.85 -33.14 54.84
N LEU A 854 10.00 -33.03 53.52
CA LEU A 854 9.65 -34.09 52.56
C LEU A 854 10.44 -35.39 52.82
N CYS A 855 11.72 -35.28 53.17
CA CYS A 855 12.55 -36.42 53.59
C CYS A 855 12.02 -37.07 54.88
N PHE A 856 11.76 -36.30 55.93
CA PHE A 856 11.26 -36.86 57.19
C PHE A 856 9.83 -37.43 57.07
N LEU A 857 8.95 -36.81 56.26
CA LEU A 857 7.61 -37.30 55.98
C LEU A 857 7.64 -38.65 55.23
N THR A 858 8.49 -38.78 54.20
CA THR A 858 8.62 -40.03 53.44
C THR A 858 9.27 -41.15 54.25
N LEU A 859 10.29 -40.84 55.07
CA LEU A 859 10.88 -41.81 56.01
C LEU A 859 9.84 -42.33 57.01
N ASN A 860 9.02 -41.44 57.58
CA ASN A 860 7.96 -41.78 58.53
C ASN A 860 6.90 -42.71 57.89
N ALA A 861 6.43 -42.38 56.67
CA ALA A 861 5.48 -43.23 55.95
C ALA A 861 6.04 -44.63 55.62
N VAL A 862 7.33 -44.74 55.28
CA VAL A 862 8.00 -46.04 55.07
C VAL A 862 8.13 -46.82 56.39
N GLN A 863 8.44 -46.15 57.50
CA GLN A 863 8.51 -46.76 58.84
C GLN A 863 7.14 -47.32 59.27
N LEU A 864 6.05 -46.57 59.07
CA LEU A 864 4.68 -47.00 59.35
C LEU A 864 4.33 -48.33 58.61
N MET A 865 4.69 -48.42 57.33
CA MET A 865 4.47 -49.63 56.52
C MET A 865 5.32 -50.82 56.98
N GLN A 866 6.54 -50.60 57.48
CA GLN A 866 7.38 -51.67 58.01
C GLN A 866 6.89 -52.20 59.35
N ASP A 867 6.46 -51.34 60.27
CA ASP A 867 6.02 -51.77 61.60
C ASP A 867 4.65 -52.45 61.56
N ASN A 868 3.73 -52.03 60.70
CA ASN A 868 2.47 -52.77 60.43
C ASN A 868 2.76 -54.19 59.90
N LYS A 869 3.75 -54.34 59.00
CA LYS A 869 4.15 -55.66 58.48
C LYS A 869 4.78 -56.56 59.54
N LYS A 870 5.52 -56.00 60.50
CA LYS A 870 6.05 -56.73 61.66
C LYS A 870 4.96 -57.12 62.66
N ARG A 871 3.95 -56.28 62.89
CA ARG A 871 2.79 -56.63 63.75
C ARG A 871 2.00 -57.83 63.22
N HIS A 872 1.86 -57.94 61.90
CA HIS A 872 1.17 -59.06 61.25
C HIS A 872 1.96 -60.39 61.27
N GLN A 873 3.27 -60.36 61.53
CA GLN A 873 4.08 -61.56 61.78
C GLN A 873 4.30 -61.69 63.29
N GLY A 874 3.35 -62.34 63.98
CA GLY A 874 3.24 -62.34 65.45
C GLY A 874 4.57 -62.55 66.19
N ILE A 875 5.10 -61.46 66.73
CA ILE A 875 6.37 -61.44 67.49
C ILE A 875 6.16 -62.11 68.85
N SER A 876 7.00 -63.08 69.18
CA SER A 876 6.97 -63.74 70.49
C SER A 876 7.44 -62.79 71.61
N SER A 877 6.87 -62.93 72.80
CA SER A 877 7.12 -62.04 73.95
C SER A 877 8.57 -62.02 74.46
N PHE A 878 9.46 -62.87 73.95
CA PHE A 878 10.86 -62.98 74.36
C PHE A 878 11.75 -61.85 73.80
N GLU A 879 11.47 -61.34 72.59
CA GLU A 879 12.29 -60.28 71.97
C GLU A 879 12.14 -58.90 72.64
N VAL A 880 11.14 -58.74 73.52
CA VAL A 880 10.86 -57.48 74.23
C VAL A 880 11.98 -57.09 75.20
N ALA A 881 12.74 -58.07 75.71
CA ALA A 881 13.82 -57.82 76.68
C ALA A 881 15.11 -57.28 76.03
N ASP A 882 15.52 -57.80 74.86
CA ASP A 882 16.78 -57.39 74.20
C ASP A 882 16.68 -55.98 73.57
N ALA A 883 15.45 -55.51 73.31
CA ALA A 883 15.16 -54.20 72.74
C ALA A 883 15.58 -52.99 73.62
N PHE A 884 16.02 -53.21 74.86
CA PHE A 884 16.54 -52.18 75.77
C PHE A 884 18.05 -51.92 75.63
N VAL A 885 18.83 -52.85 75.06
CA VAL A 885 20.31 -52.78 75.04
C VAL A 885 20.87 -52.25 73.70
N ARG A 886 20.02 -52.16 72.66
CA ARG A 886 20.36 -51.59 71.36
C ARG A 886 19.33 -50.52 70.96
N PRO A 887 19.73 -49.40 70.32
CA PRO A 887 18.79 -48.36 69.88
C PRO A 887 17.88 -48.91 68.79
N SER A 888 16.68 -49.34 69.17
CA SER A 888 15.71 -49.99 68.28
C SER A 888 15.01 -49.01 67.34
N LEU A 889 14.44 -49.51 66.25
CA LEU A 889 13.80 -48.70 65.18
C LEU A 889 12.74 -47.71 65.69
N ALA A 890 12.12 -48.01 66.84
CA ALA A 890 11.12 -47.19 67.50
C ALA A 890 11.64 -45.81 67.96
N THR A 891 12.92 -45.68 68.33
CA THR A 891 13.47 -44.37 68.73
C THR A 891 13.60 -43.45 67.51
N LEU A 892 14.05 -44.00 66.37
CA LEU A 892 14.13 -43.29 65.10
C LEU A 892 12.74 -42.87 64.59
N SER A 893 11.74 -43.76 64.67
CA SER A 893 10.34 -43.47 64.32
C SER A 893 9.72 -42.35 65.19
N SER A 894 10.02 -42.34 66.49
CA SER A 894 9.59 -41.25 67.39
C SER A 894 10.19 -39.90 66.94
N MET A 895 11.49 -39.88 66.63
CA MET A 895 12.17 -38.65 66.17
C MET A 895 11.65 -38.16 64.81
N THR A 896 11.42 -39.04 63.81
CA THR A 896 10.86 -38.62 62.52
C THR A 896 9.44 -38.07 62.66
N SER A 897 8.61 -38.68 63.52
CA SER A 897 7.27 -38.19 63.84
C SER A 897 7.26 -36.84 64.56
N VAL A 898 8.15 -36.63 65.54
CA VAL A 898 8.27 -35.33 66.24
C VAL A 898 8.69 -34.21 65.29
N VAL A 899 9.65 -34.46 64.38
CA VAL A 899 10.08 -33.46 63.38
C VAL A 899 8.95 -33.10 62.40
N VAL A 900 8.22 -34.10 61.89
CA VAL A 900 7.05 -33.87 61.01
C VAL A 900 5.96 -33.08 61.72
N LEU A 901 5.59 -33.45 62.95
CA LEU A 901 4.57 -32.77 63.73
C LEU A 901 4.95 -31.31 64.05
N SER A 902 6.22 -31.06 64.39
CA SER A 902 6.76 -29.71 64.62
C SER A 902 6.66 -28.85 63.36
N PHE A 903 6.99 -29.40 62.19
CA PHE A 903 6.89 -28.70 60.92
C PHE A 903 5.44 -28.38 60.54
N VAL A 904 4.52 -29.33 60.75
CA VAL A 904 3.08 -29.13 60.53
C VAL A 904 2.55 -27.98 61.42
N LEU A 905 2.90 -27.96 62.71
CA LEU A 905 2.47 -26.90 63.63
C LEU A 905 2.91 -25.50 63.18
N VAL A 906 4.18 -25.34 62.77
CA VAL A 906 4.71 -24.07 62.25
C VAL A 906 3.98 -23.63 60.97
N ASN A 907 3.67 -24.58 60.07
CA ASN A 907 2.99 -24.26 58.82
C ASN A 907 1.50 -23.94 59.00
N VAL A 908 0.82 -24.59 59.96
CA VAL A 908 -0.56 -24.22 60.35
C VAL A 908 -0.63 -22.78 60.88
N VAL A 909 0.37 -22.32 61.64
CA VAL A 909 0.46 -20.92 62.08
C VAL A 909 0.74 -19.97 60.91
N LYS A 910 1.63 -20.34 59.98
CA LYS A 910 1.87 -19.62 58.71
C LYS A 910 0.57 -19.47 57.91
N GLU A 911 -0.22 -20.54 57.74
CA GLU A 911 -1.46 -20.48 56.98
C GLU A 911 -2.57 -19.68 57.67
N ALA A 912 -2.69 -19.79 59.00
CA ALA A 912 -3.60 -18.92 59.75
C ALA A 912 -3.28 -17.43 59.55
N PHE A 913 -1.99 -17.05 59.54
CA PHE A 913 -1.57 -15.69 59.24
C PHE A 913 -1.87 -15.27 57.79
N GLN A 914 -1.62 -16.16 56.81
CA GLN A 914 -1.94 -15.87 55.40
C GLN A 914 -3.44 -15.71 55.15
N LEU A 915 -4.28 -16.51 55.81
CA LEU A 915 -5.74 -16.41 55.74
C LEU A 915 -6.23 -15.06 56.29
N ILE A 916 -5.67 -14.60 57.42
CA ILE A 916 -5.96 -13.26 57.97
C ILE A 916 -5.53 -12.14 56.99
N GLN A 917 -4.36 -12.27 56.37
CA GLN A 917 -3.84 -11.26 55.44
C GLN A 917 -4.61 -11.19 54.11
N GLN A 918 -4.97 -12.35 53.53
CA GLN A 918 -5.55 -12.43 52.19
C GLN A 918 -7.09 -12.46 52.18
N ARG A 919 -7.72 -12.75 53.33
CA ARG A 919 -9.19 -12.81 53.51
C ARG A 919 -9.87 -13.65 52.42
N THR A 920 -10.82 -13.08 51.67
CA THR A 920 -11.60 -13.78 50.64
C THR A 920 -10.75 -14.29 49.46
N LYS A 921 -9.60 -13.67 49.15
CA LYS A 921 -8.70 -14.15 48.08
C LYS A 921 -8.05 -15.49 48.44
N TYR A 922 -7.89 -15.78 49.72
CA TYR A 922 -7.26 -17.02 50.21
C TYR A 922 -8.00 -18.29 49.74
N PHE A 923 -9.33 -18.24 49.75
CA PHE A 923 -10.19 -19.38 49.40
C PHE A 923 -10.37 -19.60 47.89
N VAL A 924 -9.87 -18.68 47.05
CA VAL A 924 -9.93 -18.81 45.58
C VAL A 924 -8.74 -19.59 45.04
N ASP A 925 -7.61 -19.64 45.78
CA ASP A 925 -6.42 -20.39 45.36
C ASP A 925 -6.51 -21.86 45.82
N VAL A 926 -6.57 -22.76 44.84
CA VAL A 926 -6.62 -24.22 45.06
C VAL A 926 -5.38 -24.72 45.81
N MET A 927 -4.23 -24.06 45.68
CA MET A 927 -2.98 -24.51 46.30
C MET A 927 -3.04 -24.41 47.83
N ASN A 928 -3.74 -23.41 48.37
CA ASN A 928 -3.94 -23.29 49.82
C ASN A 928 -4.74 -24.49 50.38
N ILE A 929 -5.73 -24.98 49.62
CA ILE A 929 -6.56 -26.14 50.00
C ILE A 929 -5.71 -27.43 49.95
N LEU A 930 -4.80 -27.55 48.98
CA LEU A 930 -3.84 -28.64 48.89
C LEU A 930 -2.81 -28.60 50.04
N GLU A 931 -2.35 -27.43 50.48
CA GLU A 931 -1.49 -27.31 51.67
C GLU A 931 -2.23 -27.71 52.96
N TRP A 932 -3.47 -27.25 53.19
CA TRP A 932 -4.24 -27.65 54.38
C TRP A 932 -4.52 -29.16 54.44
N THR A 933 -4.87 -29.78 53.32
CA THR A 933 -5.12 -31.24 53.25
C THR A 933 -3.83 -32.04 53.45
N LEU A 934 -2.69 -31.57 52.92
CA LEU A 934 -1.37 -32.11 53.22
C LEU A 934 -1.03 -32.03 54.71
N TYR A 935 -1.16 -30.85 55.33
CA TYR A 935 -0.79 -30.65 56.75
C TYR A 935 -1.68 -31.46 57.69
N LEU A 936 -2.98 -31.56 57.41
CA LEU A 936 -3.91 -32.40 58.18
C LEU A 936 -3.53 -33.89 58.08
N ALA A 937 -3.28 -34.40 56.86
CA ALA A 937 -2.91 -35.80 56.65
C ALA A 937 -1.54 -36.15 57.27
N ALA A 938 -0.54 -35.28 57.11
CA ALA A 938 0.78 -35.43 57.71
C ALA A 938 0.73 -35.41 59.26
N GLY A 939 -0.08 -34.50 59.83
CA GLY A 939 -0.28 -34.41 61.27
C GLY A 939 -0.95 -35.66 61.85
N LEU A 940 -2.03 -36.15 61.21
CA LEU A 940 -2.72 -37.38 61.62
C LEU A 940 -1.81 -38.62 61.53
N MET A 941 -0.98 -38.72 60.48
CA MET A 941 0.00 -39.81 60.31
C MET A 941 1.07 -39.81 61.42
N ALA A 942 1.68 -38.66 61.70
CA ALA A 942 2.70 -38.53 62.75
C ALA A 942 2.11 -38.79 64.16
N LEU A 943 0.88 -38.30 64.41
CA LEU A 943 0.19 -38.48 65.69
C LEU A 943 -0.18 -39.94 65.96
N SER A 944 -0.62 -40.72 64.95
CA SER A 944 -0.94 -42.14 65.15
C SER A 944 0.29 -42.98 65.51
N GLN A 945 1.44 -42.68 64.89
CA GLN A 945 2.69 -43.40 65.18
C GLN A 945 3.22 -43.08 66.59
N LEU A 946 3.12 -41.80 67.02
CA LEU A 946 3.52 -41.35 68.36
C LEU A 946 2.62 -41.92 69.48
N THR A 947 1.31 -42.03 69.24
CA THR A 947 0.33 -42.50 70.24
C THR A 947 0.14 -44.02 70.26
N ARG A 948 0.66 -44.76 69.27
CA ARG A 948 0.60 -46.23 69.15
C ARG A 948 -0.80 -46.87 69.19
N ILE A 949 -1.85 -46.07 68.97
CA ILE A 949 -3.26 -46.49 68.97
C ILE A 949 -3.49 -47.68 68.02
N GLU A 950 -4.41 -48.57 68.39
CA GLU A 950 -4.75 -49.81 67.67
C GLU A 950 -5.05 -49.58 66.17
N GLU A 951 -4.78 -50.63 65.39
CA GLU A 951 -4.77 -50.56 63.92
C GLU A 951 -6.13 -50.15 63.34
N LYS A 952 -6.16 -48.98 62.68
CA LYS A 952 -7.27 -48.56 61.83
C LYS A 952 -6.79 -48.51 60.39
N SER A 953 -7.42 -49.30 59.52
CA SER A 953 -7.08 -49.45 58.09
C SER A 953 -6.88 -48.11 57.35
N TYR A 954 -7.61 -47.08 57.75
CA TYR A 954 -7.52 -45.72 57.24
C TYR A 954 -6.12 -45.06 57.41
N GLN A 955 -5.30 -45.49 58.38
CA GLN A 955 -3.96 -44.90 58.63
C GLN A 955 -3.06 -44.98 57.38
N ASN A 956 -3.06 -46.12 56.68
CA ASN A 956 -2.26 -46.32 55.46
C ASN A 956 -2.77 -45.42 54.31
N ILE A 957 -4.07 -45.14 54.25
CA ILE A 957 -4.68 -44.25 53.26
C ILE A 957 -4.27 -42.80 53.52
N VAL A 958 -4.33 -42.35 54.79
CA VAL A 958 -3.89 -41.01 55.20
C VAL A 958 -2.40 -40.80 54.90
N ALA A 959 -1.55 -41.81 55.18
CA ALA A 959 -0.13 -41.77 54.85
C ALA A 959 0.13 -41.65 53.33
N ALA A 960 -0.59 -42.42 52.51
CA ALA A 960 -0.48 -42.35 51.05
C ALA A 960 -0.88 -40.97 50.50
N VAL A 961 -1.99 -40.39 51.00
CA VAL A 961 -2.44 -39.04 50.62
C VAL A 961 -1.41 -37.98 51.04
N ALA A 962 -0.87 -38.05 52.27
CA ALA A 962 0.14 -37.12 52.75
C ALA A 962 1.40 -37.14 51.88
N VAL A 963 1.93 -38.32 51.55
CA VAL A 963 3.12 -38.44 50.70
C VAL A 963 2.86 -37.96 49.27
N PHE A 964 1.72 -38.31 48.67
CA PHE A 964 1.37 -37.86 47.32
C PHE A 964 1.29 -36.33 47.22
N LEU A 965 0.53 -35.69 48.13
CA LEU A 965 0.39 -34.24 48.16
C LEU A 965 1.71 -33.52 48.45
N ALA A 966 2.59 -34.10 49.29
CA ALA A 966 3.89 -33.51 49.60
C ALA A 966 4.83 -33.44 48.38
N TRP A 967 4.86 -34.50 47.56
CA TRP A 967 5.60 -34.51 46.29
C TRP A 967 4.94 -33.65 45.21
N PHE A 968 3.61 -33.59 45.16
CA PHE A 968 2.90 -32.70 44.23
C PHE A 968 3.19 -31.22 44.54
N ASN A 969 3.13 -30.80 45.80
CA ASN A 969 3.49 -29.42 46.17
C ASN A 969 4.99 -29.15 45.96
N TYR A 970 5.87 -30.15 46.08
CA TYR A 970 7.29 -29.99 45.72
C TYR A 970 7.47 -29.58 44.25
N LEU A 971 6.69 -30.16 43.33
CA LEU A 971 6.71 -29.79 41.91
C LEU A 971 6.28 -28.33 41.68
N LEU A 972 5.38 -27.78 42.51
CA LEU A 972 4.99 -26.37 42.46
C LEU A 972 6.11 -25.43 42.91
N PHE A 973 6.94 -25.80 43.90
CA PHE A 973 8.12 -25.00 44.26
C PHE A 973 9.14 -24.90 43.11
N LEU A 974 9.21 -25.91 42.22
CA LEU A 974 10.06 -25.90 41.03
C LEU A 974 9.55 -24.95 39.92
N GLN A 975 8.29 -24.47 40.00
CA GLN A 975 7.71 -23.51 39.06
C GLN A 975 8.55 -22.23 38.92
N ARG A 976 9.28 -21.84 39.97
CA ARG A 976 10.06 -20.59 40.02
C ARG A 976 11.41 -20.67 39.31
N PHE A 977 11.87 -21.84 38.87
CA PHE A 977 13.18 -21.99 38.21
C PHE A 977 13.11 -21.83 36.69
N ASN A 978 14.03 -21.04 36.13
CA ASN A 978 14.06 -20.66 34.71
C ASN A 978 14.16 -21.82 33.68
N ARG A 979 14.51 -23.04 34.11
CA ARG A 979 14.56 -24.23 33.24
C ARG A 979 13.37 -25.17 33.45
N VAL A 980 13.07 -25.51 34.70
CA VAL A 980 12.04 -26.49 35.07
C VAL A 980 10.65 -25.87 35.10
N GLY A 981 10.56 -24.60 35.50
CA GLY A 981 9.30 -23.92 35.76
C GLY A 981 8.39 -23.76 34.54
N LEU A 982 8.95 -23.64 33.34
CA LEU A 982 8.17 -23.64 32.11
C LEU A 982 7.43 -24.97 31.91
N TYR A 983 8.07 -26.11 32.18
CA TYR A 983 7.42 -27.42 32.12
C TYR A 983 6.34 -27.59 33.20
N VAL A 984 6.56 -27.01 34.39
CA VAL A 984 5.54 -26.99 35.46
C VAL A 984 4.32 -26.15 35.06
N VAL A 985 4.53 -24.96 34.48
CA VAL A 985 3.44 -24.13 33.95
C VAL A 985 2.67 -24.88 32.86
N MET A 986 3.38 -25.43 31.86
CA MET A 986 2.77 -26.23 30.78
C MET A 986 1.97 -27.42 31.33
N PHE A 987 2.52 -28.16 32.30
CA PHE A 987 1.82 -29.28 32.95
C PHE A 987 0.52 -28.84 33.64
N LEU A 988 0.53 -27.73 34.39
CA LEU A 988 -0.65 -27.21 35.06
C LEU A 988 -1.71 -26.66 34.08
N GLU A 989 -1.27 -26.08 32.96
CA GLU A 989 -2.17 -25.59 31.90
C GLU A 989 -2.88 -26.77 31.20
N ILE A 990 -2.12 -27.79 30.78
CA ILE A 990 -2.63 -29.04 30.19
C ILE A 990 -3.53 -29.79 31.19
N LEU A 991 -3.19 -29.82 32.48
CA LEU A 991 -4.03 -30.43 33.51
C LEU A 991 -5.35 -29.68 33.65
N SER A 992 -5.36 -28.34 33.54
CA SER A 992 -6.58 -27.54 33.59
C SER A 992 -7.47 -27.76 32.36
N THR A 993 -6.90 -27.86 31.16
CA THR A 993 -7.68 -28.12 29.94
C THR A 993 -8.17 -29.57 29.89
N LEU A 994 -7.34 -30.55 30.27
CA LEU A 994 -7.76 -31.95 30.46
C LEU A 994 -8.96 -32.06 31.42
N LEU A 995 -8.90 -31.43 32.59
CA LEU A 995 -10.00 -31.47 33.57
C LEU A 995 -11.29 -30.83 33.02
N ARG A 996 -11.20 -29.70 32.30
CA ARG A 996 -12.38 -29.07 31.66
C ARG A 996 -12.98 -29.98 30.59
N VAL A 997 -12.14 -30.60 29.75
CA VAL A 997 -12.58 -31.44 28.63
C VAL A 997 -13.17 -32.76 29.11
N VAL A 998 -12.56 -33.41 30.12
CA VAL A 998 -13.09 -34.62 30.75
C VAL A 998 -14.43 -34.36 31.43
N MET A 999 -14.65 -33.19 32.03
CA MET A 999 -15.95 -32.82 32.60
C MET A 999 -17.05 -32.75 31.53
N VAL A 1000 -16.77 -32.20 30.33
CA VAL A 1000 -17.73 -32.19 29.20
C VAL A 1000 -18.03 -33.61 28.72
N PHE A 1001 -16.99 -34.43 28.51
CA PHE A 1001 -17.16 -35.79 27.98
C PHE A 1001 -17.55 -36.85 29.03
N SER A 1002 -17.66 -36.48 30.31
CA SER A 1002 -18.19 -37.34 31.38
C SER A 1002 -19.58 -37.90 31.05
N VAL A 1003 -20.41 -37.15 30.32
CA VAL A 1003 -21.72 -37.58 29.82
C VAL A 1003 -21.62 -38.84 28.96
N LEU A 1004 -20.56 -38.98 28.15
CA LEU A 1004 -20.34 -40.14 27.29
C LEU A 1004 -19.82 -41.34 28.09
N ILE A 1005 -18.95 -41.12 29.07
CA ILE A 1005 -18.54 -42.14 30.04
C ILE A 1005 -19.78 -42.68 30.78
N ILE A 1006 -20.71 -41.80 31.17
CA ILE A 1006 -21.98 -42.16 31.80
C ILE A 1006 -22.88 -42.96 30.85
N ALA A 1007 -23.05 -42.51 29.60
CA ALA A 1007 -23.85 -43.20 28.61
C ALA A 1007 -23.33 -44.63 28.34
N PHE A 1008 -22.06 -44.78 27.97
CA PHE A 1008 -21.45 -46.09 27.71
C PHE A 1008 -21.39 -46.96 28.97
N GLY A 1009 -21.12 -46.38 30.14
CA GLY A 1009 -21.13 -47.10 31.43
C GLY A 1009 -22.50 -47.69 31.77
N LEU A 1010 -23.59 -46.97 31.51
CA LEU A 1010 -24.94 -47.50 31.70
C LEU A 1010 -25.31 -48.52 30.61
N SER A 1011 -24.95 -48.28 29.34
CA SER A 1011 -25.18 -49.24 28.25
C SER A 1011 -24.46 -50.58 28.48
N PHE A 1012 -23.17 -50.58 28.83
CA PHE A 1012 -22.44 -51.83 29.11
C PHE A 1012 -22.88 -52.49 30.41
N HIS A 1013 -23.32 -51.73 31.42
CA HIS A 1013 -23.97 -52.33 32.60
C HIS A 1013 -25.23 -53.10 32.19
N ILE A 1014 -26.15 -52.50 31.42
CA ILE A 1014 -27.39 -53.15 30.97
C ILE A 1014 -27.10 -54.39 30.11
N LEU A 1015 -26.09 -54.32 29.22
CA LEU A 1015 -25.78 -55.39 28.27
C LEU A 1015 -24.93 -56.54 28.86
N LEU A 1016 -24.08 -56.29 29.86
CA LEU A 1016 -23.10 -57.27 30.35
C LEU A 1016 -23.30 -57.72 31.81
N ALA A 1017 -24.10 -57.02 32.63
CA ALA A 1017 -24.24 -57.34 34.06
C ALA A 1017 -24.90 -58.70 34.38
N ARG A 1018 -25.49 -59.38 33.40
CA ARG A 1018 -26.19 -60.68 33.58
C ARG A 1018 -25.40 -61.90 33.11
N VAL A 1019 -24.17 -61.73 32.62
CA VAL A 1019 -23.42 -62.83 32.00
C VAL A 1019 -22.50 -63.52 33.01
N ASP A 1020 -23.09 -64.33 33.88
CA ASP A 1020 -22.37 -65.10 34.90
C ASP A 1020 -21.51 -66.23 34.28
N LEU A 1021 -20.20 -65.97 34.16
CA LEU A 1021 -19.19 -66.97 33.81
C LEU A 1021 -19.00 -68.00 34.94
N THR A 1022 -19.93 -68.96 35.01
CA THR A 1022 -19.77 -70.16 35.84
C THR A 1022 -18.79 -71.13 35.19
N VAL A 1023 -17.66 -71.40 35.87
CA VAL A 1023 -16.68 -72.41 35.45
C VAL A 1023 -16.70 -73.52 36.49
N GLN A 1024 -17.11 -74.72 36.08
CA GLN A 1024 -17.04 -75.89 36.95
C GLN A 1024 -15.59 -76.38 37.02
N GLN A 1025 -15.01 -76.41 38.23
CA GLN A 1025 -13.74 -77.10 38.45
C GLN A 1025 -14.00 -78.45 39.15
N PRO A 1026 -13.37 -79.55 38.69
CA PRO A 1026 -13.40 -80.83 39.39
C PRO A 1026 -12.51 -80.75 40.63
N ILE A 1027 -13.12 -80.84 41.81
CA ILE A 1027 -12.40 -81.00 43.08
C ILE A 1027 -12.33 -82.50 43.39
N PHE A 1028 -11.12 -83.05 43.36
CA PHE A 1028 -10.84 -84.39 43.85
C PHE A 1028 -10.79 -84.39 45.38
N ASP A 1029 -11.70 -85.11 46.03
CA ASP A 1029 -11.58 -85.37 47.47
C ASP A 1029 -10.63 -86.56 47.70
N HIS A 1030 -9.42 -86.24 48.14
CA HIS A 1030 -8.35 -87.21 48.44
C HIS A 1030 -8.71 -88.26 49.51
N ARG A 1031 -9.82 -88.11 50.26
CA ARG A 1031 -10.27 -89.11 51.26
C ARG A 1031 -11.38 -90.02 50.78
N THR A 1032 -12.15 -89.65 49.77
CA THR A 1032 -13.29 -90.44 49.28
C THR A 1032 -13.18 -90.89 47.82
N GLY A 1033 -12.22 -90.35 47.06
CA GLY A 1033 -12.03 -90.66 45.64
C GLY A 1033 -13.09 -90.06 44.71
N ASN A 1034 -14.11 -89.41 45.26
CA ASN A 1034 -15.17 -88.78 44.48
C ASN A 1034 -14.70 -87.45 43.86
N VAL A 1035 -15.03 -87.25 42.58
CA VAL A 1035 -14.85 -85.98 41.89
C VAL A 1035 -16.10 -85.13 42.12
N THR A 1036 -15.95 -84.03 42.85
CA THR A 1036 -17.06 -83.10 43.11
C THR A 1036 -16.87 -81.83 42.27
N PHE A 1037 -17.80 -81.57 41.36
CA PHE A 1037 -17.76 -80.35 40.54
C PHE A 1037 -18.31 -79.19 41.35
N LYS A 1038 -17.44 -78.23 41.71
CA LYS A 1038 -17.87 -77.00 42.38
C LYS A 1038 -17.95 -75.87 41.35
N PRO A 1039 -19.09 -75.17 41.21
CA PRO A 1039 -19.17 -74.00 40.35
C PRO A 1039 -18.34 -72.88 40.97
N ILE A 1040 -17.31 -72.43 40.26
CA ILE A 1040 -16.52 -71.25 40.60
C ILE A 1040 -16.95 -70.15 39.64
N SER A 1041 -17.55 -69.09 40.17
CA SER A 1041 -17.71 -67.84 39.44
C SER A 1041 -16.34 -67.17 39.33
N LEU A 1042 -15.82 -67.04 38.11
CA LEU A 1042 -14.57 -66.35 37.88
C LEU A 1042 -14.80 -64.85 38.16
N GLY A 1043 -14.14 -64.31 39.19
CA GLY A 1043 -14.57 -63.12 39.91
C GLY A 1043 -14.50 -61.76 39.21
N ASP A 1044 -14.41 -61.69 37.88
CA ASP A 1044 -14.27 -60.42 37.13
C ASP A 1044 -15.62 -59.69 36.96
N LYS A 1045 -16.17 -59.18 38.05
CA LYS A 1045 -17.49 -58.52 38.13
C LYS A 1045 -17.55 -57.11 37.53
N GLY A 1046 -16.69 -56.78 36.56
CA GLY A 1046 -16.44 -55.40 36.13
C GLY A 1046 -17.61 -54.62 35.50
N PHE A 1047 -18.76 -55.26 35.24
CA PHE A 1047 -19.99 -54.60 34.79
C PHE A 1047 -21.20 -54.83 35.72
N HIS A 1048 -21.04 -55.52 36.85
CA HIS A 1048 -22.16 -55.96 37.71
C HIS A 1048 -22.84 -54.80 38.48
N THR A 1049 -22.19 -53.65 38.65
CA THR A 1049 -22.82 -52.44 39.24
C THR A 1049 -22.59 -51.22 38.36
N PRO A 1050 -23.48 -50.22 38.36
CA PRO A 1050 -23.30 -49.01 37.56
C PRO A 1050 -21.98 -48.30 37.86
N LEU A 1051 -21.60 -48.16 39.13
CA LEU A 1051 -20.38 -47.46 39.52
C LEU A 1051 -19.10 -48.19 39.08
N VAL A 1052 -19.05 -49.53 39.19
CA VAL A 1052 -17.91 -50.30 38.69
C VAL A 1052 -17.85 -50.29 37.15
N SER A 1053 -19.02 -50.31 36.49
CA SER A 1053 -19.11 -50.15 35.03
C SER A 1053 -18.57 -48.79 34.56
N LEU A 1054 -18.95 -47.69 35.24
CA LEU A 1054 -18.42 -46.34 34.96
C LEU A 1054 -16.89 -46.28 35.09
N ILE A 1055 -16.33 -46.91 36.13
CA ILE A 1055 -14.87 -46.99 36.33
C ILE A 1055 -14.23 -47.83 35.22
N ARG A 1056 -14.78 -48.99 34.86
CA ARG A 1056 -14.24 -49.87 33.80
C ARG A 1056 -14.32 -49.23 32.42
N VAL A 1057 -15.37 -48.45 32.13
CA VAL A 1057 -15.46 -47.61 30.93
C VAL A 1057 -14.42 -46.48 30.96
N GLY A 1058 -14.16 -45.90 32.13
CA GLY A 1058 -13.08 -44.93 32.34
C GLY A 1058 -11.67 -45.50 32.08
N THR A 1059 -11.38 -46.74 32.46
CA THR A 1059 -10.11 -47.40 32.12
C THR A 1059 -10.05 -47.80 30.65
N MET A 1060 -11.15 -48.34 30.10
CA MET A 1060 -11.24 -48.70 28.68
C MET A 1060 -11.09 -47.49 27.74
N MET A 1061 -11.41 -46.26 28.20
CA MET A 1061 -11.21 -45.02 27.44
C MET A 1061 -9.72 -44.77 27.13
N LEU A 1062 -8.80 -45.23 28.00
CA LEU A 1062 -7.35 -45.13 27.78
C LEU A 1062 -6.81 -46.14 26.75
N GLY A 1063 -7.69 -47.01 26.20
CA GLY A 1063 -7.33 -48.10 25.29
C GLY A 1063 -7.12 -49.46 25.98
N GLU A 1064 -7.23 -49.54 27.31
CA GLU A 1064 -7.11 -50.80 28.06
C GLU A 1064 -8.39 -51.65 27.94
N LEU A 1065 -8.51 -52.31 26.79
CA LEU A 1065 -9.66 -53.13 26.38
C LEU A 1065 -9.39 -54.62 26.64
N ASP A 1066 -9.92 -55.16 27.74
CA ASP A 1066 -9.96 -56.62 27.97
C ASP A 1066 -10.99 -57.32 27.05
N PHE A 1067 -10.67 -57.40 25.77
CA PHE A 1067 -11.53 -58.06 24.78
C PHE A 1067 -11.66 -59.57 25.04
N LEU A 1068 -10.61 -60.21 25.59
CA LEU A 1068 -10.57 -61.65 25.80
C LEU A 1068 -11.44 -62.10 26.99
N GLY A 1069 -11.30 -61.44 28.14
CA GLY A 1069 -12.06 -61.76 29.35
C GLY A 1069 -13.50 -61.27 29.27
N THR A 1070 -13.70 -60.00 28.87
CA THR A 1070 -15.01 -59.34 28.91
C THR A 1070 -15.96 -59.76 27.79
N TYR A 1071 -15.46 -60.02 26.56
CA TYR A 1071 -16.32 -60.28 25.40
C TYR A 1071 -16.16 -61.70 24.83
N LEU A 1072 -14.95 -62.14 24.49
CA LEU A 1072 -14.73 -63.43 23.81
C LEU A 1072 -15.04 -64.67 24.67
N ARG A 1073 -14.69 -64.67 25.96
CA ARG A 1073 -14.97 -65.82 26.84
C ARG A 1073 -16.47 -66.04 27.06
N PRO A 1074 -17.29 -65.01 27.37
CA PRO A 1074 -18.74 -65.11 27.35
C PRO A 1074 -19.32 -65.65 26.03
N LEU A 1075 -18.85 -65.11 24.89
CA LEU A 1075 -19.29 -65.45 23.54
C LEU A 1075 -19.29 -66.96 23.24
N ARG A 1076 -18.35 -67.71 23.83
CA ARG A 1076 -18.17 -69.15 23.58
C ARG A 1076 -19.06 -70.05 24.44
N ASN A 1077 -19.71 -69.51 25.48
CA ASN A 1077 -20.42 -70.29 26.50
C ASN A 1077 -21.94 -70.02 26.54
N LEU A 1078 -22.50 -69.31 25.55
CA LEU A 1078 -23.90 -68.86 25.55
C LEU A 1078 -24.83 -69.83 24.81
N GLU A 1079 -26.02 -70.05 25.38
CA GLU A 1079 -27.11 -70.78 24.74
C GLU A 1079 -27.79 -69.96 23.63
N ASN A 1080 -28.34 -70.66 22.63
CA ASN A 1080 -28.90 -70.11 21.37
C ASN A 1080 -29.92 -68.96 21.53
N SER A 1081 -30.51 -68.76 22.72
CA SER A 1081 -31.59 -67.79 22.97
C SER A 1081 -31.12 -66.33 23.13
N THR A 1082 -29.81 -66.05 23.10
CA THR A 1082 -29.23 -64.74 23.52
C THR A 1082 -28.45 -63.97 22.44
N TRP A 1083 -28.35 -64.49 21.22
CA TRP A 1083 -27.46 -63.97 20.16
C TRP A 1083 -27.58 -62.46 19.88
N TYR A 1084 -28.80 -61.90 19.94
CA TYR A 1084 -29.05 -60.47 19.67
C TYR A 1084 -28.39 -59.54 20.70
N GLN A 1085 -28.21 -60.00 21.95
CA GLN A 1085 -27.53 -59.23 23.00
C GLN A 1085 -26.03 -59.11 22.69
N ILE A 1086 -25.43 -60.17 22.13
CA ILE A 1086 -24.03 -60.21 21.70
C ILE A 1086 -23.81 -59.24 20.52
N VAL A 1087 -24.71 -59.23 19.54
CA VAL A 1087 -24.65 -58.30 18.40
C VAL A 1087 -24.76 -56.86 18.86
N ALA A 1088 -25.70 -56.55 19.77
CA ALA A 1088 -25.82 -55.22 20.37
C ALA A 1088 -24.55 -54.82 21.15
N ALA A 1089 -24.03 -55.70 22.03
CA ALA A 1089 -22.81 -55.44 22.79
C ALA A 1089 -21.58 -55.22 21.91
N THR A 1090 -21.47 -55.95 20.79
CA THR A 1090 -20.40 -55.80 19.79
C THR A 1090 -20.52 -54.46 19.05
N LEU A 1091 -21.73 -54.05 18.67
CA LEU A 1091 -21.98 -52.75 18.02
C LEU A 1091 -21.65 -51.58 18.98
N PHE A 1092 -22.09 -51.65 20.23
CA PHE A 1092 -21.73 -50.66 21.25
C PHE A 1092 -20.22 -50.65 21.56
N LEU A 1093 -19.54 -51.80 21.52
CA LEU A 1093 -18.08 -51.86 21.65
C LEU A 1093 -17.35 -51.20 20.47
N VAL A 1094 -17.76 -51.45 19.22
CA VAL A 1094 -17.16 -50.79 18.04
C VAL A 1094 -17.40 -49.28 18.08
N ALA A 1095 -18.62 -48.84 18.43
CA ALA A 1095 -18.93 -47.43 18.63
C ALA A 1095 -18.08 -46.80 19.75
N PHE A 1096 -17.90 -47.51 20.87
CA PHE A 1096 -17.04 -47.09 21.97
C PHE A 1096 -15.57 -46.92 21.52
N ILE A 1097 -14.99 -47.92 20.85
CA ILE A 1097 -13.59 -47.89 20.37
C ILE A 1097 -13.33 -46.66 19.49
N ILE A 1098 -14.24 -46.36 18.56
CA ILE A 1098 -14.11 -45.21 17.66
C ILE A 1098 -14.23 -43.89 18.44
N LEU A 1099 -15.23 -43.77 19.33
CA LEU A 1099 -15.58 -42.48 19.94
C LEU A 1099 -14.71 -42.13 21.16
N MET A 1100 -14.31 -43.13 21.95
CA MET A 1100 -13.55 -42.95 23.19
C MET A 1100 -12.02 -43.13 22.97
N PRO A 1101 -11.42 -44.34 22.83
CA PRO A 1101 -9.98 -44.48 22.56
C PRO A 1101 -9.43 -43.76 21.33
N ILE A 1102 -10.21 -43.61 20.24
CA ILE A 1102 -9.71 -43.00 18.99
C ILE A 1102 -10.02 -41.50 18.93
N LEU A 1103 -11.30 -41.09 18.87
CA LEU A 1103 -11.64 -39.68 18.67
C LEU A 1103 -11.31 -38.80 19.89
N LEU A 1104 -11.79 -39.17 21.09
CA LEU A 1104 -11.57 -38.36 22.29
C LEU A 1104 -10.08 -38.25 22.68
N MET A 1105 -9.32 -39.34 22.64
CA MET A 1105 -7.90 -39.29 23.00
C MET A 1105 -7.07 -38.46 22.01
N ASN A 1106 -7.32 -38.58 20.69
CA ASN A 1106 -6.62 -37.74 19.70
C ASN A 1106 -7.03 -36.26 19.80
N LEU A 1107 -8.29 -35.97 20.13
CA LEU A 1107 -8.73 -34.59 20.43
C LEU A 1107 -8.03 -34.01 21.66
N LEU A 1108 -7.91 -34.79 22.74
CA LEU A 1108 -7.18 -34.39 23.95
C LEU A 1108 -5.69 -34.12 23.66
N ILE A 1109 -5.05 -34.96 22.85
CA ILE A 1109 -3.67 -34.74 22.40
C ILE A 1109 -3.56 -33.47 21.56
N GLY A 1110 -4.49 -33.23 20.63
CA GLY A 1110 -4.52 -32.03 19.78
C GLY A 1110 -4.67 -30.73 20.60
N LEU A 1111 -5.59 -30.72 21.58
CA LEU A 1111 -5.76 -29.59 22.49
C LEU A 1111 -4.51 -29.35 23.33
N ALA A 1112 -3.94 -30.39 23.94
CA ALA A 1112 -2.70 -30.28 24.71
C ALA A 1112 -1.51 -29.77 23.87
N VAL A 1113 -1.42 -30.13 22.58
CA VAL A 1113 -0.40 -29.58 21.66
C VAL A 1113 -0.63 -28.09 21.39
N GLY A 1114 -1.89 -27.64 21.24
CA GLY A 1114 -2.23 -26.22 21.11
C GLY A 1114 -1.92 -25.40 22.37
N ASP A 1115 -2.23 -25.94 23.56
CA ASP A 1115 -1.87 -25.35 24.85
C ASP A 1115 -0.35 -25.24 24.99
N ILE A 1116 0.38 -26.32 24.68
CA ILE A 1116 1.85 -26.35 24.65
C ILE A 1116 2.41 -25.25 23.73
N GLU A 1117 1.82 -25.03 22.55
CA GLU A 1117 2.31 -24.03 21.61
C GLU A 1117 2.02 -22.60 22.08
N THR A 1118 0.81 -22.29 22.53
CA THR A 1118 0.45 -20.94 23.01
C THR A 1118 1.26 -20.55 24.26
N VAL A 1119 1.41 -21.47 25.21
CA VAL A 1119 2.27 -21.29 26.40
C VAL A 1119 3.74 -21.13 26.01
N ARG A 1120 4.22 -21.85 24.99
CA ARG A 1120 5.58 -21.72 24.47
C ARG A 1120 5.83 -20.37 23.80
N ARG A 1121 4.90 -19.86 22.98
CA ARG A 1121 5.01 -18.55 22.33
C ARG A 1121 5.16 -17.45 23.38
N ASN A 1122 4.27 -17.43 24.37
CA ASN A 1122 4.26 -16.43 25.45
C ASN A 1122 5.28 -16.72 26.59
N ALA A 1123 6.10 -17.77 26.48
CA ALA A 1123 6.93 -18.26 27.57
C ALA A 1123 7.96 -17.25 28.08
N GLN A 1124 8.50 -16.39 27.20
CA GLN A 1124 9.54 -15.43 27.58
C GLN A 1124 8.99 -14.30 28.45
N LEU A 1125 7.84 -13.72 28.06
CA LEU A 1125 7.10 -12.77 28.89
C LEU A 1125 6.56 -13.45 30.15
N LYS A 1126 5.89 -14.61 30.04
CA LYS A 1126 5.31 -15.32 31.20
C LYS A 1126 6.38 -15.61 32.28
N ARG A 1127 7.60 -15.94 31.87
CA ARG A 1127 8.79 -16.06 32.75
C ARG A 1127 9.21 -14.72 33.36
N LEU A 1128 9.39 -13.66 32.56
CA LEU A 1128 9.84 -12.35 33.06
C LEU A 1128 8.80 -11.72 34.00
N THR A 1129 7.52 -11.78 33.64
CA THR A 1129 6.38 -11.39 34.49
C THR A 1129 6.35 -12.16 35.82
N MET A 1130 6.58 -13.47 35.79
CA MET A 1130 6.69 -14.28 37.02
C MET A 1130 7.89 -13.87 37.88
N GLN A 1131 9.03 -13.53 37.28
CA GLN A 1131 10.21 -13.04 37.99
C GLN A 1131 9.96 -11.64 38.60
N VAL A 1132 9.39 -10.70 37.84
CA VAL A 1132 9.00 -9.36 38.34
C VAL A 1132 8.07 -9.51 39.54
N ARG A 1133 6.96 -10.25 39.39
CA ARG A 1133 5.98 -10.47 40.47
C ARG A 1133 6.60 -11.14 41.70
N LEU A 1134 7.51 -12.11 41.51
CA LEU A 1134 8.25 -12.73 42.62
C LEU A 1134 9.11 -11.71 43.38
N HIS A 1135 9.75 -10.78 42.69
CA HIS A 1135 10.48 -9.69 43.35
C HIS A 1135 9.53 -8.72 44.06
N THR A 1136 8.45 -8.27 43.42
CA THR A 1136 7.44 -7.38 44.02
C THR A 1136 6.82 -7.99 45.29
N ASP A 1137 6.50 -9.29 45.28
CA ASP A 1137 5.94 -10.02 46.43
C ASP A 1137 6.99 -10.34 47.53
N LEU A 1138 8.29 -10.28 47.22
CA LEU A 1138 9.39 -10.38 48.19
C LEU A 1138 9.70 -9.02 48.83
N GLU A 1139 9.88 -7.96 48.05
CA GLU A 1139 10.19 -6.62 48.58
C GLU A 1139 9.07 -6.07 49.48
N ARG A 1140 7.81 -6.39 49.17
CA ARG A 1140 6.65 -6.16 50.05
C ARG A 1140 6.72 -6.82 51.43
N LYS A 1141 7.56 -7.84 51.60
CA LYS A 1141 7.70 -8.63 52.84
C LYS A 1141 9.05 -8.40 53.53
N LEU A 1142 9.96 -7.63 52.92
CA LEU A 1142 11.29 -7.36 53.47
C LEU A 1142 11.31 -6.07 54.31
N PRO A 1143 12.03 -6.04 55.44
CA PRO A 1143 12.27 -4.80 56.19
C PRO A 1143 13.06 -3.80 55.34
N LYS A 1144 12.64 -2.52 55.30
CA LYS A 1144 13.28 -1.46 54.49
C LYS A 1144 14.81 -1.41 54.66
N ARG A 1145 15.32 -1.48 55.90
CA ARG A 1145 16.76 -1.53 56.21
C ARG A 1145 17.57 -2.59 55.44
N ILE A 1146 16.94 -3.70 55.02
CA ILE A 1146 17.58 -4.73 54.19
C ILE A 1146 17.56 -4.34 52.71
N LEU A 1147 16.49 -3.71 52.23
CA LEU A 1147 16.44 -3.09 50.89
C LEU A 1147 17.50 -2.00 50.75
N ASP A 1148 17.51 -1.03 51.67
CA ASP A 1148 18.36 0.16 51.65
C ASP A 1148 19.86 -0.20 51.63
N SER A 1149 20.24 -1.32 52.26
CA SER A 1149 21.62 -1.84 52.32
C SER A 1149 22.04 -2.66 51.09
N VAL A 1150 21.12 -2.99 50.19
CA VAL A 1150 21.31 -4.01 49.14
C VAL A 1150 21.00 -3.49 47.74
N ASP A 1151 20.09 -2.53 47.63
CA ASP A 1151 19.77 -1.86 46.37
C ASP A 1151 20.94 -0.99 45.88
N ARG A 1152 21.03 -0.87 44.55
CA ARG A 1152 22.12 -0.15 43.87
C ARG A 1152 21.54 0.69 42.75
N THR A 1153 21.96 1.94 42.66
CA THR A 1153 21.63 2.87 41.57
C THR A 1153 22.31 2.49 40.26
N GLU A 1154 23.51 1.92 40.32
CA GLU A 1154 24.32 1.59 39.16
C GLU A 1154 25.24 0.37 39.39
N VAL A 1155 25.57 -0.33 38.30
CA VAL A 1155 26.45 -1.52 38.29
C VAL A 1155 27.36 -1.50 37.06
N SER A 1156 28.67 -1.49 37.28
CA SER A 1156 29.68 -1.77 36.25
C SER A 1156 29.96 -3.27 36.12
N ILE A 1157 30.19 -3.72 34.89
CA ILE A 1157 30.57 -5.11 34.56
C ILE A 1157 31.76 -5.08 33.61
N HIS A 1158 32.86 -5.69 34.01
CA HIS A 1158 34.01 -5.99 33.15
C HIS A 1158 33.79 -7.38 32.50
N PRO A 1159 33.50 -7.48 31.19
CA PRO A 1159 33.12 -8.77 30.58
C PRO A 1159 34.27 -9.77 30.46
N ASN A 1160 35.50 -9.25 30.36
CA ASN A 1160 36.71 -10.03 30.06
C ASN A 1160 37.33 -10.63 31.34
N GLN A 1161 37.17 -9.95 32.47
CA GLN A 1161 37.67 -10.39 33.77
C GLN A 1161 36.99 -11.70 34.22
N LYS A 1162 37.79 -12.76 34.34
CA LYS A 1162 37.34 -14.10 34.75
C LYS A 1162 37.07 -14.17 36.26
N GLY A 1163 35.92 -13.65 36.69
CA GLY A 1163 35.54 -13.51 38.11
C GLY A 1163 35.86 -14.74 38.98
N THR A 1164 36.42 -14.49 40.16
CA THR A 1164 37.07 -15.43 41.09
C THR A 1164 36.11 -16.26 41.96
N GLY A 1165 34.84 -16.40 41.54
CA GLY A 1165 33.79 -17.06 42.31
C GLY A 1165 34.01 -18.56 42.52
N ASN A 1166 33.85 -19.00 43.77
CA ASN A 1166 34.01 -20.36 44.25
C ASN A 1166 33.19 -21.37 43.41
N ILE A 1167 33.82 -22.51 43.04
CA ILE A 1167 33.33 -23.41 41.97
C ILE A 1167 31.92 -23.94 42.25
N PHE A 1168 31.63 -24.31 43.50
CA PHE A 1168 30.31 -24.78 43.95
C PHE A 1168 29.21 -23.75 43.64
N TRP A 1169 29.40 -22.49 44.06
CA TRP A 1169 28.49 -21.38 43.77
C TRP A 1169 28.39 -21.06 42.27
N ARG A 1170 29.48 -21.24 41.52
CA ARG A 1170 29.51 -21.07 40.06
C ARG A 1170 28.66 -22.14 39.35
N THR A 1171 28.65 -23.37 39.86
CA THR A 1171 27.81 -24.47 39.37
C THR A 1171 26.34 -24.28 39.75
N ILE A 1172 26.05 -23.93 41.00
CA ILE A 1172 24.69 -23.57 41.46
C ILE A 1172 24.11 -22.42 40.61
N LYS A 1173 24.85 -21.32 40.44
CA LYS A 1173 24.41 -20.19 39.60
C LYS A 1173 24.29 -20.55 38.10
N ARG A 1174 24.98 -21.58 37.59
CA ARG A 1174 24.80 -22.11 36.22
C ARG A 1174 23.55 -22.99 36.06
N TRP A 1175 23.14 -23.70 37.11
CA TRP A 1175 22.01 -24.63 37.06
C TRP A 1175 20.68 -23.93 37.35
N PHE A 1176 20.65 -23.06 38.38
CA PHE A 1176 19.47 -22.31 38.80
C PHE A 1176 19.36 -20.89 38.21
N GLY A 1177 20.45 -20.30 37.76
CA GLY A 1177 20.43 -18.99 37.08
C GLY A 1177 19.90 -19.07 35.64
N SER A 1178 19.61 -17.90 35.06
CA SER A 1178 19.19 -17.79 33.66
C SER A 1178 20.22 -18.43 32.71
N PRO A 1179 19.78 -19.08 31.62
CA PRO A 1179 20.71 -19.52 30.58
C PRO A 1179 21.42 -18.28 30.01
N ARG A 1180 22.76 -18.28 30.09
CA ARG A 1180 23.60 -17.25 29.46
C ARG A 1180 23.33 -17.29 27.96
N ASN A 1181 22.57 -16.31 27.47
CA ASN A 1181 22.26 -16.20 26.05
C ASN A 1181 23.55 -15.81 25.32
N ASN A 1182 24.21 -16.79 24.70
CA ASN A 1182 25.50 -16.61 24.03
C ASN A 1182 25.30 -15.97 22.65
N GLY A 1183 24.65 -14.80 22.63
CA GLY A 1183 24.60 -13.91 21.48
C GLY A 1183 25.95 -13.21 21.30
N ASN A 1184 26.92 -13.93 20.72
CA ASN A 1184 28.00 -13.44 19.85
C ASN A 1184 29.04 -14.55 19.63
N GLY A 1185 29.41 -14.80 18.38
CA GLY A 1185 30.55 -15.63 17.98
C GLY A 1185 30.22 -17.02 17.42
N VAL A 1186 30.85 -17.32 16.27
CA VAL A 1186 30.96 -18.62 15.58
C VAL A 1186 29.68 -19.15 14.91
N GLN A 1187 29.71 -19.12 13.58
CA GLN A 1187 28.81 -19.90 12.72
C GLN A 1187 29.10 -21.39 12.85
N SER A 1188 28.07 -22.22 13.02
CA SER A 1188 28.16 -23.66 12.75
C SER A 1188 26.83 -24.18 12.20
N ARG A 1189 26.90 -24.89 11.08
CA ARG A 1189 25.72 -25.39 10.35
C ARG A 1189 25.02 -26.49 11.16
N ASN A 1190 23.72 -26.31 11.43
CA ASN A 1190 22.85 -27.44 11.78
C ASN A 1190 21.40 -27.17 11.34
N SER A 1191 20.96 -27.89 10.30
CA SER A 1191 19.80 -27.53 9.47
C SER A 1191 18.41 -27.78 10.09
N LYS A 1192 18.32 -27.90 11.42
CA LYS A 1192 17.05 -28.15 12.16
C LYS A 1192 16.59 -26.99 13.05
N ASN A 1193 17.43 -25.98 13.27
CA ASN A 1193 17.03 -24.74 13.95
C ASN A 1193 16.38 -23.71 13.00
N LEU A 1194 16.64 -23.82 11.69
CA LEU A 1194 16.24 -22.82 10.69
C LEU A 1194 14.73 -22.56 10.70
N HIS A 1195 13.92 -23.62 10.60
CA HIS A 1195 12.46 -23.51 10.52
C HIS A 1195 11.82 -22.88 11.77
N LYS A 1196 12.42 -23.10 12.95
CA LYS A 1196 11.94 -22.56 14.24
C LYS A 1196 12.34 -21.11 14.46
N SER A 1197 13.48 -20.69 13.91
CA SER A 1197 13.82 -19.28 13.79
C SER A 1197 12.93 -18.58 12.75
N PHE A 1198 12.58 -19.28 11.66
CA PHE A 1198 11.85 -18.71 10.53
C PHE A 1198 10.40 -18.37 10.85
N THR A 1199 9.64 -19.26 11.53
CA THR A 1199 8.26 -18.94 11.91
C THR A 1199 8.19 -17.85 12.98
N GLN A 1200 9.07 -17.88 13.99
CA GLN A 1200 9.09 -16.82 15.01
C GLN A 1200 9.54 -15.46 14.44
N PHE A 1201 10.46 -15.46 13.47
CA PHE A 1201 10.84 -14.27 12.69
C PHE A 1201 9.69 -13.78 11.79
N ILE A 1202 8.92 -14.68 11.17
CA ILE A 1202 7.73 -14.30 10.39
C ILE A 1202 6.64 -13.67 11.28
N GLU A 1203 6.36 -14.23 12.47
CA GLU A 1203 5.34 -13.66 13.35
C GLU A 1203 5.76 -12.34 14.02
N SER A 1204 7.04 -12.17 14.38
CA SER A 1204 7.55 -10.83 14.77
C SER A 1204 7.44 -9.86 13.60
N ASN A 1205 7.89 -10.28 12.41
CA ASN A 1205 7.79 -9.48 11.20
C ASN A 1205 6.33 -9.14 10.85
N ILE A 1206 5.32 -9.96 11.17
CA ILE A 1206 3.90 -9.63 10.90
C ILE A 1206 3.42 -8.48 11.79
N ASN A 1207 3.78 -8.47 13.08
CA ASN A 1207 3.46 -7.35 13.97
C ASN A 1207 4.25 -6.09 13.60
N ASP A 1208 5.54 -6.23 13.30
CA ASP A 1208 6.37 -5.16 12.76
C ASP A 1208 5.81 -4.63 11.44
N ILE A 1209 5.38 -5.50 10.51
CA ILE A 1209 4.73 -5.13 9.24
C ILE A 1209 3.43 -4.40 9.50
N HIS A 1210 2.59 -4.80 10.47
CA HIS A 1210 1.38 -4.04 10.80
C HIS A 1210 1.71 -2.64 11.35
N GLN A 1211 2.75 -2.50 12.18
CA GLN A 1211 3.20 -1.19 12.68
C GLN A 1211 3.85 -0.34 11.58
N GLN A 1212 4.69 -0.93 10.73
CA GLN A 1212 5.31 -0.27 9.58
C GLN A 1212 4.30 0.07 8.49
N LEU A 1213 3.26 -0.73 8.28
CA LEU A 1213 2.14 -0.43 7.38
C LEU A 1213 1.29 0.72 7.94
N GLY A 1214 1.11 0.79 9.27
CA GLY A 1214 0.56 1.98 9.93
C GLY A 1214 1.38 3.24 9.65
N ARG A 1215 2.70 3.17 9.86
CA ARG A 1215 3.65 4.26 9.55
C ARG A 1215 3.63 4.64 8.07
N GLN A 1216 3.63 3.68 7.17
CA GLN A 1216 3.55 3.91 5.73
C GLN A 1216 2.21 4.55 5.36
N LYS A 1217 1.08 4.10 5.93
CA LYS A 1217 -0.24 4.70 5.68
C LYS A 1217 -0.30 6.18 6.08
N ASP A 1218 0.27 6.55 7.23
CA ASP A 1218 0.31 7.95 7.64
C ASP A 1218 1.36 8.77 6.87
N LYS A 1219 2.53 8.20 6.53
CA LYS A 1219 3.51 8.85 5.65
C LYS A 1219 2.95 9.07 4.23
N ILE A 1220 2.24 8.10 3.66
CA ILE A 1220 1.52 8.21 2.38
C ILE A 1220 0.44 9.29 2.46
N ARG A 1221 -0.27 9.42 3.59
CA ARG A 1221 -1.26 10.48 3.82
C ARG A 1221 -0.63 11.88 3.91
N GLU A 1222 0.57 12.03 4.46
CA GLU A 1222 1.32 13.31 4.41
C GLU A 1222 1.86 13.58 3.00
N ILE A 1223 2.41 12.56 2.32
CA ILE A 1223 2.88 12.65 0.93
C ILE A 1223 1.75 13.03 -0.02
N SER A 1224 0.54 12.46 0.11
CA SER A 1224 -0.63 12.81 -0.71
C SER A 1224 -0.95 14.31 -0.58
N ARG A 1225 -1.08 14.84 0.63
CA ARG A 1225 -1.36 16.26 0.89
C ARG A 1225 -0.26 17.18 0.33
N ASN A 1226 1.00 16.78 0.50
CA ASN A 1226 2.13 17.53 -0.05
C ASN A 1226 2.14 17.48 -1.59
N MET A 1227 1.74 16.35 -2.18
CA MET A 1227 1.61 16.18 -3.64
C MET A 1227 0.41 16.94 -4.20
N GLU A 1228 -0.73 17.00 -3.51
CA GLU A 1228 -1.90 17.83 -3.84
C GLU A 1228 -1.50 19.32 -3.85
N MET A 1229 -0.72 19.77 -2.86
CA MET A 1229 -0.13 21.11 -2.83
C MET A 1229 0.87 21.34 -3.98
N GLN A 1230 1.77 20.39 -4.25
CA GLN A 1230 2.74 20.48 -5.33
C GLN A 1230 2.08 20.48 -6.71
N VAL A 1231 1.05 19.67 -6.95
CA VAL A 1231 0.26 19.68 -8.20
C VAL A 1231 -0.49 21.01 -8.35
N THR A 1232 -1.01 21.58 -7.26
CA THR A 1232 -1.60 22.93 -7.29
C THR A 1232 -0.57 24.00 -7.65
N LEU A 1233 0.66 23.91 -7.12
CA LEU A 1233 1.77 24.81 -7.45
C LEU A 1233 2.28 24.61 -8.89
N LEU A 1234 2.39 23.36 -9.36
CA LEU A 1234 2.79 23.03 -10.73
C LEU A 1234 1.76 23.50 -11.76
N ARG A 1235 0.46 23.36 -11.48
CA ARG A 1235 -0.61 23.96 -12.31
C ARG A 1235 -0.50 25.49 -12.35
N LEU A 1236 -0.16 26.13 -11.24
CA LEU A 1236 0.09 27.58 -11.18
C LEU A 1236 1.36 27.97 -11.94
N LEU A 1237 2.42 27.16 -11.93
CA LEU A 1237 3.64 27.37 -12.72
C LEU A 1237 3.39 27.18 -14.21
N VAL A 1238 2.75 26.09 -14.64
CA VAL A 1238 2.46 25.81 -16.06
C VAL A 1238 1.53 26.88 -16.66
N SER A 1239 0.53 27.35 -15.92
CA SER A 1239 -0.33 28.48 -16.35
C SER A 1239 0.34 29.87 -16.24
N LYS A 1240 1.62 29.94 -15.88
CA LYS A 1240 2.42 31.17 -15.73
C LYS A 1240 3.84 31.04 -16.32
N MET A 1241 4.13 29.97 -17.05
CA MET A 1241 5.37 29.85 -17.80
C MET A 1241 5.18 30.64 -19.09
N GLU A 1242 5.90 31.76 -19.23
CA GLU A 1242 5.97 32.50 -20.48
C GLU A 1242 6.75 31.66 -21.49
N ILE A 1243 6.03 30.76 -22.20
CA ILE A 1243 6.55 30.08 -23.37
C ILE A 1243 6.56 31.10 -24.51
N LYS A 1244 7.54 32.01 -24.47
CA LYS A 1244 8.03 32.65 -25.68
C LYS A 1244 8.69 31.56 -26.52
N SER A 1245 8.06 31.18 -27.61
CA SER A 1245 8.75 30.47 -28.69
C SER A 1245 9.73 31.43 -29.35
N GLU A 1246 11.02 31.11 -29.32
CA GLU A 1246 12.07 31.87 -30.03
C GLU A 1246 11.82 31.95 -31.56
N ALA A 1247 10.91 31.10 -32.07
CA ALA A 1247 10.38 31.16 -33.43
C ALA A 1247 9.52 32.40 -33.77
N GLU A 1248 9.03 33.17 -32.79
CA GLU A 1248 8.22 34.38 -33.06
C GLU A 1248 9.05 35.67 -33.22
N GLU A 1249 10.36 35.66 -32.88
CA GLU A 1249 11.24 36.83 -33.03
C GLU A 1249 12.07 36.82 -34.34
N LEU A 1250 11.72 35.94 -35.29
CA LEU A 1250 12.48 35.72 -36.55
C LEU A 1250 11.82 36.26 -37.84
N ASP A 1251 10.55 36.67 -37.80
CA ASP A 1251 9.74 36.92 -39.01
C ASP A 1251 9.55 38.42 -39.38
N GLU A 1252 10.18 39.34 -38.63
CA GLU A 1252 10.27 40.77 -38.99
C GLU A 1252 11.74 41.21 -39.18
N GLY A 1253 12.30 40.98 -40.37
CA GLY A 1253 13.67 41.39 -40.70
C GLY A 1253 13.97 41.49 -42.20
N GLU A 1254 14.00 42.71 -42.75
CA GLU A 1254 14.41 42.94 -44.14
C GLU A 1254 15.88 42.55 -44.38
N PHE A 1255 16.12 41.71 -45.40
CA PHE A 1255 17.43 41.13 -45.71
C PHE A 1255 18.40 42.14 -46.35
N ASN A 1256 19.04 42.98 -45.53
CA ASN A 1256 20.12 43.88 -45.98
C ASN A 1256 21.45 43.11 -46.16
N SER A 1257 21.68 42.61 -47.38
CA SER A 1257 22.77 41.69 -47.77
C SER A 1257 24.19 42.28 -47.80
N ALA A 1258 24.50 43.28 -46.96
CA ALA A 1258 25.73 44.07 -47.00
C ALA A 1258 26.68 43.89 -45.79
N SER A 1259 26.25 43.19 -44.73
CA SER A 1259 27.04 43.02 -43.49
C SER A 1259 27.98 41.79 -43.50
N LEU A 1260 27.54 40.67 -44.08
CA LEU A 1260 28.18 39.36 -43.96
C LEU A 1260 29.52 39.17 -44.73
N ALA A 1261 30.13 40.27 -45.18
CA ALA A 1261 31.35 40.31 -45.98
C ALA A 1261 32.54 40.96 -45.26
N ARG A 1262 32.48 41.13 -43.92
CA ARG A 1262 33.57 41.72 -43.11
C ARG A 1262 34.13 40.81 -42.03
N ASP A 1263 33.31 39.98 -41.39
CA ASP A 1263 33.72 39.27 -40.17
C ASP A 1263 34.47 37.94 -40.45
N THR A 1264 34.67 37.59 -41.72
CA THR A 1264 35.44 36.40 -42.15
C THR A 1264 36.92 36.68 -42.42
N ALA A 1265 37.42 37.89 -42.12
CA ALA A 1265 38.77 38.34 -42.44
C ALA A 1265 39.76 38.37 -41.24
N GLU A 1266 39.31 38.19 -39.99
CA GLU A 1266 40.15 38.38 -38.78
C GLU A 1266 40.22 37.15 -37.85
N GLN A 1267 40.44 35.93 -38.38
CA GLN A 1267 40.87 34.80 -37.53
C GLN A 1267 41.62 33.64 -38.20
N VAL A 1268 42.43 33.93 -39.23
CA VAL A 1268 43.46 32.99 -39.73
C VAL A 1268 44.79 33.71 -39.90
N ASP A 1269 45.48 33.97 -38.79
CA ASP A 1269 46.94 34.12 -38.76
C ASP A 1269 47.44 33.71 -37.38
N GLY A 1270 48.34 32.73 -37.33
CA GLY A 1270 48.63 32.02 -36.08
C GLY A 1270 49.51 30.79 -36.24
N ASP A 1271 50.61 30.92 -36.99
CA ASP A 1271 51.65 29.89 -37.05
C ASP A 1271 53.05 30.48 -36.81
N SER A 1272 53.99 29.62 -36.43
CA SER A 1272 55.20 30.00 -35.69
C SER A 1272 56.42 30.37 -36.54
N ALA A 1273 57.16 31.41 -36.11
CA ALA A 1273 58.62 31.49 -36.27
C ALA A 1273 59.24 32.45 -35.24
N THR A 1274 60.34 32.04 -34.63
CA THR A 1274 61.29 32.92 -33.93
C THR A 1274 62.41 33.36 -34.86
N ASP A 1275 63.08 34.46 -34.49
CA ASP A 1275 64.44 34.86 -34.90
C ASP A 1275 64.71 35.29 -36.36
N ILE A 1276 65.26 36.51 -36.46
CA ILE A 1276 66.26 36.96 -37.46
C ILE A 1276 65.71 37.13 -38.91
N LYS A 1277 65.69 38.33 -39.51
CA LYS A 1277 66.51 39.54 -39.25
C LYS A 1277 65.85 40.84 -39.72
#